data_AF-Q4DMB9-F1
#
_entry.id   AF-Q4DMB9-F1
#
_cell.length_a   1.000
_cell.length_b   1.000
_cell.length_c   1.000
_cell.angle_alpha   90.00
_cell.angle_beta   90.00
_cell.angle_gamma   90.00
#
_symmetry.space_group_name_H-M   'P 1'
#
loop_
_entity.id
_entity.type
_entity.pdbx_description
1 polymer ?
#
loop_
_entity_poly.entity_id
_entity_poly.type
_entity_poly.pdbx_seq_one_letter_code
_entity_poly.pdbx_strand_id
1 'polypeptide(L)'
;MALVEPLVGYLLSKYAATVTEGLEKIRHHAKTDGTFASAFLLHPQGLLALQELMQKRELCALALQTVTQLVESSDNAGARSGALREMCRGKSFWVLRKGLASLSDAMLPVTMAALQFLVVVAGSLPKLVLSRFGNTVPLHLSCFSLQLPYSLRRVRVARAQFLISLVASPHANTVEIVVCAHGYLTHLLEDAAELLQEGTEKGLDIARAALRVFGEHFVEGNIPATRKRSVLLAQKNIIRLLVKALDHALVSEYAYGILCRIVVELLESPCDYQVMRLEAEDRGMPNYLLFFILRQLRPKSSPASARLVIFILHQAPDLIRPFFTRVSSHLGEEGGTSRISSTTATVATLNLMTRAMLTPIPYHLAAGKARLVQVEASATRFFSMSSEHVADEICPSWVAEYVHRLINGSSDLLLLLFSIQLTCAILTRAKAIQRLVAKLQDVQSNDEKNKGNRQEWETFDAKLQSALLKAIPRREEFWHRMTQQLHPMMISSSNANGNTTRGPEEKAFFLSQRMFLLMELYGEVFQLRISWLSAVPSFLPTFCACANPIEDALRRGEGAVTTWPAVSVSALCSLLVSALSHGVSMTKLHHVTMSGAKKGVLEWPLLLSVMLWAVKHRSPCDEEGQLAWAWVARLMQWTVHGVTVSFVCELEEAFLWLAAMDESTIPCFVHLINYLLQRSLSKAADRIAHELMLGDAGIIVCAARTFVAKAEVKSASNGGSAVGMKDNTNNKSNSEGTVVVRRGNDGRQQQQQQKENKRSWHECNNKRDDREPTGAATGGGNDFWTVDLQEHVAAFKKVTERVACEWSDRGERMRETLPIVFKNARNDESGKRRIALTMLQAEKDHCSLRPIHDQLLEFCRTLRSPMPATDVEEEEMMLLTIARTGDVHALRRHFGEDKMSPPSVWCLSASLGWELAGLFLRCLHELSGEIISEPESANEAYCSVLDCSQYLLKNIANDATDVTRVLLDRSLQEGKIAGFFLLLLAATRLLLHGHAKRAVIGSALQVHLESETFEAISRLLLRTYSGTVSTMDRIRYTTLLTLCYLQQAQRGAVTHPYGDNTGEMRLAMEGEDDAEKEDHDRSLVELQTATSLRVFSGILVPQQMLDQRFLIMDHQKTPHVAPEVDMLSLLVDMWTDEEVVTAALQCPARLHNTILVNAKVDAGWEVLRSLFPEFSVQDDIMLASFDELTATTVMDPRYLLPLLHTVLSLPVEQLPRTNIGTKCIPFLLRSLSFTDPQLRRLGAAALSAVWTPSGPTRIVVGFARLKLTQLASKKGRAKYPQGKEGEFTWNCPRLPAPISAFLVMVLHPLSNADYPLHNDIMRFLLETQEAFSNPVPLHHFLTSFPLACITTPLMIKRQEKTQNRTSGHVAAAFAEVARELQSEAPTHLNFILRLIQFGCQTNGDMMALLGSESLQAMMVIVSMVAASAEIRLEFLQCIHFACTTSSAVAKQAMEKGHVLSWLFGFAFQLIREYGECVYMYGEPLFMEVLTLLRKLSPLSLVSPLHAQQVQQQLELIRDGLLANHVTTKDVLDGVEEILKEMRSREGASAGTAPMRKRQTLHNNARPTQRTKRR
;
A
#
# COMPACT_ATOMS: atom_id res chain seq x y z
N MET A 1 67.57 -6.72 -83.59
CA MET A 1 66.81 -6.64 -84.86
C MET A 1 66.47 -8.01 -85.43
N ALA A 2 67.43 -8.86 -85.83
CA ALA A 2 67.14 -10.15 -86.46
C ALA A 2 66.21 -11.11 -85.67
N LEU A 3 66.17 -11.04 -84.34
CA LEU A 3 65.19 -11.77 -83.50
C LEU A 3 63.82 -11.06 -83.37
N VAL A 4 63.76 -9.75 -83.58
CA VAL A 4 62.56 -8.92 -83.42
C VAL A 4 61.66 -9.03 -84.66
N GLU A 5 62.24 -8.89 -85.85
CA GLU A 5 61.50 -8.79 -87.11
C GLU A 5 60.67 -10.06 -87.43
N PRO A 6 61.17 -11.31 -87.26
CA PRO A 6 60.34 -12.50 -87.37
C PRO A 6 59.22 -12.54 -86.34
N LEU A 7 59.45 -12.08 -85.12
CA LEU A 7 58.44 -12.05 -84.06
C LEU A 7 57.34 -11.01 -84.35
N VAL A 8 57.67 -9.87 -84.96
CA VAL A 8 56.66 -8.93 -85.50
C VAL A 8 55.86 -9.59 -86.63
N GLY A 9 56.51 -10.37 -87.50
CA GLY A 9 55.83 -11.21 -88.50
C GLY A 9 54.84 -12.22 -87.87
N TYR A 10 55.20 -12.87 -86.76
CA TYR A 10 54.29 -13.75 -86.00
C TYR A 10 53.06 -12.96 -85.48
N LEU A 11 53.23 -11.72 -85.02
CA LEU A 11 52.11 -10.88 -84.54
C LEU A 11 51.16 -10.45 -85.67
N LEU A 12 51.67 -10.26 -86.88
CA LEU A 12 50.89 -9.91 -88.07
C LEU A 12 50.22 -11.14 -88.72
N SER A 13 50.48 -12.36 -88.22
CA SER A 13 49.86 -13.58 -88.73
C SER A 13 48.33 -13.56 -88.63
N LYS A 14 47.67 -14.12 -89.64
CA LYS A 14 46.22 -14.36 -89.64
C LYS A 14 45.82 -15.50 -88.69
N TYR A 15 46.74 -16.39 -88.35
CA TYR A 15 46.48 -17.57 -87.52
C TYR A 15 46.71 -17.26 -86.03
N ALA A 16 45.64 -17.32 -85.23
CA ALA A 16 45.69 -16.95 -83.81
C ALA A 16 46.74 -17.72 -82.99
N ALA A 17 46.94 -19.02 -83.28
CA ALA A 17 47.94 -19.86 -82.61
C ALA A 17 49.37 -19.35 -82.83
N THR A 18 49.72 -18.93 -84.05
CA THR A 18 51.02 -18.31 -84.37
C THR A 18 51.18 -16.97 -83.64
N VAL A 19 50.11 -16.19 -83.52
CA VAL A 19 50.14 -14.93 -82.77
C VAL A 19 50.36 -15.17 -81.28
N THR A 20 49.71 -16.17 -80.68
CA THR A 20 49.93 -16.51 -79.26
C THR A 20 51.35 -17.03 -79.00
N GLU A 21 51.87 -17.88 -79.88
CA GLU A 21 53.27 -18.37 -79.82
C GLU A 21 54.27 -17.20 -79.95
N GLY A 22 54.01 -16.26 -80.86
CA GLY A 22 54.81 -15.05 -81.01
C GLY A 22 54.78 -14.17 -79.77
N LEU A 23 53.60 -13.92 -79.19
CA LEU A 23 53.44 -13.17 -77.94
C LEU A 23 54.17 -13.84 -76.76
N GLU A 24 54.23 -15.16 -76.71
CA GLU A 24 54.97 -15.92 -75.70
C GLU A 24 56.48 -15.83 -75.90
N LYS A 25 56.98 -16.03 -77.13
CA LYS A 25 58.40 -15.86 -77.47
C LYS A 25 58.89 -14.44 -77.17
N ILE A 26 58.11 -13.40 -77.50
CA ILE A 26 58.45 -12.00 -77.16
C ILE A 26 58.54 -11.82 -75.64
N ARG A 27 57.58 -12.34 -74.85
CA ARG A 27 57.64 -12.26 -73.37
C ARG A 27 58.82 -13.03 -72.79
N HIS A 28 59.22 -14.16 -73.39
CA HIS A 28 60.36 -14.94 -72.94
C HIS A 28 61.67 -14.18 -73.18
N HIS A 29 61.92 -13.71 -74.40
CA HIS A 29 63.11 -12.91 -74.72
C HIS A 29 63.14 -11.58 -73.95
N ALA A 30 61.99 -10.91 -73.77
CA ALA A 30 61.91 -9.69 -72.97
C ALA A 30 62.25 -9.92 -71.48
N LYS A 31 62.07 -11.13 -70.94
CA LYS A 31 62.48 -11.46 -69.57
C LYS A 31 63.97 -11.76 -69.41
N THR A 32 64.64 -12.20 -70.47
CA THR A 32 66.07 -12.56 -70.42
C THR A 32 66.99 -11.45 -70.92
N ASP A 33 66.49 -10.53 -71.75
CA ASP A 33 67.28 -9.45 -72.37
C ASP A 33 66.49 -8.13 -72.44
N GLY A 34 66.90 -7.15 -71.62
CA GLY A 34 66.34 -5.80 -71.59
C GLY A 34 66.73 -4.92 -72.80
N THR A 35 67.80 -5.30 -73.52
CA THR A 35 68.20 -4.66 -74.77
C THR A 35 67.31 -5.13 -75.92
N PHE A 36 66.95 -6.42 -75.98
CA PHE A 36 65.89 -6.93 -76.87
C PHE A 36 64.57 -6.21 -76.63
N ALA A 37 64.16 -6.04 -75.37
CA ALA A 37 62.91 -5.36 -75.04
C ALA A 37 62.92 -3.90 -75.52
N SER A 38 64.03 -3.18 -75.29
CA SER A 38 64.25 -1.82 -75.79
C SER A 38 64.25 -1.75 -77.33
N ALA A 39 64.88 -2.71 -78.01
CA ALA A 39 64.92 -2.79 -79.47
C ALA A 39 63.55 -3.12 -80.09
N PHE A 40 62.74 -3.96 -79.43
CA PHE A 40 61.38 -4.28 -79.87
C PHE A 40 60.46 -3.05 -79.76
N LEU A 41 60.55 -2.28 -78.67
CA LEU A 41 59.76 -1.06 -78.49
C LEU A 41 60.17 0.07 -79.46
N LEU A 42 61.43 0.10 -79.91
CA LEU A 42 61.92 1.02 -80.94
C LEU A 42 61.67 0.53 -82.38
N HIS A 43 61.22 -0.71 -82.58
CA HIS A 43 60.94 -1.25 -83.92
C HIS A 43 59.70 -0.53 -84.52
N PRO A 44 59.76 0.02 -85.76
CA PRO A 44 58.68 0.86 -86.31
C PRO A 44 57.29 0.23 -86.28
N GLN A 45 57.19 -1.09 -86.53
CA GLN A 45 55.95 -1.85 -86.44
C GLN A 45 55.79 -2.65 -85.14
N GLY A 46 56.78 -2.68 -84.25
CA GLY A 46 56.78 -3.57 -83.07
C GLY A 46 55.68 -3.21 -82.07
N LEU A 47 55.64 -1.95 -81.62
CA LEU A 47 54.57 -1.47 -80.74
C LEU A 47 53.22 -1.36 -81.48
N LEU A 48 53.22 -1.00 -82.77
CA LEU A 48 51.99 -0.87 -83.57
C LEU A 48 51.26 -2.21 -83.73
N ALA A 49 51.98 -3.30 -84.05
CA ALA A 49 51.39 -4.62 -84.15
C ALA A 49 50.73 -5.07 -82.82
N LEU A 50 51.36 -4.76 -81.67
CA LEU A 50 50.76 -5.03 -80.35
C LEU A 50 49.49 -4.17 -80.11
N GLN A 51 49.47 -2.91 -80.54
CA GLN A 51 48.29 -2.02 -80.43
C GLN A 51 47.13 -2.43 -81.34
N GLU A 52 47.41 -3.02 -82.51
CA GLU A 52 46.38 -3.62 -83.37
C GLU A 52 45.84 -4.93 -82.79
N LEU A 53 46.71 -5.78 -82.25
CA LEU A 53 46.29 -7.01 -81.56
C LEU A 53 45.44 -6.73 -80.31
N MET A 54 45.62 -5.58 -79.64
CA MET A 54 44.73 -5.13 -78.58
C MET A 54 43.29 -4.84 -79.04
N GLN A 55 43.04 -4.63 -80.33
CA GLN A 55 41.66 -4.49 -80.84
C GLN A 55 40.97 -5.85 -81.00
N LYS A 56 41.73 -6.96 -81.07
CA LYS A 56 41.21 -8.33 -81.15
C LYS A 56 40.92 -8.84 -79.72
N ARG A 57 39.62 -8.96 -79.37
CA ARG A 57 39.15 -9.24 -78.00
C ARG A 57 39.88 -10.40 -77.30
N GLU A 58 40.07 -11.51 -78.00
CA GLU A 58 40.71 -12.73 -77.48
C GLU A 58 42.20 -12.56 -77.16
N LEU A 59 42.91 -11.78 -77.98
CA LEU A 59 44.36 -11.58 -77.88
C LEU A 59 44.73 -10.36 -77.03
N CYS A 60 43.78 -9.46 -76.76
CA CYS A 60 44.01 -8.19 -76.07
C CYS A 60 44.70 -8.32 -74.71
N ALA A 61 44.35 -9.33 -73.90
CA ALA A 61 44.98 -9.55 -72.60
C ALA A 61 46.45 -9.97 -72.73
N LEU A 62 46.74 -10.87 -73.68
CA LEU A 62 48.10 -11.36 -73.96
C LEU A 62 48.96 -10.26 -74.59
N ALA A 63 48.40 -9.45 -75.49
CA ALA A 63 49.08 -8.29 -76.07
C ALA A 63 49.44 -7.25 -75.00
N LEU A 64 48.50 -6.90 -74.10
CA LEU A 64 48.77 -5.99 -72.98
C LEU A 64 49.84 -6.54 -72.03
N GLN A 65 49.83 -7.83 -71.71
CA GLN A 65 50.87 -8.47 -70.91
C GLN A 65 52.24 -8.43 -71.60
N THR A 66 52.29 -8.62 -72.91
CA THR A 66 53.53 -8.50 -73.70
C THR A 66 54.06 -7.07 -73.73
N VAL A 67 53.20 -6.05 -73.93
CA VAL A 67 53.61 -4.64 -73.84
C VAL A 67 54.10 -4.30 -72.43
N THR A 68 53.40 -4.76 -71.39
CA THR A 68 53.80 -4.54 -69.99
C THR A 68 55.20 -5.12 -69.74
N GLN A 69 55.42 -6.39 -70.10
CA GLN A 69 56.69 -7.06 -69.90
C GLN A 69 57.85 -6.38 -70.63
N LEU A 70 57.62 -5.93 -71.87
CA LEU A 70 58.61 -5.19 -72.67
C LEU A 70 58.97 -3.84 -72.06
N VAL A 71 58.01 -3.13 -71.46
CA VAL A 71 58.26 -1.85 -70.80
C VAL A 71 58.99 -2.07 -69.46
N GLU A 72 58.62 -3.08 -68.69
CA GLU A 72 59.26 -3.39 -67.40
C GLU A 72 60.75 -3.74 -67.56
N SER A 73 61.13 -4.50 -68.59
CA SER A 73 62.52 -4.89 -68.82
C SER A 73 63.29 -3.98 -69.77
N SER A 74 62.67 -3.00 -70.43
CA SER A 74 63.40 -2.08 -71.30
C SER A 74 64.32 -1.15 -70.50
N ASP A 75 65.62 -1.44 -70.53
CA ASP A 75 66.69 -0.63 -69.91
C ASP A 75 66.62 0.85 -70.34
N ASN A 76 66.31 1.09 -71.62
CA ASN A 76 66.23 2.41 -72.19
C ASN A 76 64.97 3.18 -71.70
N ALA A 77 65.16 4.03 -70.68
CA ALA A 77 64.11 4.88 -70.12
C ALA A 77 63.42 5.82 -71.16
N GLY A 78 64.10 6.16 -72.25
CA GLY A 78 63.52 6.90 -73.38
C GLY A 78 62.51 6.07 -74.16
N ALA A 79 62.90 4.85 -74.57
CA ALA A 79 62.00 3.89 -75.22
C ALA A 79 60.81 3.53 -74.31
N ARG A 80 61.10 3.25 -73.04
CA ARG A 80 60.12 2.97 -71.97
C ARG A 80 59.08 4.08 -71.85
N SER A 81 59.53 5.32 -71.65
CA SER A 81 58.63 6.48 -71.47
C SER A 81 57.91 6.89 -72.76
N GLY A 82 58.50 6.67 -73.93
CA GLY A 82 57.85 6.83 -75.23
C GLY A 82 56.69 5.86 -75.42
N ALA A 83 56.94 4.55 -75.25
CA ALA A 83 55.92 3.51 -75.34
C ALA A 83 54.77 3.74 -74.34
N LEU A 84 55.09 4.09 -73.09
CA LEU A 84 54.09 4.42 -72.08
C LEU A 84 53.22 5.64 -72.47
N ARG A 85 53.82 6.69 -73.06
CA ARG A 85 53.09 7.88 -73.53
C ARG A 85 52.13 7.55 -74.67
N GLU A 86 52.53 6.68 -75.60
CA GLU A 86 51.73 6.36 -76.78
C GLU A 86 50.61 5.35 -76.48
N MET A 87 50.88 4.37 -75.62
CA MET A 87 49.83 3.50 -75.06
C MET A 87 48.79 4.27 -74.25
N CYS A 88 49.17 5.40 -73.65
CA CYS A 88 48.27 6.33 -72.96
C CYS A 88 47.67 7.41 -73.89
N ARG A 89 47.50 7.09 -75.19
CA ARG A 89 46.83 7.92 -76.20
C ARG A 89 45.84 7.09 -77.05
N GLY A 90 44.99 7.80 -77.78
CA GLY A 90 44.15 7.26 -78.86
C GLY A 90 43.34 6.01 -78.50
N LYS A 91 43.26 5.08 -79.47
CA LYS A 91 42.51 3.83 -79.36
C LYS A 91 43.10 2.90 -78.28
N SER A 92 44.42 2.90 -78.11
CA SER A 92 45.13 2.10 -77.10
C SER A 92 44.68 2.42 -75.68
N PHE A 93 44.60 3.72 -75.34
CA PHE A 93 44.08 4.16 -74.05
C PHE A 93 42.57 3.94 -73.90
N TRP A 94 41.80 4.01 -75.00
CA TRP A 94 40.37 3.67 -74.95
C TRP A 94 40.15 2.18 -74.63
N VAL A 95 40.96 1.27 -75.16
CA VAL A 95 40.93 -0.16 -74.79
C VAL A 95 41.26 -0.35 -73.31
N LEU A 96 42.30 0.32 -72.78
CA LEU A 96 42.62 0.32 -71.34
C LEU A 96 41.42 0.82 -70.51
N ARG A 97 40.90 2.02 -70.79
CA ARG A 97 39.77 2.62 -70.07
C ARG A 97 38.50 1.76 -70.16
N LYS A 98 38.24 1.13 -71.30
CA LYS A 98 37.11 0.19 -71.47
C LYS A 98 37.30 -1.06 -70.61
N GLY A 99 38.49 -1.65 -70.58
CA GLY A 99 38.80 -2.80 -69.71
C GLY A 99 38.60 -2.51 -68.22
N LEU A 100 38.92 -1.29 -67.77
CA LEU A 100 38.64 -0.82 -66.41
C LEU A 100 37.14 -0.59 -66.15
N ALA A 101 36.40 -0.14 -67.17
CA ALA A 101 34.98 0.19 -67.08
C ALA A 101 34.04 -1.03 -67.19
N SER A 102 34.43 -2.11 -67.88
CA SER A 102 33.61 -3.31 -68.06
C SER A 102 34.20 -4.51 -67.31
N LEU A 103 33.94 -4.61 -66.01
CA LEU A 103 34.37 -5.75 -65.20
C LEU A 103 33.34 -6.89 -65.27
N SER A 104 33.73 -8.02 -65.84
CA SER A 104 33.01 -9.30 -65.84
C SER A 104 34.01 -10.44 -66.04
N ASP A 105 33.63 -11.70 -65.80
CA ASP A 105 34.58 -12.83 -65.89
C ASP A 105 35.22 -12.94 -67.29
N ALA A 106 34.44 -12.68 -68.34
CA ALA A 106 34.90 -12.66 -69.73
C ALA A 106 35.77 -11.43 -70.11
N MET A 107 35.90 -10.44 -69.21
CA MET A 107 36.78 -9.28 -69.35
C MET A 107 37.91 -9.26 -68.31
N LEU A 108 37.84 -10.09 -67.27
CA LEU A 108 38.82 -10.16 -66.18
C LEU A 108 40.28 -10.26 -66.66
N PRO A 109 40.66 -11.08 -67.66
CA PRO A 109 42.05 -11.12 -68.14
C PRO A 109 42.52 -9.79 -68.73
N VAL A 110 41.64 -9.08 -69.45
CA VAL A 110 41.93 -7.76 -70.03
C VAL A 110 42.03 -6.71 -68.92
N THR A 111 41.13 -6.74 -67.93
CA THR A 111 41.16 -5.81 -66.78
C THR A 111 42.42 -6.00 -65.93
N MET A 112 42.84 -7.25 -65.68
CA MET A 112 44.10 -7.57 -64.99
C MET A 112 45.31 -7.03 -65.76
N ALA A 113 45.39 -7.30 -67.06
CA ALA A 113 46.49 -6.83 -67.91
C ALA A 113 46.52 -5.29 -68.05
N ALA A 114 45.35 -4.64 -68.13
CA ALA A 114 45.24 -3.19 -68.17
C ALA A 114 45.68 -2.53 -66.86
N LEU A 115 45.31 -3.09 -65.70
CA LEU A 115 45.79 -2.61 -64.40
C LEU A 115 47.30 -2.82 -64.26
N GLN A 116 47.83 -4.01 -64.59
CA GLN A 116 49.26 -4.31 -64.58
C GLN A 116 50.06 -3.32 -65.43
N PHE A 117 49.64 -3.07 -66.67
CA PHE A 117 50.23 -2.03 -67.52
C PHE A 117 50.21 -0.65 -66.84
N LEU A 118 49.07 -0.27 -66.25
CA LEU A 118 48.92 1.01 -65.57
C LEU A 118 49.74 1.14 -64.28
N VAL A 119 50.12 0.05 -63.59
CA VAL A 119 51.11 0.09 -62.50
C VAL A 119 52.44 0.66 -63.00
N VAL A 120 52.91 0.18 -64.15
CA VAL A 120 54.17 0.59 -64.77
C VAL A 120 54.09 2.03 -65.29
N VAL A 121 52.95 2.44 -65.86
CA VAL A 121 52.69 3.83 -66.23
C VAL A 121 52.70 4.73 -64.98
N ALA A 122 52.05 4.32 -63.90
CA ALA A 122 51.92 5.11 -62.68
C ALA A 122 53.28 5.31 -61.99
N GLY A 123 54.08 4.25 -61.84
CA GLY A 123 55.42 4.36 -61.23
C GLY A 123 56.40 5.20 -62.08
N SER A 124 56.22 5.25 -63.40
CA SER A 124 57.10 6.01 -64.30
C SER A 124 56.63 7.45 -64.55
N LEU A 125 55.32 7.67 -64.67
CA LEU A 125 54.70 8.90 -65.21
C LEU A 125 53.30 9.15 -64.56
N PRO A 126 53.19 9.31 -63.22
CA PRO A 126 51.87 9.33 -62.54
C PRO A 126 50.99 10.51 -62.97
N LYS A 127 51.59 11.69 -63.20
CA LYS A 127 50.88 12.87 -63.75
C LYS A 127 50.20 12.58 -65.10
N LEU A 128 50.78 11.74 -65.94
CA LEU A 128 50.18 11.37 -67.23
C LEU A 128 48.88 10.58 -67.01
N VAL A 129 48.90 9.60 -66.11
CA VAL A 129 47.72 8.80 -65.76
C VAL A 129 46.59 9.70 -65.26
N LEU A 130 46.87 10.56 -64.27
CA LEU A 130 45.89 11.48 -63.70
C LEU A 130 45.30 12.40 -64.78
N SER A 131 46.13 12.98 -65.66
CA SER A 131 45.66 13.86 -66.73
C SER A 131 44.68 13.17 -67.69
N ARG A 132 44.87 11.87 -67.97
CA ARG A 132 43.97 11.07 -68.82
C ARG A 132 42.65 10.67 -68.15
N PHE A 133 42.58 10.81 -66.82
CA PHE A 133 41.37 10.69 -66.02
C PHE A 133 40.93 12.05 -65.42
N GLY A 134 41.21 13.16 -66.12
CA GLY A 134 40.69 14.49 -65.77
C GLY A 134 41.36 15.14 -64.55
N ASN A 135 42.64 14.86 -64.32
CA ASN A 135 43.40 15.22 -63.10
C ASN A 135 42.83 14.62 -61.81
N THR A 136 42.05 13.53 -61.90
CA THR A 136 41.50 12.80 -60.75
C THR A 136 41.93 11.34 -60.75
N VAL A 137 41.84 10.67 -59.59
CA VAL A 137 42.03 9.22 -59.50
C VAL A 137 40.78 8.52 -60.07
N PRO A 138 40.88 7.54 -60.97
CA PRO A 138 39.75 6.95 -61.70
C PRO A 138 38.87 5.96 -60.90
N LEU A 139 38.59 6.27 -59.63
CA LEU A 139 37.85 5.42 -58.69
C LEU A 139 36.39 5.14 -59.11
N HIS A 140 35.86 5.90 -60.07
CA HIS A 140 34.52 5.75 -60.63
C HIS A 140 34.39 4.60 -61.65
N LEU A 141 35.48 3.97 -62.08
CA LEU A 141 35.45 2.87 -63.05
C LEU A 141 35.15 1.53 -62.34
N SER A 142 34.41 0.64 -62.98
CA SER A 142 33.88 -0.60 -62.38
C SER A 142 34.93 -1.50 -61.72
N CYS A 143 36.16 -1.55 -62.23
CA CYS A 143 37.26 -2.29 -61.60
C CYS A 143 37.68 -1.73 -60.22
N PHE A 144 37.33 -0.49 -59.88
CA PHE A 144 37.53 0.13 -58.57
C PHE A 144 36.36 -0.06 -57.60
N SER A 145 35.26 -0.72 -58.01
CA SER A 145 34.17 -1.12 -57.09
C SER A 145 34.72 -1.78 -55.81
N LEU A 146 34.32 -1.27 -54.65
CA LEU A 146 34.76 -1.81 -53.35
C LEU A 146 34.28 -3.26 -53.17
N GLN A 147 33.05 -3.55 -53.59
CA GLN A 147 32.49 -4.91 -53.60
C GLN A 147 32.83 -5.61 -54.92
N LEU A 148 33.52 -6.75 -54.82
CA LEU A 148 33.92 -7.60 -55.95
C LEU A 148 33.41 -9.04 -55.74
N PRO A 149 32.66 -9.62 -56.70
CA PRO A 149 32.34 -11.04 -56.74
C PRO A 149 33.59 -11.93 -56.63
N TYR A 150 33.43 -13.14 -56.09
CA TYR A 150 34.56 -14.01 -55.72
C TYR A 150 35.55 -14.27 -56.88
N SER A 151 35.04 -14.57 -58.08
CA SER A 151 35.84 -14.77 -59.30
C SER A 151 36.69 -13.55 -59.68
N LEU A 152 36.22 -12.35 -59.36
CA LEU A 152 36.81 -11.06 -59.74
C LEU A 152 37.76 -10.50 -58.66
N ARG A 153 37.84 -11.09 -57.46
CA ARG A 153 38.71 -10.59 -56.36
C ARG A 153 40.19 -10.50 -56.73
N ARG A 154 40.66 -11.31 -57.68
CA ARG A 154 42.04 -11.30 -58.22
C ARG A 154 42.51 -9.91 -58.69
N VAL A 155 41.57 -9.01 -59.02
CA VAL A 155 41.81 -7.60 -59.37
C VAL A 155 42.51 -6.81 -58.25
N ARG A 156 42.25 -7.12 -56.97
CA ARG A 156 42.75 -6.37 -55.80
C ARG A 156 44.26 -6.17 -55.79
N VAL A 157 45.02 -7.23 -56.08
CA VAL A 157 46.50 -7.20 -56.12
C VAL A 157 46.99 -6.13 -57.10
N ALA A 158 46.50 -6.16 -58.35
CA ALA A 158 46.91 -5.21 -59.38
C ALA A 158 46.36 -3.80 -59.13
N ARG A 159 45.16 -3.70 -58.55
CA ARG A 159 44.50 -2.43 -58.18
C ARG A 159 45.24 -1.69 -57.08
N ALA A 160 45.60 -2.38 -56.00
CA ALA A 160 46.39 -1.81 -54.91
C ALA A 160 47.79 -1.40 -55.37
N GLN A 161 48.48 -2.25 -56.16
CA GLN A 161 49.77 -1.90 -56.76
C GLN A 161 49.68 -0.62 -57.62
N PHE A 162 48.61 -0.47 -58.42
CA PHE A 162 48.37 0.76 -59.18
C PHE A 162 48.17 1.98 -58.29
N LEU A 163 47.31 1.87 -57.25
CA LEU A 163 47.03 2.97 -56.33
C LEU A 163 48.28 3.43 -55.55
N ILE A 164 49.15 2.50 -55.15
CA ILE A 164 50.45 2.81 -54.51
C ILE A 164 51.38 3.51 -55.51
N SER A 165 51.52 2.97 -56.72
CA SER A 165 52.42 3.51 -57.74
C SER A 165 52.07 4.93 -58.22
N LEU A 166 50.81 5.37 -58.07
CA LEU A 166 50.43 6.77 -58.32
C LEU A 166 51.10 7.76 -57.34
N VAL A 167 51.49 7.31 -56.15
CA VAL A 167 52.09 8.12 -55.08
C VAL A 167 53.61 7.97 -55.01
N ALA A 168 54.22 7.00 -55.71
CA ALA A 168 55.68 6.81 -55.82
C ALA A 168 56.42 7.93 -56.61
N SER A 169 55.88 9.14 -56.66
CA SER A 169 56.43 10.28 -57.39
C SER A 169 57.32 11.15 -56.49
N PRO A 170 58.49 11.62 -56.96
CA PRO A 170 59.32 12.58 -56.23
C PRO A 170 58.71 14.01 -56.14
N HIS A 171 57.46 14.21 -56.56
CA HIS A 171 56.78 15.50 -56.59
C HIS A 171 55.72 15.61 -55.49
N ALA A 172 56.08 16.21 -54.36
CA ALA A 172 55.21 16.37 -53.17
C ALA A 172 53.80 16.91 -53.49
N ASN A 173 53.65 17.95 -54.32
CA ASN A 173 52.33 18.49 -54.68
C ASN A 173 51.45 17.48 -55.44
N THR A 174 52.04 16.53 -56.17
CA THR A 174 51.28 15.46 -56.86
C THR A 174 50.85 14.39 -55.86
N VAL A 175 51.73 14.07 -54.90
CA VAL A 175 51.43 13.19 -53.77
C VAL A 175 50.27 13.76 -52.94
N GLU A 176 50.31 15.03 -52.53
CA GLU A 176 49.21 15.64 -51.75
C GLU A 176 47.87 15.58 -52.50
N ILE A 177 47.85 15.91 -53.80
CA ILE A 177 46.62 15.88 -54.62
C ILE A 177 46.02 14.47 -54.70
N VAL A 178 46.84 13.42 -54.85
CA VAL A 178 46.37 12.03 -54.89
C VAL A 178 45.93 11.56 -53.50
N VAL A 179 46.74 11.80 -52.48
CA VAL A 179 46.50 11.37 -51.09
C VAL A 179 45.25 12.04 -50.51
N CYS A 180 45.01 13.32 -50.80
CA CYS A 180 43.80 14.04 -50.37
C CYS A 180 42.56 13.78 -51.26
N ALA A 181 42.66 13.00 -52.34
CA ALA A 181 41.53 12.75 -53.23
C ALA A 181 40.40 11.99 -52.51
N HIS A 182 39.16 12.37 -52.77
CA HIS A 182 38.01 11.72 -52.13
C HIS A 182 37.93 10.25 -52.56
N GLY A 183 37.92 9.35 -51.55
CA GLY A 183 37.92 7.90 -51.73
C GLY A 183 39.31 7.26 -51.84
N TYR A 184 40.37 7.95 -52.29
CA TYR A 184 41.66 7.30 -52.64
C TYR A 184 42.22 6.43 -51.51
N LEU A 185 42.37 7.01 -50.32
CA LEU A 185 42.86 6.30 -49.13
C LEU A 185 41.89 5.21 -48.66
N THR A 186 40.58 5.39 -48.87
CA THR A 186 39.57 4.36 -48.56
C THR A 186 39.73 3.14 -49.47
N HIS A 187 39.83 3.32 -50.79
CA HIS A 187 40.03 2.19 -51.72
C HIS A 187 41.38 1.49 -51.49
N LEU A 188 42.45 2.26 -51.27
CA LEU A 188 43.79 1.74 -50.99
C LEU A 188 43.83 0.88 -49.71
N LEU A 189 43.23 1.36 -48.62
CA LEU A 189 43.22 0.66 -47.33
C LEU A 189 42.20 -0.49 -47.29
N GLU A 190 41.09 -0.43 -48.02
CA GLU A 190 40.13 -1.54 -48.10
C GLU A 190 40.72 -2.71 -48.90
N ASP A 191 41.44 -2.44 -50.00
CA ASP A 191 42.23 -3.48 -50.70
C ASP A 191 43.35 -4.04 -49.81
N ALA A 192 44.11 -3.20 -49.12
CA ALA A 192 45.16 -3.65 -48.20
C ALA A 192 44.59 -4.56 -47.09
N ALA A 193 43.44 -4.20 -46.51
CA ALA A 193 42.78 -4.98 -45.46
C ALA A 193 42.20 -6.31 -45.95
N GLU A 194 41.83 -6.44 -47.22
CA GLU A 194 41.43 -7.71 -47.83
C GLU A 194 42.65 -8.57 -48.22
N LEU A 195 43.71 -7.97 -48.74
CA LEU A 195 44.97 -8.68 -49.05
C LEU A 195 45.66 -9.22 -47.78
N LEU A 196 45.53 -8.53 -46.65
CA LEU A 196 45.94 -9.02 -45.31
C LEU A 196 45.08 -10.19 -44.80
N GLN A 197 43.86 -10.39 -45.32
CA GLN A 197 43.03 -11.55 -45.03
C GLN A 197 43.31 -12.72 -46.00
N GLU A 198 43.67 -12.43 -47.25
CA GLU A 198 44.12 -13.43 -48.22
C GLU A 198 45.48 -14.06 -47.84
N GLY A 199 46.24 -13.43 -46.95
CA GLY A 199 47.39 -14.04 -46.24
C GLY A 199 48.63 -14.32 -47.08
N THR A 200 48.60 -14.02 -48.38
CA THR A 200 49.75 -14.22 -49.29
C THR A 200 50.88 -13.23 -49.02
N GLU A 201 52.13 -13.68 -49.14
CA GLU A 201 53.34 -12.85 -48.98
C GLU A 201 53.30 -11.58 -49.84
N LYS A 202 52.97 -11.72 -51.13
CA LYS A 202 52.79 -10.58 -52.04
C LYS A 202 51.67 -9.63 -51.59
N GLY A 203 50.57 -10.16 -51.04
CA GLY A 203 49.48 -9.35 -50.48
C GLY A 203 49.90 -8.57 -49.24
N LEU A 204 50.68 -9.19 -48.35
CA LEU A 204 51.23 -8.58 -47.15
C LEU A 204 52.17 -7.40 -47.47
N ASP A 205 53.07 -7.55 -48.45
CA ASP A 205 54.00 -6.46 -48.83
C ASP A 205 53.29 -5.29 -49.52
N ILE A 206 52.27 -5.58 -50.34
CA ILE A 206 51.39 -4.55 -50.90
C ILE A 206 50.65 -3.80 -49.76
N ALA A 207 50.15 -4.51 -48.76
CA ALA A 207 49.45 -3.90 -47.62
C ALA A 207 50.39 -3.08 -46.71
N ARG A 208 51.64 -3.53 -46.49
CA ARG A 208 52.69 -2.76 -45.82
C ARG A 208 52.99 -1.46 -46.57
N ALA A 209 53.16 -1.52 -47.89
CA ALA A 209 53.38 -0.33 -48.72
C ALA A 209 52.17 0.62 -48.73
N ALA A 210 50.94 0.10 -48.74
CA ALA A 210 49.71 0.89 -48.60
C ALA A 210 49.63 1.64 -47.25
N LEU A 211 50.01 0.98 -46.16
CA LEU A 211 50.09 1.62 -44.83
C LEU A 211 51.20 2.67 -44.77
N ARG A 212 52.37 2.43 -45.40
CA ARG A 212 53.44 3.45 -45.51
C ARG A 212 52.98 4.70 -46.26
N VAL A 213 52.30 4.54 -47.40
CA VAL A 213 51.72 5.66 -48.14
C VAL A 213 50.81 6.53 -47.24
N PHE A 214 50.03 5.91 -46.35
CA PHE A 214 49.23 6.67 -45.38
C PHE A 214 50.09 7.30 -44.26
N GLY A 215 51.01 6.54 -43.64
CA GLY A 215 51.85 7.03 -42.56
C GLY A 215 52.77 8.18 -42.98
N GLU A 216 53.56 7.96 -44.03
CA GLU A 216 54.64 8.85 -44.48
C GLU A 216 54.11 10.02 -45.33
N HIS A 217 53.08 9.82 -46.16
CA HIS A 217 52.58 10.88 -47.06
C HIS A 217 51.28 11.57 -46.63
N PHE A 218 50.48 11.00 -45.71
CA PHE A 218 49.32 11.70 -45.13
C PHE A 218 49.56 12.19 -43.70
N VAL A 219 50.14 11.35 -42.82
CA VAL A 219 50.32 11.72 -41.40
C VAL A 219 51.63 12.48 -41.16
N GLU A 220 52.77 12.03 -41.68
CA GLU A 220 54.03 12.80 -41.64
C GLU A 220 54.12 13.87 -42.73
N GLY A 221 53.23 13.83 -43.73
CA GLY A 221 53.18 14.82 -44.81
C GLY A 221 52.82 16.23 -44.34
N ASN A 222 53.36 17.24 -45.03
CA ASN A 222 53.15 18.68 -44.80
C ASN A 222 51.72 19.18 -45.15
N ILE A 223 50.70 18.45 -44.71
CA ILE A 223 49.28 18.73 -44.93
C ILE A 223 48.72 19.47 -43.71
N PRO A 224 48.03 20.62 -43.86
CA PRO A 224 47.47 21.35 -42.72
C PRO A 224 46.52 20.48 -41.87
N ALA A 225 46.59 20.59 -40.54
CA ALA A 225 45.78 19.79 -39.62
C ALA A 225 44.27 19.92 -39.88
N THR A 226 43.79 21.09 -40.29
CA THR A 226 42.39 21.31 -40.72
C THR A 226 42.01 20.51 -41.97
N ARG A 227 42.93 20.37 -42.94
CA ARG A 227 42.75 19.56 -44.15
C ARG A 227 42.84 18.06 -43.84
N LYS A 228 43.74 17.65 -42.94
CA LYS A 228 43.75 16.27 -42.40
C LYS A 228 42.41 15.95 -41.72
N ARG A 229 41.92 16.85 -40.85
CA ARG A 229 40.63 16.75 -40.15
C ARG A 229 39.46 16.62 -41.13
N SER A 230 39.41 17.44 -42.20
CA SER A 230 38.34 17.36 -43.19
C SER A 230 38.37 16.06 -44.01
N VAL A 231 39.55 15.55 -44.38
CA VAL A 231 39.69 14.26 -45.08
C VAL A 231 39.22 13.11 -44.18
N LEU A 232 39.63 13.08 -42.91
CA LEU A 232 39.23 12.04 -41.95
C LEU A 232 37.74 12.10 -41.59
N LEU A 233 37.14 13.30 -41.51
CA LEU A 233 35.69 13.47 -41.32
C LEU A 233 34.87 13.00 -42.53
N ALA A 234 35.34 13.28 -43.75
CA ALA A 234 34.67 12.86 -44.98
C ALA A 234 34.85 11.37 -45.28
N GLN A 235 35.98 10.78 -44.92
CA GLN A 235 36.34 9.39 -45.20
C GLN A 235 36.49 8.57 -43.92
N LYS A 236 35.43 8.50 -43.11
CA LYS A 236 35.41 7.77 -41.81
C LYS A 236 35.80 6.28 -41.91
N ASN A 237 35.73 5.68 -43.10
CA ASN A 237 36.23 4.32 -43.36
C ASN A 237 37.77 4.20 -43.20
N ILE A 238 38.56 5.26 -43.43
CA ILE A 238 40.01 5.26 -43.21
C ILE A 238 40.30 4.84 -41.77
N ILE A 239 39.66 5.49 -40.79
CA ILE A 239 39.82 5.18 -39.36
C ILE A 239 39.37 3.74 -39.05
N ARG A 240 38.25 3.29 -39.63
CA ARG A 240 37.78 1.89 -39.49
C ARG A 240 38.81 0.88 -39.98
N LEU A 241 39.48 1.17 -41.10
CA LEU A 241 40.46 0.28 -41.73
C LEU A 241 41.81 0.28 -41.00
N LEU A 242 42.28 1.44 -40.54
CA LEU A 242 43.48 1.54 -39.70
C LEU A 242 43.29 0.81 -38.36
N VAL A 243 42.11 0.92 -37.74
CA VAL A 243 41.78 0.17 -36.53
C VAL A 243 41.70 -1.33 -36.81
N LYS A 244 41.10 -1.77 -37.93
CA LYS A 244 41.13 -3.19 -38.36
C LYS A 244 42.57 -3.68 -38.58
N ALA A 245 43.48 -2.84 -39.07
CA ALA A 245 44.89 -3.20 -39.27
C ALA A 245 45.65 -3.46 -37.95
N LEU A 246 45.19 -2.93 -36.81
CA LEU A 246 45.77 -3.23 -35.49
C LEU A 246 45.60 -4.70 -35.09
N ASP A 247 44.59 -5.40 -35.59
CA ASP A 247 44.37 -6.82 -35.29
C ASP A 247 45.25 -7.76 -36.15
N HIS A 248 45.86 -7.25 -37.23
CA HIS A 248 46.81 -8.00 -38.05
C HIS A 248 48.24 -7.84 -37.50
N ALA A 249 48.70 -8.83 -36.72
CA ALA A 249 49.98 -8.79 -35.99
C ALA A 249 51.22 -8.40 -36.83
N LEU A 250 51.24 -8.70 -38.13
CA LEU A 250 52.35 -8.40 -39.05
C LEU A 250 52.46 -6.92 -39.46
N VAL A 251 51.49 -6.08 -39.09
CA VAL A 251 51.44 -4.63 -39.37
C VAL A 251 50.94 -3.78 -38.18
N SER A 252 50.52 -4.41 -37.08
CA SER A 252 49.81 -3.78 -35.96
C SER A 252 50.59 -2.64 -35.28
N GLU A 253 51.88 -2.82 -35.05
CA GLU A 253 52.75 -1.80 -34.42
C GLU A 253 52.90 -0.53 -35.30
N TYR A 254 52.93 -0.69 -36.62
CA TYR A 254 53.02 0.44 -37.55
C TYR A 254 51.67 1.19 -37.64
N ALA A 255 50.56 0.46 -37.69
CA ALA A 255 49.21 1.05 -37.60
C ALA A 255 48.97 1.77 -36.25
N TYR A 256 49.55 1.26 -35.16
CA TYR A 256 49.53 1.88 -33.83
C TYR A 256 50.27 3.22 -33.81
N GLY A 257 51.51 3.26 -34.31
CA GLY A 257 52.29 4.51 -34.40
C GLY A 257 51.58 5.59 -35.23
N ILE A 258 50.96 5.21 -36.35
CA ILE A 258 50.11 6.06 -37.18
C ILE A 258 48.94 6.64 -36.37
N LEU A 259 48.18 5.78 -35.67
CA LEU A 259 46.98 6.21 -34.96
C LEU A 259 47.31 7.07 -33.73
N CYS A 260 48.38 6.79 -32.99
CA CYS A 260 48.80 7.65 -31.87
C CYS A 260 49.14 9.07 -32.33
N ARG A 261 49.77 9.24 -33.50
CA ARG A 261 50.04 10.57 -34.08
C ARG A 261 48.75 11.29 -34.48
N ILE A 262 47.82 10.60 -35.13
CA ILE A 262 46.49 11.14 -35.46
C ILE A 262 45.75 11.61 -34.19
N VAL A 263 45.89 10.89 -33.07
CA VAL A 263 45.26 11.29 -31.80
C VAL A 263 45.85 12.60 -31.27
N VAL A 264 47.17 12.80 -31.36
CA VAL A 264 47.81 14.06 -30.96
C VAL A 264 47.42 15.22 -31.89
N GLU A 265 47.37 15.01 -33.21
CA GLU A 265 46.98 16.05 -34.17
C GLU A 265 45.50 16.47 -34.09
N LEU A 266 44.64 15.67 -33.44
CA LEU A 266 43.20 15.87 -33.40
C LEU A 266 42.64 16.29 -32.03
N LEU A 267 43.47 16.41 -30.99
CA LEU A 267 43.02 16.79 -29.65
C LEU A 267 42.40 18.20 -29.61
N GLU A 268 41.26 18.32 -28.94
CA GLU A 268 40.48 19.55 -28.72
C GLU A 268 40.46 19.92 -27.23
N SER A 269 40.44 21.22 -26.89
CA SER A 269 40.45 21.68 -25.50
C SER A 269 39.05 21.63 -24.87
N PRO A 270 38.89 21.12 -23.63
CA PRO A 270 37.61 21.18 -22.93
C PRO A 270 37.05 22.59 -22.70
N CYS A 271 37.88 23.64 -22.81
CA CYS A 271 37.45 25.03 -22.64
C CYS A 271 36.61 25.51 -23.83
N ASP A 272 36.90 25.02 -25.04
CA ASP A 272 36.28 25.48 -26.29
C ASP A 272 34.81 25.00 -26.40
N TYR A 273 34.47 23.94 -25.65
CA TYR A 273 33.15 23.29 -25.66
C TYR A 273 31.98 24.21 -25.26
N GLN A 274 32.20 25.19 -24.36
CA GLN A 274 31.13 26.12 -23.96
C GLN A 274 30.62 26.97 -25.13
N VAL A 275 31.45 27.19 -26.15
CA VAL A 275 31.07 27.91 -27.38
C VAL A 275 30.30 27.00 -28.34
N MET A 276 30.69 25.72 -28.45
CA MET A 276 30.18 24.80 -29.49
C MET A 276 28.79 24.19 -29.21
N ARG A 277 28.28 24.23 -27.98
CA ARG A 277 26.99 23.58 -27.64
C ARG A 277 25.77 24.26 -28.29
N LEU A 278 25.93 25.47 -28.84
CA LEU A 278 24.81 26.28 -29.35
C LEU A 278 24.25 25.86 -30.72
N GLU A 279 25.00 25.14 -31.56
CA GLU A 279 24.70 25.11 -33.02
C GLU A 279 24.32 23.74 -33.64
N ALA A 280 24.46 22.60 -32.95
CA ALA A 280 24.05 21.31 -33.53
C ALA A 280 23.87 20.17 -32.50
N GLU A 281 22.67 19.58 -32.48
CA GLU A 281 22.20 18.55 -31.53
C GLU A 281 23.15 17.35 -31.39
N ASP A 282 23.67 16.84 -32.52
CA ASP A 282 24.52 15.64 -32.57
C ASP A 282 26.04 15.95 -32.73
N ARG A 283 26.43 17.22 -32.85
CA ARG A 283 27.82 17.61 -33.21
C ARG A 283 28.57 18.38 -32.14
N GLY A 284 27.91 18.85 -31.07
CA GLY A 284 28.57 19.64 -30.04
C GLY A 284 29.62 18.88 -29.21
N MET A 285 29.66 17.54 -29.27
CA MET A 285 30.55 16.72 -28.43
C MET A 285 32.04 17.02 -28.69
N PRO A 286 32.82 17.38 -27.64
CA PRO A 286 34.25 17.66 -27.80
C PRO A 286 35.00 16.36 -28.12
N ASN A 287 36.14 16.52 -28.79
CA ASN A 287 36.99 15.42 -29.23
C ASN A 287 36.24 14.38 -30.10
N TYR A 288 35.21 14.78 -30.86
CA TYR A 288 34.34 13.86 -31.64
C TYR A 288 35.11 12.86 -32.52
N LEU A 289 36.21 13.26 -33.15
CA LEU A 289 37.04 12.36 -33.95
C LEU A 289 37.80 11.34 -33.10
N LEU A 290 38.33 11.74 -31.95
CA LEU A 290 38.97 10.82 -31.00
C LEU A 290 37.93 9.86 -30.42
N PHE A 291 36.72 10.34 -30.13
CA PHE A 291 35.60 9.48 -29.77
C PHE A 291 35.22 8.53 -30.90
N PHE A 292 35.25 8.95 -32.16
CA PHE A 292 35.01 8.06 -33.29
C PHE A 292 36.08 6.97 -33.43
N ILE A 293 37.37 7.30 -33.20
CA ILE A 293 38.47 6.32 -33.15
C ILE A 293 38.23 5.32 -32.02
N LEU A 294 37.98 5.80 -30.79
CA LEU A 294 37.57 4.99 -29.63
C LEU A 294 36.34 4.13 -29.93
N ARG A 295 35.37 4.62 -30.71
CA ARG A 295 34.16 3.87 -31.07
C ARG A 295 34.43 2.72 -32.03
N GLN A 296 35.50 2.76 -32.82
CA GLN A 296 35.98 1.62 -33.62
C GLN A 296 36.82 0.65 -32.78
N LEU A 297 37.57 1.16 -31.80
CA LEU A 297 38.36 0.37 -30.85
C LEU A 297 37.45 -0.38 -29.85
N ARG A 298 36.87 -1.49 -30.32
CA ARG A 298 36.19 -2.48 -29.45
C ARG A 298 37.17 -2.93 -28.36
N PRO A 299 36.70 -3.25 -27.13
CA PRO A 299 37.60 -3.74 -26.08
C PRO A 299 38.25 -5.09 -26.45
N LYS A 300 37.60 -5.89 -27.31
CA LYS A 300 37.99 -7.24 -27.76
C LYS A 300 39.15 -7.28 -28.78
N SER A 301 40.17 -6.43 -28.62
CA SER A 301 41.15 -6.08 -29.66
C SER A 301 42.60 -6.36 -29.26
N SER A 302 43.51 -6.33 -30.24
CA SER A 302 44.95 -6.61 -30.05
C SER A 302 45.65 -5.76 -28.96
N PRO A 303 46.84 -6.17 -28.47
CA PRO A 303 47.62 -5.38 -27.51
C PRO A 303 47.91 -3.96 -27.97
N ALA A 304 48.12 -3.77 -29.28
CA ALA A 304 48.32 -2.46 -29.90
C ALA A 304 47.07 -1.57 -29.77
N SER A 305 45.88 -2.12 -30.05
CA SER A 305 44.60 -1.44 -29.87
C SER A 305 44.32 -1.06 -28.42
N ALA A 306 44.68 -1.92 -27.46
CA ALA A 306 44.51 -1.64 -26.03
C ALA A 306 45.39 -0.47 -25.56
N ARG A 307 46.67 -0.43 -25.97
CA ARG A 307 47.55 0.72 -25.70
C ARG A 307 46.97 2.01 -26.31
N LEU A 308 46.38 1.95 -27.50
CA LEU A 308 45.78 3.10 -28.17
C LEU A 308 44.53 3.63 -27.44
N VAL A 309 43.66 2.74 -26.93
CA VAL A 309 42.53 3.13 -26.07
C VAL A 309 43.03 3.91 -24.86
N ILE A 310 44.05 3.38 -24.16
CA ILE A 310 44.63 4.03 -22.98
C ILE A 310 45.24 5.39 -23.34
N PHE A 311 45.97 5.46 -24.47
CA PHE A 311 46.55 6.71 -24.96
C PHE A 311 45.48 7.78 -25.21
N ILE A 312 44.37 7.45 -25.89
CA ILE A 312 43.30 8.42 -26.14
C ILE A 312 42.62 8.85 -24.83
N LEU A 313 42.28 7.92 -23.94
CA LEU A 313 41.64 8.25 -22.66
C LEU A 313 42.55 9.05 -21.71
N HIS A 314 43.88 8.94 -21.86
CA HIS A 314 44.85 9.74 -21.13
C HIS A 314 44.93 11.18 -21.68
N GLN A 315 44.91 11.36 -23.01
CA GLN A 315 44.94 12.69 -23.63
C GLN A 315 43.60 13.44 -23.50
N ALA A 316 42.48 12.72 -23.62
CA ALA A 316 41.11 13.25 -23.62
C ALA A 316 40.26 12.58 -22.51
N PRO A 317 40.44 12.97 -21.24
CA PRO A 317 39.73 12.37 -20.10
C PRO A 317 38.22 12.68 -20.07
N ASP A 318 37.80 13.72 -20.79
CA ASP A 318 36.40 14.02 -21.11
C ASP A 318 35.70 12.84 -21.80
N LEU A 319 36.42 12.10 -22.64
CA LEU A 319 35.90 10.92 -23.36
C LEU A 319 35.68 9.70 -22.47
N ILE A 320 36.14 9.69 -21.21
CA ILE A 320 36.02 8.54 -20.32
C ILE A 320 34.54 8.19 -20.05
N ARG A 321 33.65 9.19 -19.84
CA ARG A 321 32.20 8.92 -19.70
C ARG A 321 31.63 8.37 -21.02
N PRO A 322 31.69 9.07 -22.17
CA PRO A 322 31.19 8.54 -23.45
C PRO A 322 31.76 7.18 -23.89
N PHE A 323 33.05 6.92 -23.64
CA PHE A 323 33.68 5.65 -24.04
C PHE A 323 33.16 4.49 -23.22
N PHE A 324 33.21 4.56 -21.89
CA PHE A 324 32.65 3.49 -21.06
C PHE A 324 31.12 3.44 -21.12
N THR A 325 30.45 4.53 -21.52
CA THR A 325 29.02 4.54 -21.89
C THR A 325 28.68 3.58 -23.01
N ARG A 326 29.64 3.31 -23.91
CA ARG A 326 29.45 2.40 -25.05
C ARG A 326 30.27 1.10 -24.94
N VAL A 327 31.26 1.05 -24.05
CA VAL A 327 32.10 -0.13 -23.84
C VAL A 327 31.59 -1.00 -22.68
N SER A 328 30.72 -0.47 -21.81
CA SER A 328 29.74 -1.28 -21.05
C SER A 328 29.15 -2.38 -21.94
N SER A 329 28.67 -2.00 -23.13
CA SER A 329 27.95 -2.86 -24.07
C SER A 329 28.76 -4.03 -24.64
N HIS A 330 30.07 -4.10 -24.38
CA HIS A 330 30.98 -5.13 -24.86
C HIS A 330 31.81 -5.81 -23.75
N LEU A 331 31.90 -5.21 -22.56
CA LEU A 331 32.62 -5.79 -21.41
C LEU A 331 31.93 -7.05 -20.86
N GLY A 332 30.62 -7.22 -21.09
CA GLY A 332 29.81 -8.37 -20.65
C GLY A 332 29.56 -9.48 -21.67
N GLU A 333 30.33 -9.58 -22.75
CA GLU A 333 30.15 -10.69 -23.71
C GLU A 333 30.92 -11.95 -23.23
N GLU A 334 30.21 -12.83 -22.52
CA GLU A 334 30.65 -14.08 -21.88
C GLU A 334 31.43 -15.08 -22.79
N GLY A 335 32.08 -16.05 -22.13
CA GLY A 335 32.08 -17.45 -22.60
C GLY A 335 33.14 -17.91 -23.60
N GLY A 336 34.01 -17.04 -24.14
CA GLY A 336 34.97 -17.45 -25.19
C GLY A 336 36.31 -16.73 -25.17
N THR A 337 37.25 -17.24 -24.38
CA THR A 337 38.65 -16.78 -24.24
C THR A 337 38.78 -15.25 -24.15
N SER A 338 38.40 -14.69 -23.00
CA SER A 338 38.29 -13.25 -22.67
C SER A 338 39.13 -12.30 -23.55
N ARG A 339 38.58 -11.92 -24.71
CA ARG A 339 39.33 -11.23 -25.79
C ARG A 339 39.65 -9.78 -25.46
N ILE A 340 39.26 -9.31 -24.28
CA ILE A 340 39.41 -7.93 -23.82
C ILE A 340 40.77 -7.80 -23.14
N SER A 341 41.54 -6.79 -23.55
CA SER A 341 42.82 -6.52 -22.88
C SER A 341 42.61 -6.17 -21.41
N SER A 342 43.38 -6.84 -20.54
CA SER A 342 43.37 -6.65 -19.09
C SER A 342 43.57 -5.19 -18.69
N THR A 343 44.37 -4.44 -19.44
CA THR A 343 44.64 -3.02 -19.18
C THR A 343 43.40 -2.14 -19.43
N THR A 344 42.69 -2.34 -20.54
CA THR A 344 41.42 -1.65 -20.83
C THR A 344 40.33 -2.01 -19.81
N ALA A 345 40.25 -3.28 -19.41
CA ALA A 345 39.34 -3.72 -18.35
C ALA A 345 39.65 -3.04 -17.01
N THR A 346 40.93 -2.97 -16.62
CA THR A 346 41.37 -2.31 -15.37
C THR A 346 40.98 -0.83 -15.33
N VAL A 347 41.11 -0.10 -16.43
CA VAL A 347 40.68 1.31 -16.51
C VAL A 347 39.16 1.45 -16.39
N ALA A 348 38.38 0.55 -17.01
CA ALA A 348 36.92 0.51 -16.86
C ALA A 348 36.52 0.33 -15.39
N THR A 349 37.08 -0.71 -14.75
CA THR A 349 36.89 -1.06 -13.33
C THR A 349 37.21 0.12 -12.42
N LEU A 350 38.37 0.78 -12.58
CA LEU A 350 38.80 1.90 -11.73
C LEU A 350 37.93 3.16 -11.90
N ASN A 351 37.61 3.56 -13.13
CA ASN A 351 36.71 4.70 -13.40
C ASN A 351 35.30 4.48 -12.84
N LEU A 352 34.88 3.22 -12.75
CA LEU A 352 33.57 2.84 -12.25
C LEU A 352 33.54 2.76 -10.71
N MET A 353 34.51 2.08 -10.07
CA MET A 353 34.66 2.04 -8.60
C MET A 353 34.59 3.43 -7.97
N THR A 354 35.37 4.35 -8.54
CA THR A 354 35.61 5.68 -7.96
C THR A 354 34.41 6.60 -8.09
N ARG A 355 33.62 6.47 -9.15
CA ARG A 355 32.32 7.16 -9.28
C ARG A 355 31.29 6.65 -8.27
N ALA A 356 31.26 5.35 -8.03
CA ALA A 356 30.27 4.74 -7.15
C ALA A 356 30.61 4.94 -5.66
N MET A 357 31.84 4.60 -5.25
CA MET A 357 32.28 4.67 -3.84
C MET A 357 32.47 6.10 -3.32
N LEU A 358 32.43 7.12 -4.18
CA LEU A 358 32.75 8.51 -3.88
C LEU A 358 34.13 8.74 -3.20
N THR A 359 35.03 7.76 -3.28
CA THR A 359 36.45 8.02 -3.03
C THR A 359 36.96 9.01 -4.08
N PRO A 360 37.71 10.05 -3.70
CA PRO A 360 38.30 10.96 -4.67
C PRO A 360 39.21 10.13 -5.58
N ILE A 361 38.86 10.06 -6.87
CA ILE A 361 39.47 9.15 -7.86
C ILE A 361 41.00 9.20 -7.73
N PRO A 362 41.74 8.12 -7.39
CA PRO A 362 43.21 8.16 -7.29
C PRO A 362 43.94 8.45 -8.61
N TYR A 363 43.20 8.79 -9.67
CA TYR A 363 43.69 9.49 -10.86
C TYR A 363 44.02 10.98 -10.60
N HIS A 364 43.61 11.58 -9.46
CA HIS A 364 44.09 12.91 -9.07
C HIS A 364 45.60 12.92 -8.76
N LEU A 365 46.19 11.75 -8.47
CA LEU A 365 47.65 11.55 -8.40
C LEU A 365 48.32 11.42 -9.78
N ALA A 366 47.56 11.25 -10.86
CA ALA A 366 48.07 11.20 -12.24
C ALA A 366 47.81 12.49 -13.03
N ALA A 367 46.71 13.20 -12.74
CA ALA A 367 46.29 14.42 -13.42
C ALA A 367 45.97 15.55 -12.42
N GLY A 368 47.00 16.10 -11.78
CA GLY A 368 46.89 17.08 -10.68
C GLY A 368 46.40 18.48 -11.09
N LYS A 369 45.11 18.60 -11.48
CA LYS A 369 44.47 19.89 -11.86
C LYS A 369 43.06 20.13 -11.31
N ALA A 370 42.52 19.27 -10.44
CA ALA A 370 41.20 19.45 -9.84
C ALA A 370 41.26 20.06 -8.42
N ARG A 371 40.33 20.98 -8.10
CA ARG A 371 40.06 21.44 -6.73
C ARG A 371 38.80 20.77 -6.19
N LEU A 372 38.80 20.47 -4.89
CA LEU A 372 37.63 19.94 -4.16
C LEU A 372 36.63 21.06 -3.85
N VAL A 373 35.34 20.72 -3.84
CA VAL A 373 34.21 21.61 -3.50
C VAL A 373 33.21 20.79 -2.68
N GLN A 374 32.55 21.41 -1.68
CA GLN A 374 31.56 20.73 -0.84
C GLN A 374 30.31 20.33 -1.63
N VAL A 375 29.67 19.24 -1.21
CA VAL A 375 28.47 18.67 -1.85
C VAL A 375 27.32 19.68 -1.91
N GLU A 376 27.14 20.49 -0.86
CA GLU A 376 26.08 21.50 -0.74
C GLU A 376 26.12 22.54 -1.86
N ALA A 377 27.32 23.04 -2.22
CA ALA A 377 27.50 23.99 -3.33
C ALA A 377 27.26 23.35 -4.72
N SER A 378 27.26 22.01 -4.80
CA SER A 378 26.84 21.28 -6.00
C SER A 378 25.36 20.89 -5.96
N ALA A 379 24.76 20.72 -4.77
CA ALA A 379 23.33 20.43 -4.59
C ALA A 379 22.47 21.47 -5.32
N THR A 380 22.82 22.76 -5.21
CA THR A 380 22.22 23.88 -5.95
C THR A 380 22.14 23.71 -7.47
N ARG A 381 22.97 22.86 -8.11
CA ARG A 381 22.83 22.55 -9.55
C ARG A 381 21.80 21.46 -9.84
N PHE A 382 21.59 20.49 -8.95
CA PHE A 382 20.60 19.42 -9.16
C PHE A 382 19.17 19.97 -9.25
N PHE A 383 18.87 21.09 -8.58
CA PHE A 383 17.57 21.78 -8.68
C PHE A 383 17.27 22.41 -10.06
N SER A 384 18.25 22.48 -10.96
CA SER A 384 18.06 22.93 -12.35
C SER A 384 17.85 21.77 -13.35
N MET A 385 17.82 20.52 -12.87
CA MET A 385 17.84 19.30 -13.69
C MET A 385 16.52 18.55 -13.60
N SER A 386 16.11 17.89 -14.70
CA SER A 386 14.97 16.97 -14.66
C SER A 386 15.26 15.75 -13.78
N SER A 387 14.22 15.11 -13.26
CA SER A 387 14.33 13.86 -12.48
C SER A 387 15.15 12.78 -13.18
N GLU A 388 15.14 12.74 -14.51
CA GLU A 388 15.94 11.83 -15.34
C GLU A 388 17.44 12.20 -15.35
N HIS A 389 17.77 13.48 -15.38
CA HIS A 389 19.15 13.95 -15.25
C HIS A 389 19.69 13.73 -13.83
N VAL A 390 18.87 13.92 -12.79
CA VAL A 390 19.24 13.58 -11.41
C VAL A 390 19.47 12.07 -11.28
N ALA A 391 18.68 11.23 -11.94
CA ALA A 391 18.90 9.79 -11.99
C ALA A 391 20.19 9.39 -12.74
N ASP A 392 20.48 9.93 -13.94
CA ASP A 392 21.74 9.63 -14.67
C ASP A 392 22.96 10.23 -13.97
N GLU A 393 22.83 11.30 -13.17
CA GLU A 393 23.92 11.75 -12.31
C GLU A 393 24.13 10.85 -11.08
N ILE A 394 23.08 10.29 -10.46
CA ILE A 394 23.18 9.30 -9.37
C ILE A 394 23.81 7.98 -9.89
N CYS A 395 23.21 7.42 -10.95
CA CYS A 395 23.64 6.21 -11.62
C CYS A 395 23.53 6.41 -13.13
N PRO A 396 24.65 6.75 -13.82
CA PRO A 396 24.62 6.85 -15.27
C PRO A 396 24.18 5.53 -15.89
N SER A 397 23.29 5.58 -16.88
CA SER A 397 22.69 4.41 -17.54
C SER A 397 23.68 3.26 -17.84
N TRP A 398 24.88 3.59 -18.31
CA TRP A 398 25.94 2.62 -18.62
C TRP A 398 26.62 1.97 -17.41
N VAL A 399 26.61 2.63 -16.24
CA VAL A 399 27.11 2.05 -14.99
C VAL A 399 26.20 0.88 -14.62
N ALA A 400 24.89 1.05 -14.75
CA ALA A 400 23.94 -0.04 -14.59
C ALA A 400 24.03 -1.09 -15.71
N GLU A 401 24.21 -0.72 -16.99
CA GLU A 401 24.49 -1.72 -18.04
C GLU A 401 25.74 -2.55 -17.71
N TYR A 402 26.81 -1.90 -17.25
CA TYR A 402 28.06 -2.58 -16.93
C TYR A 402 27.91 -3.47 -15.70
N VAL A 403 27.18 -3.06 -14.66
CA VAL A 403 26.88 -3.93 -13.51
C VAL A 403 25.96 -5.07 -13.90
N HIS A 404 24.85 -4.82 -14.61
CA HIS A 404 23.99 -5.85 -15.20
C HIS A 404 24.82 -6.90 -15.97
N ARG A 405 25.87 -6.44 -16.67
CA ARG A 405 26.83 -7.26 -17.42
C ARG A 405 27.93 -7.91 -16.60
N LEU A 406 28.29 -7.39 -15.43
CA LEU A 406 29.16 -8.10 -14.48
C LEU A 406 28.39 -9.14 -13.66
N ILE A 407 27.12 -8.87 -13.33
CA ILE A 407 26.19 -9.86 -12.77
C ILE A 407 26.01 -10.98 -13.81
N ASN A 408 25.59 -10.65 -15.03
CA ASN A 408 25.42 -11.65 -16.09
C ASN A 408 26.73 -12.26 -16.58
N GLY A 409 27.87 -11.59 -16.43
CA GLY A 409 29.19 -12.06 -16.85
C GLY A 409 30.05 -12.67 -15.75
N SER A 410 29.59 -12.73 -14.49
CA SER A 410 30.40 -13.31 -13.42
C SER A 410 30.54 -14.82 -13.61
N SER A 411 31.78 -15.29 -13.63
CA SER A 411 32.15 -16.68 -13.33
C SER A 411 33.05 -16.76 -12.08
N ASP A 412 33.34 -15.61 -11.47
CA ASP A 412 34.20 -15.42 -10.30
C ASP A 412 33.42 -14.61 -9.26
N LEU A 413 33.46 -15.05 -8.00
CA LEU A 413 32.87 -14.36 -6.85
C LEU A 413 33.39 -12.92 -6.73
N LEU A 414 34.63 -12.63 -7.18
CA LEU A 414 35.20 -11.28 -7.13
C LEU A 414 34.42 -10.29 -8.01
N LEU A 415 33.96 -10.73 -9.19
CA LEU A 415 33.16 -9.89 -10.11
C LEU A 415 31.73 -9.66 -9.57
N LEU A 416 31.15 -10.67 -8.92
CA LEU A 416 29.85 -10.55 -8.26
C LEU A 416 29.94 -9.64 -7.01
N LEU A 417 30.96 -9.80 -6.19
CA LEU A 417 31.27 -8.93 -5.04
C LEU A 417 31.41 -7.48 -5.48
N PHE A 418 32.17 -7.25 -6.54
CA PHE A 418 32.40 -5.93 -7.10
C PHE A 418 31.09 -5.30 -7.61
N SER A 419 30.25 -6.08 -8.29
CA SER A 419 28.91 -5.66 -8.76
C SER A 419 28.02 -5.23 -7.59
N ILE A 420 28.01 -6.03 -6.53
CA ILE A 420 27.22 -5.79 -5.31
C ILE A 420 27.72 -4.53 -4.60
N GLN A 421 29.03 -4.41 -4.35
CA GLN A 421 29.63 -3.22 -3.74
C GLN A 421 29.35 -1.94 -4.52
N LEU A 422 29.40 -2.00 -5.86
CA LEU A 422 29.09 -0.85 -6.68
C LEU A 422 27.65 -0.38 -6.51
N THR A 423 26.70 -1.32 -6.54
CA THR A 423 25.27 -1.00 -6.42
C THR A 423 24.90 -0.58 -5.00
N CYS A 424 25.54 -1.15 -3.96
CA CYS A 424 25.43 -0.60 -2.59
C CYS A 424 25.84 0.87 -2.55
N ALA A 425 26.95 1.24 -3.19
CA ALA A 425 27.42 2.61 -3.18
C ALA A 425 26.52 3.56 -3.99
N ILE A 426 26.00 3.10 -5.14
CA ILE A 426 24.99 3.81 -5.95
C ILE A 426 23.70 4.05 -5.13
N LEU A 427 23.18 3.02 -4.45
CA LEU A 427 21.97 3.14 -3.62
C LEU A 427 22.21 4.01 -2.38
N THR A 428 23.39 3.92 -1.75
CA THR A 428 23.79 4.81 -0.65
C THR A 428 23.80 6.27 -1.10
N ARG A 429 24.28 6.53 -2.32
CA ARG A 429 24.25 7.86 -2.95
C ARG A 429 22.83 8.32 -3.31
N ALA A 430 21.98 7.43 -3.82
CA ALA A 430 20.56 7.71 -4.06
C ALA A 430 19.85 8.11 -2.75
N LYS A 431 20.00 7.30 -1.70
CA LYS A 431 19.49 7.54 -0.34
C LYS A 431 19.97 8.88 0.25
N ALA A 432 21.24 9.23 0.05
CA ALA A 432 21.81 10.49 0.50
C ALA A 432 21.21 11.69 -0.26
N ILE A 433 21.07 11.59 -1.59
CA ILE A 433 20.51 12.67 -2.42
C ILE A 433 19.00 12.83 -2.18
N GLN A 434 18.23 11.75 -2.08
CA GLN A 434 16.81 11.79 -1.70
C GLN A 434 16.60 12.48 -0.35
N ARG A 435 17.45 12.20 0.65
CA ARG A 435 17.40 12.87 1.97
C ARG A 435 17.77 14.36 1.91
N LEU A 436 18.67 14.75 1.02
CA LEU A 436 19.01 16.18 0.79
C LEU A 436 17.90 16.91 0.04
N VAL A 437 17.26 16.26 -0.93
CA VAL A 437 16.07 16.77 -1.63
C VAL A 437 14.95 17.00 -0.63
N ALA A 438 14.55 15.99 0.15
CA ALA A 438 13.51 16.11 1.17
C ALA A 438 13.76 17.26 2.16
N LYS A 439 14.96 17.32 2.76
CA LYS A 439 15.33 18.43 3.67
C LYS A 439 15.25 19.82 3.05
N LEU A 440 15.44 19.94 1.72
CA LEU A 440 15.38 21.23 1.02
C LEU A 440 13.97 21.51 0.47
N GLN A 441 13.14 20.50 0.23
CA GLN A 441 11.69 20.66 0.08
C GLN A 441 11.08 21.21 1.37
N ASP A 442 11.43 20.66 2.54
CA ASP A 442 11.00 21.17 3.84
C ASP A 442 11.37 22.65 3.99
N VAL A 443 12.63 23.02 3.77
CA VAL A 443 13.12 24.41 3.87
C VAL A 443 12.42 25.34 2.87
N GLN A 444 12.20 24.93 1.62
CA GLN A 444 11.48 25.77 0.65
C GLN A 444 9.97 25.83 0.92
N SER A 445 9.38 24.85 1.61
CA SER A 445 7.96 24.88 2.00
C SER A 445 7.67 25.89 3.11
N ASN A 446 8.69 26.24 3.91
CA ASN A 446 8.61 27.28 4.95
C ASN A 446 8.74 28.71 4.39
N ASP A 447 9.12 28.89 3.11
CA ASP A 447 9.25 30.20 2.48
C ASP A 447 7.88 30.60 1.90
N GLU A 448 7.07 31.33 2.70
CA GLU A 448 5.60 31.38 2.64
C GLU A 448 4.94 31.64 1.26
N LYS A 449 5.66 32.21 0.30
CA LYS A 449 5.08 32.68 -0.98
C LYS A 449 4.73 31.58 -1.98
N ASN A 450 5.18 30.33 -1.77
CA ASN A 450 5.08 29.25 -2.78
C ASN A 450 4.28 28.01 -2.33
N LYS A 451 3.07 28.19 -1.78
CA LYS A 451 2.18 27.07 -1.38
C LYS A 451 1.81 26.08 -2.50
N GLY A 452 2.02 26.43 -3.78
CA GLY A 452 1.72 25.55 -4.93
C GLY A 452 2.65 24.35 -5.10
N ASN A 453 3.90 24.42 -4.61
CA ASN A 453 4.95 23.48 -5.04
C ASN A 453 4.81 22.05 -4.50
N ARG A 454 3.97 21.79 -3.49
CA ARG A 454 3.95 20.49 -2.77
C ARG A 454 3.55 19.31 -3.67
N GLN A 455 2.57 19.48 -4.55
CA GLN A 455 2.19 18.44 -5.52
C GLN A 455 3.26 18.25 -6.62
N GLU A 456 4.02 19.29 -6.95
CA GLU A 456 5.14 19.19 -7.88
C GLU A 456 6.29 18.37 -7.28
N TRP A 457 6.53 18.49 -5.96
CA TRP A 457 7.54 17.70 -5.25
C TRP A 457 7.21 16.21 -5.20
N GLU A 458 6.00 15.83 -4.78
CA GLU A 458 5.57 14.42 -4.79
C GLU A 458 5.64 13.81 -6.20
N THR A 459 5.27 14.60 -7.21
CA THR A 459 5.38 14.23 -8.63
C THR A 459 6.84 14.10 -9.07
N PHE A 460 7.75 14.96 -8.60
CA PHE A 460 9.18 14.92 -8.89
C PHE A 460 9.82 13.67 -8.29
N ASP A 461 9.54 13.36 -7.03
CA ASP A 461 10.12 12.20 -6.34
C ASP A 461 9.62 10.88 -6.90
N ALA A 462 8.33 10.78 -7.25
CA ALA A 462 7.81 9.61 -7.97
C ALA A 462 8.48 9.43 -9.34
N LYS A 463 8.72 10.52 -10.09
CA LYS A 463 9.46 10.49 -11.36
C LYS A 463 10.94 10.15 -11.16
N LEU A 464 11.58 10.62 -10.08
CA LEU A 464 12.97 10.33 -9.73
C LEU A 464 13.13 8.85 -9.34
N GLN A 465 12.25 8.30 -8.50
CA GLN A 465 12.22 6.87 -8.18
C GLN A 465 11.98 6.02 -9.43
N SER A 466 11.06 6.42 -10.31
CA SER A 466 10.81 5.73 -11.59
C SER A 466 12.02 5.75 -12.52
N ALA A 467 12.74 6.88 -12.59
CA ALA A 467 13.97 7.00 -13.36
C ALA A 467 15.10 6.16 -12.74
N LEU A 468 15.27 6.17 -11.42
CA LEU A 468 16.25 5.34 -10.71
C LEU A 468 15.97 3.83 -10.85
N LEU A 469 14.70 3.40 -10.82
CA LEU A 469 14.32 1.99 -11.09
C LEU A 469 14.62 1.54 -12.53
N LYS A 470 14.73 2.47 -13.48
CA LYS A 470 15.18 2.20 -14.86
C LYS A 470 16.71 2.27 -14.99
N ALA A 471 17.36 3.11 -14.19
CA ALA A 471 18.78 3.47 -14.30
C ALA A 471 19.71 2.71 -13.35
N ILE A 472 19.19 1.87 -12.44
CA ILE A 472 19.95 1.01 -11.52
C ILE A 472 19.68 -0.46 -11.92
N PRO A 473 20.64 -1.40 -11.76
CA PRO A 473 20.43 -2.82 -12.10
C PRO A 473 19.22 -3.41 -11.37
N ARG A 474 18.60 -4.44 -11.95
CA ARG A 474 17.40 -5.03 -11.34
C ARG A 474 17.79 -5.98 -10.22
N ARG A 475 17.02 -5.97 -9.12
CA ARG A 475 17.15 -6.97 -8.03
C ARG A 475 17.08 -8.40 -8.60
N GLU A 476 16.26 -8.63 -9.63
CA GLU A 476 16.07 -9.91 -10.33
C GLU A 476 17.35 -10.47 -10.98
N GLU A 477 18.40 -9.65 -11.15
CA GLU A 477 19.68 -10.06 -11.74
C GLU A 477 20.63 -10.57 -10.64
N PHE A 478 20.81 -9.78 -9.57
CA PHE A 478 21.51 -10.21 -8.34
C PHE A 478 20.87 -11.47 -7.76
N TRP A 479 19.54 -11.48 -7.76
CA TRP A 479 18.67 -12.59 -7.44
C TRP A 479 19.12 -13.89 -8.14
N HIS A 480 19.13 -13.88 -9.47
CA HIS A 480 19.47 -15.04 -10.29
C HIS A 480 20.91 -15.55 -10.05
N ARG A 481 21.88 -14.65 -9.85
CA ARG A 481 23.29 -15.04 -9.63
C ARG A 481 23.57 -15.51 -8.20
N MET A 482 22.78 -15.08 -7.22
CA MET A 482 22.86 -15.61 -5.86
C MET A 482 22.60 -17.12 -5.83
N THR A 483 21.51 -17.57 -6.46
CA THR A 483 21.12 -19.00 -6.53
C THR A 483 22.07 -19.83 -7.40
N GLN A 484 22.72 -19.23 -8.40
CA GLN A 484 23.61 -19.96 -9.31
C GLN A 484 25.06 -20.08 -8.83
N GLN A 485 25.59 -19.11 -8.07
CA GLN A 485 27.04 -19.00 -7.84
C GLN A 485 27.41 -18.97 -6.36
N LEU A 486 26.80 -18.07 -5.59
CA LEU A 486 26.96 -18.01 -4.14
C LEU A 486 26.45 -19.30 -3.48
N HIS A 487 25.25 -19.71 -3.86
CA HIS A 487 24.52 -20.81 -3.26
C HIS A 487 25.29 -22.16 -3.29
N PRO A 488 25.78 -22.68 -4.44
CA PRO A 488 26.60 -23.90 -4.44
C PRO A 488 27.90 -23.79 -3.62
N MET A 489 28.46 -22.59 -3.45
CA MET A 489 29.71 -22.36 -2.71
C MET A 489 29.50 -22.22 -1.20
N MET A 490 28.32 -21.78 -0.75
CA MET A 490 27.91 -21.90 0.66
C MET A 490 27.57 -23.34 1.07
N ILE A 491 27.37 -24.23 0.09
CA ILE A 491 27.09 -25.68 0.27
C ILE A 491 28.37 -26.50 0.03
N SER A 492 29.56 -25.89 0.06
CA SER A 492 30.80 -26.52 -0.42
C SER A 492 31.06 -27.90 0.21
N SER A 493 31.16 -28.91 -0.65
CA SER A 493 30.87 -30.30 -0.30
C SER A 493 31.74 -30.88 0.83
N SER A 494 31.08 -31.37 1.87
CA SER A 494 31.64 -32.27 2.89
C SER A 494 31.91 -33.66 2.31
N ASN A 495 32.86 -33.78 1.37
CA ASN A 495 33.24 -35.06 0.77
C ASN A 495 34.74 -35.14 0.46
N ALA A 496 35.43 -35.99 1.24
CA ALA A 496 36.61 -36.76 0.87
C ALA A 496 37.67 -36.11 -0.06
N ASN A 497 38.48 -35.19 0.48
CA ASN A 497 39.92 -35.44 0.62
C ASN A 497 40.61 -34.34 1.46
N GLY A 498 41.36 -34.77 2.49
CA GLY A 498 41.85 -33.91 3.59
C GLY A 498 43.06 -33.02 3.27
N ASN A 499 43.02 -32.25 2.18
CA ASN A 499 43.98 -31.17 1.92
C ASN A 499 43.41 -30.10 0.97
N THR A 500 42.43 -29.32 1.45
CA THR A 500 41.93 -28.12 0.77
C THR A 500 41.87 -26.95 1.75
N THR A 501 42.27 -25.76 1.30
CA THR A 501 42.51 -24.58 2.14
C THR A 501 41.23 -23.84 2.53
N ARG A 502 41.13 -23.37 3.78
CA ARG A 502 40.00 -22.60 4.41
C ARG A 502 39.45 -21.38 3.65
N GLY A 503 40.04 -20.97 2.53
CA GLY A 503 39.69 -19.74 1.82
C GLY A 503 38.35 -19.62 1.07
N PRO A 504 37.49 -20.66 0.83
CA PRO A 504 36.22 -20.45 0.13
C PRO A 504 35.10 -19.96 1.06
N GLU A 505 35.01 -20.47 2.28
CA GLU A 505 33.92 -20.18 3.24
C GLU A 505 33.90 -18.70 3.63
N GLU A 506 35.05 -18.16 4.05
CA GLU A 506 35.21 -16.74 4.40
C GLU A 506 34.81 -15.80 3.26
N LYS A 507 35.09 -16.18 2.00
CA LYS A 507 34.73 -15.39 0.81
C LYS A 507 33.24 -15.44 0.52
N ALA A 508 32.62 -16.62 0.61
CA ALA A 508 31.18 -16.77 0.45
C ALA A 508 30.42 -16.00 1.55
N PHE A 509 30.93 -16.03 2.78
CA PHE A 509 30.39 -15.30 3.94
C PHE A 509 30.50 -13.78 3.79
N PHE A 510 31.68 -13.25 3.45
CA PHE A 510 31.85 -11.80 3.21
C PHE A 510 30.91 -11.33 2.08
N LEU A 511 30.72 -12.16 1.05
CA LEU A 511 29.86 -11.84 -0.07
C LEU A 511 28.36 -11.92 0.27
N SER A 512 27.92 -12.84 1.14
CA SER A 512 26.54 -12.86 1.62
C SER A 512 26.23 -11.66 2.51
N GLN A 513 27.14 -11.23 3.40
CA GLN A 513 27.02 -9.97 4.14
C GLN A 513 26.88 -8.75 3.21
N ARG A 514 27.64 -8.69 2.11
CA ARG A 514 27.52 -7.60 1.13
C ARG A 514 26.22 -7.67 0.33
N MET A 515 25.70 -8.87 0.06
CA MET A 515 24.35 -9.04 -0.51
C MET A 515 23.27 -8.57 0.48
N PHE A 516 23.39 -8.86 1.77
CA PHE A 516 22.44 -8.37 2.79
C PHE A 516 22.41 -6.84 2.87
N LEU A 517 23.57 -6.18 2.87
CA LEU A 517 23.64 -4.72 2.77
C LEU A 517 22.99 -4.18 1.48
N LEU A 518 23.16 -4.88 0.35
CA LEU A 518 22.54 -4.51 -0.92
C LEU A 518 21.00 -4.61 -0.84
N MET A 519 20.49 -5.70 -0.26
CA MET A 519 19.07 -5.94 -0.06
C MET A 519 18.42 -4.86 0.83
N GLU A 520 19.12 -4.43 1.89
CA GLU A 520 18.66 -3.36 2.79
C GLU A 520 18.52 -2.04 2.04
N LEU A 521 19.58 -1.65 1.31
CA LEU A 521 19.63 -0.40 0.56
C LEU A 521 18.60 -0.36 -0.59
N TYR A 522 18.34 -1.49 -1.26
CA TYR A 522 17.24 -1.58 -2.24
C TYR A 522 15.87 -1.39 -1.57
N GLY A 523 15.66 -1.98 -0.38
CA GLY A 523 14.44 -1.81 0.41
C GLY A 523 14.22 -0.35 0.81
N GLU A 524 15.25 0.32 1.34
CA GLU A 524 15.17 1.71 1.80
C GLU A 524 14.99 2.73 0.66
N VAL A 525 15.65 2.55 -0.50
CA VAL A 525 15.62 3.53 -1.61
C VAL A 525 14.33 3.45 -2.44
N PHE A 526 13.68 2.28 -2.48
CA PHE A 526 12.55 2.01 -3.37
C PHE A 526 11.29 1.44 -2.69
N GLN A 527 11.29 1.28 -1.36
CA GLN A 527 10.14 0.76 -0.58
C GLN A 527 9.57 -0.56 -1.15
N LEU A 528 10.44 -1.51 -1.46
CA LEU A 528 10.13 -2.67 -2.29
C LEU A 528 9.12 -3.63 -1.65
N ARG A 529 7.89 -3.69 -2.21
CA ARG A 529 6.81 -4.59 -1.79
C ARG A 529 6.96 -6.06 -2.24
N ILE A 530 8.16 -6.53 -2.60
CA ILE A 530 8.40 -7.89 -3.13
C ILE A 530 9.64 -8.49 -2.46
N SER A 531 9.54 -9.76 -2.08
CA SER A 531 10.52 -10.44 -1.24
C SER A 531 11.79 -10.87 -1.99
N TRP A 532 12.91 -10.83 -1.27
CA TRP A 532 14.18 -11.46 -1.66
C TRP A 532 14.29 -12.94 -1.21
N LEU A 533 13.31 -13.54 -0.52
CA LEU A 533 13.46 -14.81 0.22
C LEU A 533 13.89 -16.03 -0.59
N SER A 534 13.68 -16.01 -1.90
CA SER A 534 14.26 -17.00 -2.80
C SER A 534 15.78 -17.14 -2.66
N ALA A 535 16.45 -16.16 -2.04
CA ALA A 535 17.88 -16.12 -1.68
C ALA A 535 18.35 -17.25 -0.78
N VAL A 536 17.45 -17.80 0.02
CA VAL A 536 17.79 -18.84 0.98
C VAL A 536 18.09 -20.15 0.24
N PRO A 537 19.17 -20.86 0.59
CA PRO A 537 19.39 -22.19 0.07
C PRO A 537 18.22 -23.14 0.29
N SER A 538 17.71 -23.73 -0.78
CA SER A 538 16.83 -24.90 -0.73
C SER A 538 17.67 -26.14 -0.41
N PHE A 539 18.33 -26.11 0.75
CA PHE A 539 19.15 -27.20 1.27
C PHE A 539 18.22 -28.24 1.90
N LEU A 540 18.08 -29.39 1.25
CA LEU A 540 17.47 -30.58 1.85
C LEU A 540 18.56 -31.34 2.62
N PRO A 541 18.35 -31.68 3.90
CA PRO A 541 19.32 -32.48 4.65
C PRO A 541 19.36 -33.95 4.17
N THR A 542 20.40 -34.66 4.58
CA THR A 542 20.62 -36.06 4.24
C THR A 542 19.85 -36.96 5.20
N PHE A 543 18.65 -37.37 4.80
CA PHE A 543 17.85 -38.30 5.60
C PHE A 543 18.52 -39.69 5.69
N CYS A 544 19.09 -39.99 6.86
CA CYS A 544 19.68 -41.29 7.16
C CYS A 544 18.60 -42.35 7.43
N ALA A 545 18.95 -43.62 7.28
CA ALA A 545 18.04 -44.74 7.55
C ALA A 545 17.95 -45.02 9.08
N CYS A 546 17.23 -44.16 9.79
CA CYS A 546 16.90 -44.28 11.22
C CYS A 546 15.37 -44.15 11.42
N ALA A 547 14.89 -44.19 12.67
CA ALA A 547 13.45 -44.07 12.98
C ALA A 547 12.89 -42.68 12.63
N ASN A 548 13.53 -41.63 13.15
CA ASN A 548 13.12 -40.23 13.00
C ASN A 548 14.20 -39.47 12.18
N PRO A 549 14.18 -39.60 10.84
CA PRO A 549 15.24 -39.07 9.98
C PRO A 549 15.26 -37.54 9.93
N ILE A 550 14.14 -36.88 10.24
CA ILE A 550 14.05 -35.42 10.33
C ILE A 550 14.67 -34.97 11.66
N GLU A 551 14.27 -35.57 12.79
CA GLU A 551 14.92 -35.28 14.08
C GLU A 551 16.44 -35.53 14.06
N ASP A 552 16.89 -36.64 13.46
CA ASP A 552 18.30 -36.99 13.29
C ASP A 552 19.07 -35.94 12.45
N ALA A 553 18.49 -35.49 11.32
CA ALA A 553 19.06 -34.38 10.53
C ALA A 553 19.16 -33.07 11.33
N LEU A 554 18.13 -32.71 12.10
CA LEU A 554 18.10 -31.51 12.94
C LEU A 554 19.14 -31.60 14.06
N ARG A 555 19.23 -32.75 14.73
CA ARG A 555 20.24 -33.05 15.77
C ARG A 555 21.67 -32.96 15.20
N ARG A 556 21.95 -33.50 14.01
CA ARG A 556 23.24 -33.30 13.32
C ARG A 556 23.50 -31.85 12.88
N GLY A 557 22.46 -31.02 12.82
CA GLY A 557 22.56 -29.60 12.47
C GLY A 557 22.52 -29.33 10.97
N GLU A 558 21.92 -30.21 10.19
CA GLU A 558 21.84 -30.07 8.74
C GLU A 558 20.73 -29.07 8.34
N GLY A 559 21.14 -27.85 7.95
CA GLY A 559 20.23 -26.79 7.52
C GLY A 559 20.97 -25.63 6.86
N ALA A 560 20.25 -24.79 6.11
CA ALA A 560 20.85 -23.79 5.21
C ALA A 560 21.67 -22.69 5.93
N VAL A 561 21.40 -22.42 7.21
CA VAL A 561 21.99 -21.34 8.00
C VAL A 561 22.48 -21.78 9.39
N THR A 562 22.45 -23.08 9.69
CA THR A 562 22.76 -23.62 11.04
C THR A 562 24.23 -23.42 11.43
N THR A 563 25.13 -23.40 10.45
CA THR A 563 26.57 -23.17 10.59
C THR A 563 26.98 -21.70 10.42
N TRP A 564 26.03 -20.78 10.19
CA TRP A 564 26.34 -19.36 10.01
C TRP A 564 26.63 -18.69 11.36
N PRO A 565 27.58 -17.75 11.44
CA PRO A 565 27.81 -16.97 12.65
C PRO A 565 26.69 -15.93 12.87
N ALA A 566 26.51 -15.54 14.14
CA ALA A 566 25.38 -14.76 14.63
C ALA A 566 25.12 -13.46 13.84
N VAL A 567 26.16 -12.73 13.45
CA VAL A 567 26.04 -11.47 12.68
C VAL A 567 25.19 -11.65 11.41
N SER A 568 25.43 -12.69 10.62
CA SER A 568 24.69 -12.88 9.36
C SER A 568 23.29 -13.46 9.56
N VAL A 569 23.05 -14.20 10.65
CA VAL A 569 21.68 -14.57 11.04
C VAL A 569 20.91 -13.32 11.48
N SER A 570 21.53 -12.42 12.24
CA SER A 570 20.93 -11.14 12.64
C SER A 570 20.62 -10.24 11.43
N ALA A 571 21.52 -10.15 10.45
CA ALA A 571 21.33 -9.37 9.22
C ALA A 571 20.20 -9.95 8.34
N LEU A 572 20.18 -11.27 8.14
CA LEU A 572 19.12 -11.97 7.43
C LEU A 572 17.76 -11.73 8.11
N CYS A 573 17.69 -11.90 9.43
CA CYS A 573 16.44 -11.70 10.18
C CYS A 573 15.98 -10.23 10.15
N SER A 574 16.90 -9.26 10.26
CA SER A 574 16.61 -7.83 10.14
C SER A 574 15.99 -7.47 8.78
N LEU A 575 16.55 -7.99 7.69
CA LEU A 575 16.02 -7.81 6.34
C LEU A 575 14.62 -8.40 6.16
N LEU A 576 14.39 -9.58 6.73
CA LEU A 576 13.11 -10.27 6.62
C LEU A 576 12.03 -9.60 7.48
N VAL A 577 12.37 -9.14 8.69
CA VAL A 577 11.50 -8.29 9.52
C VAL A 577 11.18 -6.99 8.78
N SER A 578 12.17 -6.34 8.18
CA SER A 578 11.96 -5.14 7.37
C SER A 578 10.96 -5.41 6.23
N ALA A 579 11.15 -6.47 5.45
CA ALA A 579 10.20 -6.85 4.40
C ALA A 579 8.79 -7.15 4.94
N LEU A 580 8.64 -7.89 6.04
CA LEU A 580 7.34 -8.18 6.66
C LEU A 580 6.64 -6.89 7.11
N SER A 581 7.38 -5.94 7.71
CA SER A 581 6.84 -4.64 8.13
C SER A 581 6.41 -3.73 6.97
N HIS A 582 6.91 -3.96 5.75
CA HIS A 582 6.43 -3.31 4.53
C HIS A 582 5.29 -4.09 3.83
N GLY A 583 4.68 -5.08 4.50
CA GLY A 583 3.56 -5.86 4.00
C GLY A 583 3.93 -6.93 2.96
N VAL A 584 5.19 -7.37 2.92
CA VAL A 584 5.66 -8.32 1.90
C VAL A 584 5.35 -9.76 2.29
N SER A 585 4.47 -10.41 1.52
CA SER A 585 4.10 -11.83 1.71
C SER A 585 5.27 -12.78 1.45
N MET A 586 5.47 -13.76 2.33
CA MET A 586 6.71 -14.57 2.40
C MET A 586 6.46 -16.05 2.75
N THR A 587 5.71 -16.78 1.92
CA THR A 587 5.34 -18.19 2.15
C THR A 587 6.54 -19.15 2.27
N LYS A 588 7.58 -18.99 1.44
CA LYS A 588 8.84 -19.77 1.52
C LYS A 588 9.59 -19.67 2.85
N LEU A 589 9.20 -18.74 3.73
CA LEU A 589 9.76 -18.62 5.08
C LEU A 589 9.42 -19.85 5.94
N HIS A 590 8.18 -20.33 5.86
CA HIS A 590 7.60 -21.32 6.77
C HIS A 590 6.97 -22.53 6.06
N HIS A 591 6.64 -22.46 4.76
CA HIS A 591 5.92 -23.53 4.07
C HIS A 591 6.81 -24.75 3.74
N VAL A 592 6.24 -25.95 3.90
CA VAL A 592 6.89 -27.23 3.58
C VAL A 592 6.21 -27.86 2.35
N THR A 593 6.97 -28.11 1.29
CA THR A 593 6.43 -28.65 0.03
C THR A 593 6.74 -30.14 -0.10
N MET A 594 5.70 -30.98 -0.14
CA MET A 594 5.81 -32.46 -0.11
C MET A 594 5.46 -33.16 -1.44
N SER A 595 5.10 -32.40 -2.48
CA SER A 595 4.40 -32.90 -3.67
C SER A 595 5.35 -33.37 -4.79
N GLY A 596 6.14 -34.42 -4.52
CA GLY A 596 6.98 -35.10 -5.52
C GLY A 596 6.56 -36.55 -5.73
N ALA A 597 6.73 -37.07 -6.95
CA ALA A 597 6.38 -38.47 -7.30
C ALA A 597 7.11 -39.55 -6.45
N LYS A 598 8.17 -39.17 -5.73
CA LYS A 598 8.93 -40.03 -4.80
C LYS A 598 8.55 -39.86 -3.32
N LYS A 599 7.51 -39.09 -2.97
CA LYS A 599 7.06 -38.82 -1.58
C LYS A 599 8.20 -38.42 -0.63
N GLY A 600 8.84 -37.27 -0.89
CA GLY A 600 9.87 -36.70 -0.02
C GLY A 600 9.70 -35.19 0.10
N VAL A 601 10.33 -34.62 1.13
CA VAL A 601 10.42 -33.16 1.29
C VAL A 601 11.12 -32.56 0.08
N LEU A 602 10.51 -31.59 -0.59
CA LEU A 602 11.08 -30.89 -1.75
C LEU A 602 11.71 -29.55 -1.39
N GLU A 603 11.18 -28.87 -0.36
CA GLU A 603 11.66 -27.57 0.10
C GLU A 603 11.76 -27.56 1.62
N TRP A 604 12.90 -27.10 2.13
CA TRP A 604 13.19 -26.93 3.55
C TRP A 604 12.95 -25.45 3.92
N PRO A 605 11.99 -25.12 4.81
CA PRO A 605 11.67 -23.72 5.11
C PRO A 605 12.81 -23.02 5.85
N LEU A 606 13.06 -21.74 5.52
CA LEU A 606 14.11 -20.95 6.18
C LEU A 606 13.90 -20.90 7.70
N LEU A 607 12.67 -20.62 8.15
CA LEU A 607 12.36 -20.36 9.55
C LEU A 607 12.77 -21.55 10.41
N LEU A 608 12.55 -22.78 9.95
CA LEU A 608 13.01 -24.00 10.60
C LEU A 608 14.53 -24.01 10.80
N SER A 609 15.31 -23.64 9.77
CA SER A 609 16.78 -23.58 9.86
C SER A 609 17.27 -22.43 10.77
N VAL A 610 16.54 -21.31 10.83
CA VAL A 610 16.83 -20.16 11.71
C VAL A 610 16.46 -20.46 13.17
N MET A 611 15.34 -21.13 13.41
CA MET A 611 14.96 -21.65 14.73
C MET A 611 15.96 -22.69 15.21
N LEU A 612 16.39 -23.62 14.34
CA LEU A 612 17.42 -24.61 14.67
C LEU A 612 18.76 -23.95 15.00
N TRP A 613 19.14 -22.88 14.29
CA TRP A 613 20.30 -22.07 14.66
C TRP A 613 20.15 -21.48 16.07
N ALA A 614 19.00 -20.88 16.40
CA ALA A 614 18.75 -20.30 17.72
C ALA A 614 18.72 -21.36 18.84
N VAL A 615 18.15 -22.54 18.58
CA VAL A 615 18.11 -23.67 19.53
C VAL A 615 19.51 -24.26 19.77
N LYS A 616 20.36 -24.35 18.76
CA LYS A 616 21.75 -24.80 18.93
C LYS A 616 22.66 -23.75 19.58
N HIS A 617 22.34 -22.47 19.43
CA HIS A 617 23.04 -21.34 20.08
C HIS A 617 22.21 -20.76 21.24
N ARG A 618 21.58 -21.62 22.06
CA ARG A 618 20.83 -21.22 23.26
C ARG A 618 21.72 -20.49 24.28
N SER A 619 21.14 -19.51 24.97
CA SER A 619 21.79 -18.71 26.02
C SER A 619 23.15 -18.10 25.60
N PRO A 620 23.21 -17.33 24.49
CA PRO A 620 24.46 -16.74 24.02
C PRO A 620 25.01 -15.72 25.03
N CYS A 621 26.25 -15.91 25.44
CA CYS A 621 26.97 -14.96 26.30
C CYS A 621 27.44 -13.71 25.51
N ASP A 622 27.70 -13.88 24.21
CA ASP A 622 28.25 -12.83 23.34
C ASP A 622 27.17 -11.87 22.85
N GLU A 623 27.55 -10.59 22.69
CA GLU A 623 26.64 -9.52 22.24
C GLU A 623 26.03 -9.81 20.85
N GLU A 624 26.83 -10.29 19.90
CA GLU A 624 26.35 -10.66 18.57
C GLU A 624 25.31 -11.80 18.63
N GLY A 625 25.51 -12.76 19.54
CA GLY A 625 24.60 -13.88 19.76
C GLY A 625 23.28 -13.44 20.37
N GLN A 626 23.28 -12.59 21.40
CA GLN A 626 22.05 -12.03 21.98
C GLN A 626 21.29 -11.16 20.98
N LEU A 627 22.01 -10.36 20.17
CA LEU A 627 21.41 -9.56 19.11
C LEU A 627 20.76 -10.44 18.03
N ALA A 628 21.42 -11.51 17.61
CA ALA A 628 20.85 -12.48 16.68
C ALA A 628 19.61 -13.18 17.27
N TRP A 629 19.65 -13.62 18.52
CA TRP A 629 18.50 -14.20 19.23
C TRP A 629 17.29 -13.25 19.25
N ALA A 630 17.50 -11.97 19.57
CA ALA A 630 16.45 -10.95 19.53
C ALA A 630 15.84 -10.77 18.12
N TRP A 631 16.69 -10.78 17.08
CA TRP A 631 16.23 -10.71 15.69
C TRP A 631 15.50 -11.97 15.22
N VAL A 632 15.86 -13.17 15.71
CA VAL A 632 15.11 -14.41 15.43
C VAL A 632 13.72 -14.38 16.08
N ALA A 633 13.61 -13.91 17.33
CA ALA A 633 12.30 -13.69 17.97
C ALA A 633 11.44 -12.69 17.20
N ARG A 634 12.03 -11.56 16.78
CA ARG A 634 11.34 -10.55 15.96
C ARG A 634 10.94 -11.09 14.57
N LEU A 635 11.77 -11.91 13.94
CA LEU A 635 11.43 -12.59 12.68
C LEU A 635 10.26 -13.56 12.88
N MET A 636 10.26 -14.35 13.95
CA MET A 636 9.18 -15.29 14.22
C MET A 636 7.85 -14.57 14.50
N GLN A 637 7.88 -13.51 15.31
CA GLN A 637 6.72 -12.64 15.56
C GLN A 637 6.15 -12.08 14.24
N TRP A 638 6.98 -11.45 13.40
CA TRP A 638 6.54 -10.90 12.12
C TRP A 638 6.16 -11.98 11.10
N THR A 639 6.69 -13.21 11.22
CA THR A 639 6.25 -14.34 10.38
C THR A 639 4.83 -14.76 10.75
N VAL A 640 4.48 -14.72 12.03
CA VAL A 640 3.10 -14.92 12.48
C VAL A 640 2.21 -13.77 11.98
N HIS A 641 2.59 -12.50 12.16
CA HIS A 641 1.83 -11.35 11.60
C HIS A 641 1.62 -11.47 10.08
N GLY A 642 2.68 -11.76 9.31
CA GLY A 642 2.61 -11.96 7.86
C GLY A 642 1.85 -13.22 7.40
N VAL A 643 1.40 -14.05 8.34
CA VAL A 643 0.55 -15.23 8.16
C VAL A 643 -0.87 -14.99 8.72
N THR A 644 -1.05 -14.01 9.60
CA THR A 644 -2.29 -13.76 10.33
C THR A 644 -2.78 -12.34 10.07
N VAL A 645 -3.64 -12.21 9.06
CA VAL A 645 -4.23 -10.92 8.61
C VAL A 645 -4.80 -10.09 9.77
N SER A 646 -5.28 -10.76 10.82
CA SER A 646 -6.03 -10.13 11.91
C SER A 646 -5.37 -10.27 13.31
N PHE A 647 -4.15 -10.83 13.47
CA PHE A 647 -3.53 -11.06 14.82
C PHE A 647 -2.19 -10.39 15.02
N VAL A 648 -2.02 -9.78 16.20
CA VAL A 648 -0.75 -9.23 16.68
C VAL A 648 -0.19 -10.14 17.77
N CYS A 649 0.65 -11.10 17.37
CA CYS A 649 1.52 -11.83 18.30
C CYS A 649 2.49 -10.86 19.01
N GLU A 650 2.73 -11.03 20.31
CA GLU A 650 3.70 -10.25 21.08
C GLU A 650 5.15 -10.69 20.80
N LEU A 651 6.14 -9.83 21.09
CA LEU A 651 7.55 -10.19 20.90
C LEU A 651 8.02 -11.18 21.98
N GLU A 652 7.49 -10.98 23.17
CA GLU A 652 7.60 -11.79 24.38
C GLU A 652 7.04 -13.20 24.15
N GLU A 653 5.94 -13.34 23.41
CA GLU A 653 5.40 -14.65 23.01
C GLU A 653 6.40 -15.39 22.11
N ALA A 654 6.82 -14.75 21.02
CA ALA A 654 7.78 -15.34 20.10
C ALA A 654 9.11 -15.70 20.78
N PHE A 655 9.53 -14.89 21.77
CA PHE A 655 10.71 -15.16 22.58
C PHE A 655 10.55 -16.40 23.48
N LEU A 656 9.46 -16.50 24.26
CA LEU A 656 9.22 -17.65 25.14
C LEU A 656 9.16 -18.97 24.37
N TRP A 657 8.50 -18.98 23.21
CA TRP A 657 8.49 -20.16 22.33
C TRP A 657 9.91 -20.59 21.93
N LEU A 658 10.76 -19.66 21.47
CA LEU A 658 12.14 -19.97 21.08
C LEU A 658 13.00 -20.47 22.25
N ALA A 659 12.78 -19.95 23.46
CA ALA A 659 13.42 -20.45 24.67
C ALA A 659 12.94 -21.86 25.07
N ALA A 660 11.73 -22.25 24.68
CA ALA A 660 11.14 -23.54 25.02
C ALA A 660 11.42 -24.66 23.98
N MET A 661 11.30 -24.40 22.69
CA MET A 661 11.39 -25.42 21.61
C MET A 661 12.76 -26.09 21.46
N ASP A 662 12.77 -27.41 21.35
CA ASP A 662 13.96 -28.24 21.05
C ASP A 662 13.99 -28.67 19.56
N GLU A 663 15.06 -29.36 19.14
CA GLU A 663 15.18 -29.88 17.78
C GLU A 663 14.00 -30.77 17.34
N SER A 664 13.36 -31.48 18.27
CA SER A 664 12.21 -32.37 17.98
C SER A 664 10.90 -31.61 17.76
N THR A 665 10.77 -30.40 18.34
CA THR A 665 9.51 -29.64 18.37
C THR A 665 9.45 -28.47 17.39
N ILE A 666 10.58 -28.05 16.81
CA ILE A 666 10.61 -27.08 15.69
C ILE A 666 9.71 -27.51 14.52
N PRO A 667 9.72 -28.78 14.03
CA PRO A 667 8.85 -29.21 12.93
C PRO A 667 7.37 -29.05 13.25
N CYS A 668 6.96 -29.37 14.49
CA CYS A 668 5.59 -29.17 14.97
C CYS A 668 5.20 -27.68 14.95
N PHE A 669 6.09 -26.79 15.38
CA PHE A 669 5.85 -25.35 15.39
C PHE A 669 5.76 -24.74 13.99
N VAL A 670 6.63 -25.15 13.08
CA VAL A 670 6.60 -24.69 11.69
C VAL A 670 5.33 -25.20 11.00
N HIS A 671 4.87 -26.41 11.33
CA HIS A 671 3.57 -26.90 10.89
C HIS A 671 2.39 -26.14 11.55
N LEU A 672 2.53 -25.69 12.81
CA LEU A 672 1.55 -24.79 13.46
C LEU A 672 1.43 -23.44 12.73
N ILE A 673 2.52 -22.84 12.24
CA ILE A 673 2.44 -21.62 11.41
C ILE A 673 1.70 -21.89 10.10
N ASN A 674 1.95 -23.02 9.44
CA ASN A 674 1.17 -23.41 8.25
C ASN A 674 -0.31 -23.67 8.57
N TYR A 675 -0.61 -24.23 9.75
CA TYR A 675 -1.98 -24.40 10.24
C TYR A 675 -2.65 -23.04 10.55
N LEU A 676 -1.91 -22.07 11.10
CA LEU A 676 -2.37 -20.69 11.26
C LEU A 676 -2.68 -20.03 9.91
N LEU A 677 -1.84 -20.22 8.89
CA LEU A 677 -2.10 -19.73 7.52
C LEU A 677 -3.38 -20.35 6.94
N GLN A 678 -3.57 -21.65 7.12
CA GLN A 678 -4.79 -22.34 6.66
C GLN A 678 -6.04 -21.87 7.45
N ARG A 679 -5.89 -21.46 8.71
CA ARG A 679 -6.98 -20.86 9.50
C ARG A 679 -7.29 -19.42 9.06
N SER A 680 -6.28 -18.57 8.88
CA SER A 680 -6.44 -17.16 8.47
C SER A 680 -6.89 -16.97 7.01
N LEU A 681 -6.69 -17.97 6.15
CA LEU A 681 -7.25 -18.04 4.79
C LEU A 681 -8.55 -18.87 4.70
N SER A 682 -9.07 -19.39 5.82
CA SER A 682 -10.34 -20.11 5.83
C SER A 682 -11.53 -19.15 5.82
N LYS A 683 -12.70 -19.61 5.37
CA LYS A 683 -13.97 -18.88 5.53
C LYS A 683 -14.37 -18.59 6.99
N ALA A 684 -13.69 -19.19 7.96
CA ALA A 684 -13.88 -18.95 9.38
C ALA A 684 -12.75 -18.09 9.98
N ALA A 685 -11.91 -17.43 9.17
CA ALA A 685 -10.75 -16.65 9.64
C ALA A 685 -11.12 -15.62 10.71
N ASP A 686 -12.14 -14.78 10.45
CA ASP A 686 -12.61 -13.75 11.38
C ASP A 686 -13.34 -14.32 12.59
N ARG A 687 -13.77 -15.58 12.53
CA ARG A 687 -14.34 -16.29 13.67
C ARG A 687 -13.23 -16.86 14.55
N ILE A 688 -12.25 -17.51 13.91
CA ILE A 688 -11.00 -17.96 14.53
C ILE A 688 -10.19 -16.78 15.09
N ALA A 689 -10.44 -15.56 14.62
CA ALA A 689 -9.77 -14.36 15.08
C ALA A 689 -10.05 -14.05 16.54
N HIS A 690 -11.33 -13.87 16.83
CA HIS A 690 -11.80 -13.54 18.15
C HIS A 690 -11.68 -14.78 19.08
N GLU A 691 -11.70 -16.03 18.55
CA GLU A 691 -11.25 -17.22 19.30
C GLU A 691 -9.83 -17.10 19.87
N LEU A 692 -8.90 -16.54 19.10
CA LEU A 692 -7.47 -16.47 19.44
C LEU A 692 -7.09 -15.20 20.22
N MET A 693 -7.83 -14.10 20.02
CA MET A 693 -7.63 -12.87 20.80
C MET A 693 -8.23 -12.97 22.21
N LEU A 694 -9.34 -13.69 22.41
CA LEU A 694 -9.90 -13.99 23.73
C LEU A 694 -9.23 -15.22 24.38
N GLY A 695 -7.89 -15.28 24.35
CA GLY A 695 -7.11 -16.35 24.95
C GLY A 695 -6.63 -16.03 26.37
N ASP A 696 -6.61 -17.02 27.26
CA ASP A 696 -5.94 -16.90 28.58
C ASP A 696 -4.41 -16.75 28.47
N ALA A 697 -3.88 -17.03 27.28
CA ALA A 697 -2.47 -16.96 26.92
C ALA A 697 -2.33 -16.41 25.48
N GLY A 698 -1.08 -16.22 25.02
CA GLY A 698 -0.81 -15.70 23.69
C GLY A 698 -1.44 -16.48 22.52
N ILE A 699 -1.58 -15.80 21.39
CA ILE A 699 -2.27 -16.27 20.17
C ILE A 699 -1.68 -17.60 19.66
N ILE A 700 -0.36 -17.76 19.71
CA ILE A 700 0.31 -19.00 19.28
C ILE A 700 0.05 -20.11 20.30
N VAL A 701 0.00 -19.84 21.60
CA VAL A 701 -0.36 -20.83 22.65
C VAL A 701 -1.78 -21.36 22.44
N CYS A 702 -2.76 -20.47 22.22
CA CYS A 702 -4.13 -20.87 21.93
C CYS A 702 -4.23 -21.67 20.62
N ALA A 703 -3.52 -21.25 19.57
CA ALA A 703 -3.46 -22.01 18.32
C ALA A 703 -2.81 -23.40 18.50
N ALA A 704 -1.70 -23.48 19.23
CA ALA A 704 -0.98 -24.72 19.51
C ALA A 704 -1.83 -25.75 20.27
N ARG A 705 -2.60 -25.32 21.28
CA ARG A 705 -3.56 -26.19 21.99
C ARG A 705 -4.58 -26.81 21.03
N THR A 706 -5.15 -26.01 20.10
CA THR A 706 -6.10 -26.55 19.08
C THR A 706 -5.43 -27.47 18.06
N PHE A 707 -4.16 -27.24 17.73
CA PHE A 707 -3.38 -28.09 16.83
C PHE A 707 -3.08 -29.46 17.46
N VAL A 708 -2.57 -29.47 18.70
CA VAL A 708 -2.30 -30.68 19.48
C VAL A 708 -3.56 -31.54 19.61
N ALA A 709 -4.69 -30.96 20.00
CA ALA A 709 -5.95 -31.69 20.15
C ALA A 709 -6.39 -32.37 18.83
N LYS A 710 -6.21 -31.72 17.68
CA LYS A 710 -6.49 -32.31 16.36
C LYS A 710 -5.51 -33.40 15.95
N ALA A 711 -4.27 -33.36 16.44
CA ALA A 711 -3.28 -34.40 16.18
C ALA A 711 -3.54 -35.65 17.03
N GLU A 712 -3.86 -35.50 18.32
CA GLU A 712 -4.20 -36.61 19.23
C GLU A 712 -5.42 -37.42 18.75
N VAL A 713 -6.42 -36.76 18.17
CA VAL A 713 -7.58 -37.44 17.56
C VAL A 713 -7.21 -38.29 16.34
N LYS A 714 -6.19 -37.89 15.54
CA LYS A 714 -5.74 -38.66 14.37
C LYS A 714 -4.88 -39.87 14.74
N SER A 715 -4.05 -39.77 15.78
CA SER A 715 -3.26 -40.92 16.23
C SER A 715 -4.15 -42.02 16.82
N ALA A 716 -5.28 -41.66 17.45
CA ALA A 716 -6.26 -42.62 17.96
C ALA A 716 -6.91 -43.51 16.89
N SER A 717 -7.06 -43.05 15.64
CA SER A 717 -7.74 -43.82 14.58
C SER A 717 -6.88 -44.89 13.89
N ASN A 718 -5.56 -44.83 14.01
CA ASN A 718 -4.64 -45.70 13.26
C ASN A 718 -4.20 -46.97 14.03
N GLY A 719 -4.69 -47.19 15.25
CA GLY A 719 -4.41 -48.41 16.03
C GLY A 719 -5.15 -49.68 15.57
N GLY A 720 -5.86 -49.63 14.44
CA GLY A 720 -6.73 -50.71 13.93
C GLY A 720 -6.14 -51.46 12.73
N SER A 721 -6.19 -52.79 12.77
CA SER A 721 -5.63 -53.71 11.77
C SER A 721 -6.09 -53.47 10.32
N ALA A 722 -5.17 -53.62 9.37
CA ALA A 722 -5.46 -53.48 7.94
C ALA A 722 -6.23 -54.69 7.35
N VAL A 723 -7.53 -54.52 7.12
CA VAL A 723 -8.36 -55.32 6.20
C VAL A 723 -9.24 -54.33 5.43
N GLY A 724 -9.52 -54.58 4.14
CA GLY A 724 -10.16 -53.60 3.25
C GLY A 724 -11.40 -54.07 2.50
N MET A 725 -11.78 -53.28 1.49
CA MET A 725 -12.88 -53.46 0.52
C MET A 725 -14.34 -53.29 0.97
N LYS A 726 -14.97 -52.30 0.31
CA LYS A 726 -16.29 -52.34 -0.38
C LYS A 726 -17.62 -52.08 0.35
N ASP A 727 -18.36 -51.19 -0.33
CA ASP A 727 -19.79 -51.24 -0.71
C ASP A 727 -20.92 -51.10 0.35
N ASN A 728 -21.53 -49.91 0.32
CA ASN A 728 -22.96 -49.63 0.13
C ASN A 728 -24.07 -50.15 1.10
N THR A 729 -24.81 -49.17 1.63
CA THR A 729 -26.30 -49.09 1.77
C THR A 729 -27.07 -50.22 2.48
N ASN A 730 -27.82 -49.88 3.55
CA ASN A 730 -29.23 -50.32 3.67
C ASN A 730 -30.09 -49.65 4.75
N ASN A 731 -31.41 -49.60 4.47
CA ASN A 731 -32.58 -49.69 5.36
C ASN A 731 -32.77 -48.84 6.63
N LYS A 732 -33.97 -48.22 6.74
CA LYS A 732 -35.06 -48.74 7.61
C LYS A 732 -36.43 -48.11 7.27
N SER A 733 -37.51 -48.64 7.86
CA SER A 733 -38.90 -48.37 7.46
C SER A 733 -39.93 -48.46 8.62
N ASN A 734 -41.10 -47.87 8.39
CA ASN A 734 -42.44 -48.09 8.97
C ASN A 734 -42.62 -48.48 10.47
N SER A 735 -43.42 -47.70 11.20
CA SER A 735 -44.72 -48.19 11.73
C SER A 735 -45.61 -47.07 12.31
N GLU A 736 -46.87 -47.02 11.85
CA GLU A 736 -48.14 -46.80 12.59
C GLU A 736 -49.27 -46.38 11.59
N GLY A 737 -50.55 -46.43 12.00
CA GLY A 737 -51.67 -46.08 11.12
C GLY A 737 -53.06 -46.28 11.74
N THR A 738 -54.13 -45.83 11.06
CA THR A 738 -55.54 -45.98 11.50
C THR A 738 -56.55 -45.88 10.33
N VAL A 739 -57.23 -46.99 10.04
CA VAL A 739 -58.69 -47.14 9.78
C VAL A 739 -59.38 -46.34 8.62
N VAL A 740 -59.59 -47.06 7.49
CA VAL A 740 -60.90 -47.29 6.78
C VAL A 740 -61.46 -46.33 5.69
N VAL A 741 -61.43 -46.85 4.44
CA VAL A 741 -62.50 -46.92 3.38
C VAL A 741 -62.61 -45.97 2.16
N ARG A 742 -62.76 -46.65 0.99
CA ARG A 742 -63.35 -46.31 -0.35
C ARG A 742 -62.54 -45.53 -1.42
N ARG A 743 -62.24 -46.28 -2.49
CA ARG A 743 -62.08 -45.97 -3.94
C ARG A 743 -61.97 -44.48 -4.38
N GLY A 744 -60.88 -44.18 -5.09
CA GLY A 744 -60.73 -43.08 -6.06
C GLY A 744 -59.39 -43.19 -6.81
N ASN A 745 -59.32 -42.72 -8.06
CA ASN A 745 -58.11 -42.65 -8.88
C ASN A 745 -57.70 -41.18 -9.14
N ASP A 746 -56.55 -40.99 -9.80
CA ASP A 746 -56.14 -39.84 -10.63
C ASP A 746 -55.47 -38.59 -10.00
N GLY A 747 -54.51 -38.00 -10.76
CA GLY A 747 -53.79 -36.73 -10.50
C GLY A 747 -52.57 -36.83 -9.56
N ARG A 748 -51.30 -36.47 -9.83
CA ARG A 748 -50.51 -35.68 -10.85
C ARG A 748 -50.10 -34.24 -10.44
N GLN A 749 -48.78 -34.03 -10.43
CA GLN A 749 -48.01 -32.80 -10.78
C GLN A 749 -48.25 -31.56 -9.87
N GLN A 750 -47.24 -31.00 -9.15
CA GLN A 750 -46.17 -30.08 -9.62
C GLN A 750 -45.00 -29.77 -8.54
N GLN A 751 -43.60 -29.73 -8.50
CA GLN A 751 -42.18 -29.86 -9.11
C GLN A 751 -41.50 -28.81 -10.05
N GLN A 752 -40.31 -29.00 -10.72
CA GLN A 752 -39.42 -28.06 -11.52
C GLN A 752 -39.35 -26.57 -11.07
N GLN A 753 -38.24 -25.90 -10.67
CA GLN A 753 -37.00 -25.49 -11.39
C GLN A 753 -37.25 -24.53 -12.59
N GLN A 754 -36.77 -23.27 -12.60
CA GLN A 754 -35.41 -22.78 -12.95
C GLN A 754 -35.15 -21.37 -12.35
N LYS A 755 -33.94 -20.81 -12.12
CA LYS A 755 -32.54 -21.12 -12.46
C LYS A 755 -32.09 -20.88 -13.91
N GLU A 756 -31.70 -19.65 -14.25
CA GLU A 756 -30.68 -19.25 -15.25
C GLU A 756 -30.39 -17.73 -15.14
N ASN A 757 -29.34 -17.12 -15.72
CA ASN A 757 -28.36 -17.65 -16.67
C ASN A 757 -26.92 -17.14 -16.43
N LYS A 758 -25.92 -18.03 -16.53
CA LYS A 758 -24.49 -17.64 -16.60
C LYS A 758 -24.07 -17.60 -18.06
N ARG A 759 -23.66 -16.44 -18.59
CA ARG A 759 -22.90 -16.38 -19.86
C ARG A 759 -21.41 -16.55 -19.59
N SER A 760 -20.88 -17.73 -19.90
CA SER A 760 -19.45 -17.99 -19.95
C SER A 760 -18.80 -17.26 -21.13
N TRP A 761 -17.60 -16.71 -20.92
CA TRP A 761 -16.74 -16.30 -22.02
C TRP A 761 -16.16 -17.52 -22.78
N HIS A 762 -15.67 -17.24 -23.99
CA HIS A 762 -15.40 -18.24 -25.03
C HIS A 762 -14.21 -19.18 -24.77
N GLU A 763 -14.35 -20.38 -25.34
CA GLU A 763 -13.36 -21.16 -26.10
C GLU A 763 -11.87 -21.11 -25.71
N CYS A 764 -11.28 -22.30 -25.55
CA CYS A 764 -10.55 -22.86 -26.71
C CYS A 764 -10.57 -24.39 -26.72
N ASN A 765 -10.82 -24.99 -27.89
CA ASN A 765 -10.68 -26.42 -28.10
C ASN A 765 -9.19 -26.81 -28.20
N ASN A 766 -8.82 -27.96 -27.66
CA ASN A 766 -8.31 -29.05 -28.52
C ASN A 766 -8.38 -30.41 -27.85
N LYS A 767 -8.82 -31.42 -28.61
CA LYS A 767 -8.68 -32.83 -28.24
C LYS A 767 -7.30 -33.32 -28.67
N ARG A 768 -6.74 -34.23 -27.88
CA ARG A 768 -6.33 -35.55 -28.41
C ARG A 768 -6.27 -36.56 -27.29
N ASP A 769 -6.92 -37.69 -27.51
CA ASP A 769 -6.60 -38.92 -26.82
C ASP A 769 -5.15 -39.32 -27.12
N ASP A 770 -4.47 -39.90 -26.15
CA ASP A 770 -3.74 -41.14 -26.42
C ASP A 770 -3.85 -42.06 -25.21
N ARG A 771 -4.24 -43.30 -25.49
CA ARG A 771 -4.10 -44.46 -24.59
C ARG A 771 -2.64 -44.97 -24.75
N GLU A 772 -2.10 -45.94 -24.01
CA GLU A 772 -2.69 -47.02 -23.22
C GLU A 772 -1.68 -47.38 -22.06
N PRO A 773 -1.48 -48.60 -21.52
CA PRO A 773 -1.40 -48.73 -20.05
C PRO A 773 -0.12 -49.45 -19.55
N THR A 774 -0.26 -50.16 -18.43
CA THR A 774 0.67 -51.13 -17.81
C THR A 774 1.72 -50.59 -16.82
N GLY A 775 1.39 -50.73 -15.53
CA GLY A 775 2.00 -51.80 -14.74
C GLY A 775 3.38 -51.56 -14.10
N ALA A 776 3.40 -50.94 -12.93
CA ALA A 776 4.27 -51.35 -11.82
C ALA A 776 3.62 -50.99 -10.48
N ALA A 777 3.58 -51.95 -9.55
CA ALA A 777 3.19 -51.74 -8.15
C ALA A 777 4.41 -51.96 -7.23
N THR A 778 4.17 -52.01 -5.91
CA THR A 778 5.12 -52.48 -4.87
C THR A 778 6.45 -51.70 -4.77
N GLY A 779 6.41 -50.64 -3.98
CA GLY A 779 7.58 -49.82 -3.59
C GLY A 779 7.18 -48.75 -2.57
N GLY A 780 6.42 -49.15 -1.53
CA GLY A 780 5.69 -48.24 -0.65
C GLY A 780 6.57 -47.47 0.33
N GLY A 781 7.18 -46.36 -0.11
CA GLY A 781 7.81 -45.40 0.79
C GLY A 781 6.80 -44.74 1.73
N ASN A 782 7.10 -44.76 3.03
CA ASN A 782 6.39 -44.00 4.06
C ASN A 782 6.64 -42.50 3.89
N ASP A 783 5.68 -41.67 4.29
CA ASP A 783 5.86 -40.23 4.40
C ASP A 783 6.53 -39.91 5.75
N PHE A 784 7.86 -39.80 5.74
CA PHE A 784 8.67 -39.55 6.93
C PHE A 784 8.27 -38.27 7.68
N TRP A 785 7.81 -37.21 6.98
CA TRP A 785 7.43 -35.96 7.64
C TRP A 785 6.16 -36.12 8.47
N THR A 786 5.15 -36.82 7.94
CA THR A 786 3.90 -37.07 8.67
C THR A 786 4.10 -38.05 9.84
N VAL A 787 5.07 -38.96 9.77
CA VAL A 787 5.43 -39.87 10.87
C VAL A 787 6.19 -39.14 11.98
N ASP A 788 7.28 -38.45 11.65
CA ASP A 788 8.10 -37.70 12.61
C ASP A 788 7.26 -36.63 13.34
N LEU A 789 6.39 -35.92 12.61
CA LEU A 789 5.42 -34.97 13.19
C LEU A 789 4.45 -35.63 14.18
N GLN A 790 4.07 -36.90 13.97
CA GLN A 790 3.14 -37.63 14.86
C GLN A 790 3.82 -38.11 16.15
N GLU A 791 5.08 -38.54 16.10
CA GLU A 791 5.82 -38.91 17.31
C GLU A 791 6.07 -37.70 18.22
N HIS A 792 6.40 -36.54 17.63
CA HIS A 792 6.77 -35.34 18.38
C HIS A 792 5.59 -34.49 18.91
N VAL A 793 4.32 -34.83 18.60
CA VAL A 793 3.12 -34.15 19.16
C VAL A 793 3.15 -34.10 20.70
N ALA A 794 3.54 -35.22 21.33
CA ALA A 794 3.56 -35.32 22.79
C ALA A 794 4.68 -34.49 23.44
N ALA A 795 5.76 -34.19 22.71
CA ALA A 795 6.77 -33.22 23.12
C ALA A 795 6.25 -31.78 22.91
N PHE A 796 5.65 -31.51 21.75
CA PHE A 796 5.10 -30.19 21.42
C PHE A 796 3.98 -29.75 22.39
N LYS A 797 3.17 -30.69 22.89
CA LYS A 797 2.20 -30.46 23.96
C LYS A 797 2.84 -29.95 25.26
N LYS A 798 3.98 -30.55 25.67
CA LYS A 798 4.73 -30.11 26.86
C LYS A 798 5.35 -28.72 26.67
N VAL A 799 5.87 -28.43 25.48
CA VAL A 799 6.38 -27.09 25.10
C VAL A 799 5.24 -26.07 25.14
N THR A 800 4.07 -26.39 24.59
CA THR A 800 2.89 -25.52 24.57
C THR A 800 2.43 -25.14 25.99
N GLU A 801 2.24 -26.13 26.86
CA GLU A 801 1.81 -25.87 28.25
C GLU A 801 2.90 -25.18 29.07
N ARG A 802 4.19 -25.41 28.77
CA ARG A 802 5.28 -24.65 29.38
C ARG A 802 5.19 -23.16 29.02
N VAL A 803 5.03 -22.81 27.74
CA VAL A 803 4.90 -21.40 27.32
C VAL A 803 3.63 -20.77 27.92
N ALA A 804 2.54 -21.55 28.05
CA ALA A 804 1.32 -21.10 28.74
C ALA A 804 1.56 -20.75 30.22
N CYS A 805 2.29 -21.60 30.96
CA CYS A 805 2.65 -21.34 32.36
C CYS A 805 3.65 -20.18 32.53
N GLU A 806 4.47 -19.90 31.52
CA GLU A 806 5.47 -18.82 31.55
C GLU A 806 4.89 -17.46 31.05
N TRP A 807 3.60 -17.40 30.71
CA TRP A 807 2.94 -16.26 30.08
C TRP A 807 2.78 -15.01 30.96
N SER A 808 2.60 -15.17 32.28
CA SER A 808 2.51 -14.05 33.23
C SER A 808 3.81 -13.25 33.30
N ASP A 809 4.94 -13.97 33.31
CA ASP A 809 6.26 -13.44 33.65
C ASP A 809 7.09 -13.08 32.40
N ARG A 810 6.46 -13.16 31.22
CA ARG A 810 7.10 -13.15 29.89
C ARG A 810 8.06 -11.99 29.65
N GLY A 811 7.67 -10.78 30.07
CA GLY A 811 8.48 -9.58 29.94
C GLY A 811 9.68 -9.53 30.89
N GLU A 812 9.64 -10.25 32.02
CA GLU A 812 10.78 -10.37 32.93
C GLU A 812 11.79 -11.36 32.35
N ARG A 813 11.33 -12.57 31.98
CA ARG A 813 12.18 -13.61 31.37
C ARG A 813 12.94 -13.16 30.12
N MET A 814 12.30 -12.37 29.26
CA MET A 814 12.97 -11.82 28.08
C MET A 814 14.11 -10.85 28.47
N ARG A 815 13.90 -10.03 29.51
CA ARG A 815 14.90 -9.06 30.01
C ARG A 815 16.06 -9.76 30.75
N GLU A 816 15.77 -10.83 31.50
CA GLU A 816 16.80 -11.66 32.13
C GLU A 816 17.69 -12.39 31.11
N THR A 817 17.11 -12.89 30.02
CA THR A 817 17.82 -13.74 29.05
C THR A 817 18.59 -12.94 27.99
N LEU A 818 18.18 -11.69 27.70
CA LEU A 818 18.83 -10.81 26.71
C LEU A 818 19.39 -9.51 27.33
N PRO A 819 20.19 -9.57 28.41
CA PRO A 819 20.55 -8.39 29.18
C PRO A 819 21.34 -7.36 28.37
N ILE A 820 22.15 -7.75 27.38
CA ILE A 820 22.96 -6.81 26.56
C ILE A 820 22.07 -6.00 25.59
N VAL A 821 20.89 -6.52 25.23
CA VAL A 821 19.91 -5.85 24.37
C VAL A 821 19.20 -4.73 25.15
N PHE A 822 18.78 -5.00 26.39
CA PHE A 822 18.03 -4.05 27.21
C PHE A 822 18.93 -3.09 28.02
N LYS A 823 20.06 -3.56 28.57
CA LYS A 823 20.95 -2.76 29.45
C LYS A 823 21.61 -1.59 28.73
N ASN A 824 21.94 -1.76 27.44
CA ASN A 824 22.60 -0.72 26.64
C ASN A 824 21.61 0.22 25.94
N ALA A 825 20.31 0.16 26.23
CA ALA A 825 19.30 1.07 25.66
C ALA A 825 19.53 2.56 26.03
N ARG A 826 20.39 2.85 27.00
CA ARG A 826 20.83 4.20 27.38
C ARG A 826 21.99 4.77 26.56
N ASN A 827 22.73 3.94 25.80
CA ASN A 827 23.92 4.38 25.07
C ASN A 827 23.64 4.43 23.56
N ASP A 828 23.89 5.58 22.95
CA ASP A 828 23.65 5.84 21.53
C ASP A 828 24.73 5.22 20.63
N GLU A 829 24.61 3.92 20.31
CA GLU A 829 25.29 3.36 19.13
C GLU A 829 24.63 2.08 18.57
N SER A 830 24.09 2.20 17.36
CA SER A 830 23.61 1.11 16.47
C SER A 830 22.47 0.18 16.99
N GLY A 831 21.46 -0.05 16.14
CA GLY A 831 20.45 -1.12 16.30
C GLY A 831 19.47 -0.97 17.49
N LYS A 832 19.96 -1.08 18.72
CA LYS A 832 19.19 -1.28 19.97
C LYS A 832 18.14 -0.20 20.22
N ARG A 833 18.50 1.08 20.04
CA ARG A 833 17.57 2.23 20.15
C ARG A 833 16.36 2.10 19.22
N ARG A 834 16.50 1.47 18.05
CA ARG A 834 15.38 1.26 17.11
C ARG A 834 14.35 0.26 17.66
N ILE A 835 14.78 -0.79 18.38
CA ILE A 835 13.85 -1.80 18.92
C ILE A 835 12.97 -1.19 20.01
N ALA A 836 13.58 -0.55 21.02
CA ALA A 836 12.85 0.08 22.13
C ALA A 836 11.91 1.20 21.65
N LEU A 837 12.38 2.07 20.75
CA LEU A 837 11.53 3.10 20.15
C LEU A 837 10.40 2.52 19.29
N THR A 838 10.58 1.36 18.64
CA THR A 838 9.49 0.75 17.84
C THR A 838 8.40 0.13 18.71
N MET A 839 8.71 -0.35 19.93
CA MET A 839 7.68 -0.84 20.84
C MET A 839 6.85 0.32 21.40
N LEU A 840 7.50 1.39 21.87
CA LEU A 840 6.82 2.62 22.29
C LEU A 840 6.06 3.28 21.13
N GLN A 841 6.60 3.28 19.90
CA GLN A 841 5.91 3.79 18.73
C GLN A 841 4.71 2.91 18.35
N ALA A 842 4.77 1.59 18.47
CA ALA A 842 3.63 0.71 18.18
C ALA A 842 2.49 0.85 19.22
N GLU A 843 2.82 1.04 20.50
CA GLU A 843 1.85 1.36 21.56
C GLU A 843 1.23 2.74 21.34
N LYS A 844 2.04 3.75 21.03
CA LYS A 844 1.65 5.12 20.63
C LYS A 844 0.76 5.12 19.39
N ASP A 845 1.11 4.36 18.36
CA ASP A 845 0.33 4.20 17.13
C ASP A 845 -1.03 3.56 17.49
N HIS A 846 -1.06 2.43 18.19
CA HIS A 846 -2.29 1.76 18.59
C HIS A 846 -3.20 2.66 19.45
N CYS A 847 -2.67 3.35 20.46
CA CYS A 847 -3.43 4.30 21.28
C CYS A 847 -3.93 5.50 20.46
N SER A 848 -3.12 6.03 19.54
CA SER A 848 -3.53 7.14 18.66
C SER A 848 -4.57 6.75 17.61
N LEU A 849 -4.66 5.46 17.27
CA LEU A 849 -5.65 4.87 16.38
C LEU A 849 -6.97 4.51 17.08
N ARG A 850 -7.03 4.51 18.42
CA ARG A 850 -8.30 4.33 19.15
C ARG A 850 -9.20 5.55 18.93
N PRO A 851 -10.51 5.38 18.66
CA PRO A 851 -11.47 6.47 18.58
C PRO A 851 -11.43 7.37 19.84
N ILE A 852 -11.58 8.68 19.65
CA ILE A 852 -11.58 9.64 20.78
C ILE A 852 -12.74 9.35 21.76
N HIS A 853 -13.85 8.76 21.30
CA HIS A 853 -14.94 8.33 22.18
C HIS A 853 -14.53 7.16 23.09
N ASP A 854 -13.70 6.22 22.64
CA ASP A 854 -13.20 5.12 23.49
C ASP A 854 -12.19 5.62 24.52
N GLN A 855 -11.26 6.50 24.11
CA GLN A 855 -10.34 7.17 25.02
C GLN A 855 -11.09 7.95 26.11
N LEU A 856 -12.18 8.64 25.73
CA LEU A 856 -13.07 9.34 26.65
C LEU A 856 -13.84 8.39 27.58
N LEU A 857 -14.31 7.24 27.09
CA LEU A 857 -14.99 6.23 27.91
C LEU A 857 -14.03 5.57 28.91
N GLU A 858 -12.81 5.25 28.49
CA GLU A 858 -11.73 4.73 29.33
C GLU A 858 -11.33 5.76 30.41
N PHE A 859 -11.17 7.03 30.02
CA PHE A 859 -10.96 8.14 30.96
C PHE A 859 -12.13 8.30 31.93
N CYS A 860 -13.39 8.32 31.47
CA CYS A 860 -14.54 8.49 32.36
C CYS A 860 -14.72 7.29 33.31
N ARG A 861 -14.30 6.07 32.93
CA ARG A 861 -14.36 4.87 33.79
C ARG A 861 -13.22 4.80 34.82
N THR A 862 -12.07 5.43 34.57
CA THR A 862 -10.85 5.26 35.38
C THR A 862 -10.32 6.54 36.03
N LEU A 863 -10.74 7.71 35.53
CA LEU A 863 -10.19 9.03 35.80
C LEU A 863 -8.66 9.11 35.67
N ARG A 864 -8.07 8.37 34.73
CA ARG A 864 -6.62 8.32 34.41
C ARG A 864 -6.38 8.58 32.93
N SER A 865 -5.18 9.06 32.57
CA SER A 865 -4.81 9.25 31.16
C SER A 865 -4.88 7.93 30.38
N PRO A 866 -5.63 7.86 29.26
CA PRO A 866 -5.64 6.71 28.36
C PRO A 866 -4.38 6.64 27.46
N MET A 867 -3.47 7.63 27.56
CA MET A 867 -2.22 7.66 26.79
C MET A 867 -0.98 7.78 27.68
N PRO A 868 0.12 7.06 27.36
CA PRO A 868 1.39 7.16 28.08
C PRO A 868 2.12 8.48 27.77
N ALA A 869 2.83 9.00 28.77
CA ALA A 869 3.65 10.20 28.61
C ALA A 869 4.96 9.85 27.89
N THR A 870 5.15 10.39 26.68
CA THR A 870 6.35 10.20 25.84
C THR A 870 6.67 11.51 25.10
N ASP A 871 7.95 11.72 24.78
CA ASP A 871 8.46 12.93 24.11
C ASP A 871 8.08 14.26 24.84
N VAL A 872 8.19 14.27 26.17
CA VAL A 872 7.83 15.37 27.09
C VAL A 872 9.06 16.22 27.44
N GLU A 873 8.95 17.55 27.39
CA GLU A 873 10.03 18.49 27.77
C GLU A 873 10.22 18.57 29.30
N GLU A 874 11.39 19.04 29.78
CA GLU A 874 11.73 18.99 31.23
C GLU A 874 10.72 19.75 32.12
N GLU A 875 10.20 20.89 31.66
CA GLU A 875 9.17 21.66 32.37
C GLU A 875 7.81 20.95 32.38
N GLU A 876 7.37 20.39 31.25
CA GLU A 876 6.14 19.60 31.17
C GLU A 876 6.23 18.34 32.05
N MET A 877 7.41 17.72 32.16
CA MET A 877 7.64 16.56 33.01
C MET A 877 7.57 16.90 34.51
N MET A 878 7.94 18.13 34.90
CA MET A 878 7.69 18.64 36.25
C MET A 878 6.19 18.78 36.52
N LEU A 879 5.43 19.37 35.58
CA LEU A 879 3.97 19.49 35.68
C LEU A 879 3.26 18.14 35.75
N LEU A 880 3.64 17.16 34.91
CA LEU A 880 3.15 15.78 34.97
C LEU A 880 3.47 15.11 36.31
N THR A 881 4.63 15.40 36.89
CA THR A 881 5.01 14.84 38.20
C THR A 881 4.12 15.40 39.31
N ILE A 882 3.85 16.71 39.31
CA ILE A 882 2.92 17.36 40.27
C ILE A 882 1.48 16.84 40.09
N ALA A 883 1.02 16.69 38.85
CA ALA A 883 -0.31 16.14 38.55
C ALA A 883 -0.50 14.70 39.06
N ARG A 884 0.60 13.92 39.09
CA ARG A 884 0.63 12.51 39.54
C ARG A 884 0.83 12.34 41.05
N THR A 885 1.48 13.27 41.74
CA THR A 885 1.51 13.27 43.21
C THR A 885 0.20 13.77 43.82
N GLY A 886 -0.60 14.51 43.05
CA GLY A 886 -1.90 15.05 43.47
C GLY A 886 -1.80 16.32 44.33
N ASP A 887 -0.63 16.95 44.43
CA ASP A 887 -0.46 18.18 45.21
C ASP A 887 -1.04 19.40 44.48
N VAL A 888 -2.33 19.63 44.72
CA VAL A 888 -3.09 20.81 44.25
C VAL A 888 -2.47 22.12 44.74
N HIS A 889 -1.78 22.14 45.89
CA HIS A 889 -1.10 23.35 46.37
C HIS A 889 0.22 23.61 45.64
N ALA A 890 1.00 22.57 45.31
CA ALA A 890 2.15 22.71 44.42
C ALA A 890 1.73 23.13 43.01
N LEU A 891 0.65 22.55 42.47
CA LEU A 891 0.08 22.94 41.18
C LEU A 891 -0.32 24.44 41.19
N ARG A 892 -1.01 24.88 42.24
CA ARG A 892 -1.37 26.29 42.45
C ARG A 892 -0.15 27.21 42.55
N ARG A 893 0.89 26.83 43.31
CA ARG A 893 2.14 27.62 43.42
C ARG A 893 2.80 27.75 42.04
N HIS A 894 2.89 26.65 41.29
CA HIS A 894 3.49 26.62 39.97
C HIS A 894 2.73 27.50 38.95
N PHE A 895 1.40 27.54 39.02
CA PHE A 895 0.57 28.47 38.23
C PHE A 895 0.58 29.94 38.74
N GLY A 896 1.28 30.24 39.84
CA GLY A 896 1.27 31.55 40.51
C GLY A 896 2.63 32.26 40.59
N GLU A 897 3.71 31.67 40.09
CA GLU A 897 5.03 32.31 39.98
C GLU A 897 5.31 32.75 38.53
N ASP A 898 5.88 33.95 38.34
CA ASP A 898 6.21 34.57 37.03
C ASP A 898 7.34 33.84 36.24
N LYS A 899 7.53 32.54 36.46
CA LYS A 899 8.58 31.70 35.85
C LYS A 899 8.02 30.58 34.96
N MET A 900 6.71 30.53 34.76
CA MET A 900 6.03 29.45 34.05
C MET A 900 6.11 29.63 32.53
N SER A 901 6.28 28.53 31.77
CA SER A 901 6.02 28.52 30.32
C SER A 901 4.53 28.72 30.01
N PRO A 902 4.19 29.52 28.99
CA PRO A 902 2.81 29.87 28.71
C PRO A 902 1.98 28.64 28.26
N PRO A 903 0.66 28.61 28.53
CA PRO A 903 -0.26 27.54 28.08
C PRO A 903 -0.11 27.10 26.62
N SER A 904 0.27 27.98 25.72
CA SER A 904 0.55 27.72 24.29
C SER A 904 1.67 26.71 24.06
N VAL A 905 2.59 26.53 25.01
CA VAL A 905 3.61 25.47 24.97
C VAL A 905 2.96 24.12 25.28
N TRP A 906 2.44 23.97 26.51
CA TRP A 906 2.05 22.66 27.05
C TRP A 906 0.62 22.22 26.72
N CYS A 907 -0.23 23.05 26.10
CA CYS A 907 -1.57 22.65 25.64
C CYS A 907 -1.54 21.54 24.57
N LEU A 908 -0.37 21.31 23.95
CA LEU A 908 -0.11 20.20 23.03
C LEU A 908 0.34 18.90 23.72
N SER A 909 0.69 18.97 25.00
CA SER A 909 1.18 17.85 25.80
C SER A 909 0.01 16.94 26.16
N ALA A 910 -0.26 15.99 25.27
CA ALA A 910 -1.53 15.26 25.26
C ALA A 910 -1.82 14.56 26.59
N SER A 911 -0.82 13.92 27.21
CA SER A 911 -0.97 13.25 28.51
C SER A 911 -1.20 14.24 29.67
N LEU A 912 -0.63 15.45 29.63
CA LEU A 912 -0.77 16.44 30.70
C LEU A 912 -2.21 16.92 30.86
N GLY A 913 -2.89 17.20 29.75
CA GLY A 913 -4.31 17.58 29.76
C GLY A 913 -5.20 16.51 30.42
N TRP A 914 -5.02 15.23 30.05
CA TRP A 914 -5.76 14.13 30.66
C TRP A 914 -5.42 13.94 32.15
N GLU A 915 -4.15 14.02 32.56
CA GLU A 915 -3.75 13.82 33.96
C GLU A 915 -4.28 14.95 34.88
N LEU A 916 -4.25 16.20 34.41
CA LEU A 916 -4.81 17.35 35.14
C LEU A 916 -6.34 17.30 35.22
N ALA A 917 -7.02 16.93 34.13
CA ALA A 917 -8.47 16.73 34.13
C ALA A 917 -8.87 15.59 35.08
N GLY A 918 -8.10 14.49 35.05
CA GLY A 918 -8.26 13.35 35.95
C GLY A 918 -8.06 13.74 37.41
N LEU A 919 -7.01 14.51 37.74
CA LEU A 919 -6.77 15.02 39.09
C LEU A 919 -7.97 15.80 39.62
N PHE A 920 -8.45 16.79 38.86
CA PHE A 920 -9.61 17.61 39.26
C PHE A 920 -10.89 16.80 39.46
N LEU A 921 -11.16 15.80 38.62
CA LEU A 921 -12.35 14.94 38.77
C LEU A 921 -12.21 13.93 39.92
N ARG A 922 -11.00 13.40 40.19
CA ARG A 922 -10.72 12.54 41.35
C ARG A 922 -10.93 13.31 42.65
N CYS A 923 -10.34 14.49 42.79
CA CYS A 923 -10.55 15.34 43.97
C CYS A 923 -12.03 15.74 44.16
N LEU A 924 -12.77 16.01 43.08
CA LEU A 924 -14.22 16.24 43.17
C LEU A 924 -14.97 15.02 43.71
N HIS A 925 -14.62 13.82 43.21
CA HIS A 925 -15.25 12.57 43.63
C HIS A 925 -14.98 12.26 45.11
N GLU A 926 -13.71 12.34 45.53
CA GLU A 926 -13.27 12.19 46.93
C GLU A 926 -14.04 13.15 47.86
N LEU A 927 -14.06 14.44 47.52
CA LEU A 927 -14.75 15.51 48.29
C LEU A 927 -16.29 15.54 48.12
N SER A 928 -16.86 14.49 47.50
CA SER A 928 -18.31 14.26 47.36
C SER A 928 -18.80 12.97 48.03
N GLY A 929 -17.95 11.94 48.11
CA GLY A 929 -18.35 10.61 48.57
C GLY A 929 -18.37 10.44 50.09
N GLU A 930 -17.58 11.21 50.83
CA GLU A 930 -17.41 11.00 52.27
C GLU A 930 -18.47 11.68 53.15
N ILE A 931 -18.84 10.99 54.25
CA ILE A 931 -19.60 11.54 55.38
C ILE A 931 -18.57 12.07 56.39
N ILE A 932 -17.96 13.22 56.06
CA ILE A 932 -16.69 13.66 56.64
C ILE A 932 -16.86 14.08 58.10
N SER A 933 -16.10 13.45 59.00
CA SER A 933 -16.07 13.74 60.44
C SER A 933 -15.48 15.11 60.79
N GLU A 934 -14.70 15.68 59.87
CA GLU A 934 -14.12 17.02 59.94
C GLU A 934 -14.58 17.86 58.73
N PRO A 935 -15.73 18.55 58.80
CA PRO A 935 -16.26 19.31 57.66
C PRO A 935 -15.40 20.53 57.28
N GLU A 936 -14.49 20.97 58.15
CA GLU A 936 -13.63 22.14 57.93
C GLU A 936 -12.47 21.82 56.97
N SER A 937 -11.66 20.79 57.27
CA SER A 937 -10.48 20.41 56.47
C SER A 937 -10.87 20.01 55.04
N ALA A 938 -11.98 19.31 54.86
CA ALA A 938 -12.52 18.99 53.53
C ALA A 938 -13.08 20.22 52.79
N ASN A 939 -13.62 21.20 53.50
CA ASN A 939 -14.04 22.46 52.88
C ASN A 939 -12.83 23.30 52.46
N GLU A 940 -11.72 23.29 53.20
CA GLU A 940 -10.45 23.91 52.79
C GLU A 940 -9.83 23.23 51.56
N ALA A 941 -9.80 21.91 51.52
CA ALA A 941 -9.36 21.14 50.35
C ALA A 941 -10.24 21.44 49.11
N TYR A 942 -11.57 21.45 49.29
CA TYR A 942 -12.52 21.78 48.23
C TYR A 942 -12.37 23.24 47.73
N CYS A 943 -12.18 24.19 48.65
CA CYS A 943 -11.86 25.57 48.28
C CYS A 943 -10.52 25.66 47.54
N SER A 944 -9.51 24.90 47.92
CA SER A 944 -8.19 24.89 47.27
C SER A 944 -8.23 24.34 45.83
N VAL A 945 -9.06 23.33 45.57
CA VAL A 945 -9.34 22.82 44.22
C VAL A 945 -10.08 23.85 43.36
N LEU A 946 -11.12 24.48 43.91
CA LEU A 946 -11.85 25.56 43.23
C LEU A 946 -10.91 26.71 42.85
N ASP A 947 -10.14 27.20 43.82
CA ASP A 947 -9.20 28.30 43.67
C ASP A 947 -8.11 27.96 42.63
N CYS A 948 -7.51 26.76 42.69
CA CYS A 948 -6.55 26.29 41.68
C CYS A 948 -7.16 26.20 40.27
N SER A 949 -8.41 25.76 40.12
CA SER A 949 -9.11 25.72 38.82
C SER A 949 -9.45 27.13 38.30
N GLN A 950 -9.74 28.10 39.18
CA GLN A 950 -9.94 29.50 38.81
C GLN A 950 -8.62 30.15 38.34
N TYR A 951 -7.50 29.91 39.04
CA TYR A 951 -6.18 30.39 38.62
C TYR A 951 -5.73 29.77 37.27
N LEU A 952 -5.95 28.47 37.06
CA LEU A 952 -5.66 27.81 35.77
C LEU A 952 -6.45 28.46 34.62
N LEU A 953 -7.75 28.66 34.79
CA LEU A 953 -8.60 29.27 33.76
C LEU A 953 -8.18 30.72 33.47
N LYS A 954 -7.74 31.48 34.48
CA LYS A 954 -7.18 32.83 34.28
C LYS A 954 -5.84 32.79 33.52
N ASN A 955 -4.96 31.83 33.82
CA ASN A 955 -3.69 31.68 33.09
C ASN A 955 -3.93 31.33 31.61
N ILE A 956 -4.82 30.37 31.32
CA ILE A 956 -5.22 30.02 29.95
C ILE A 956 -5.90 31.21 29.24
N ALA A 957 -6.67 32.04 29.94
CA ALA A 957 -7.28 33.24 29.36
C ALA A 957 -6.26 34.32 28.97
N ASN A 958 -5.24 34.55 29.80
CA ASN A 958 -4.17 35.51 29.51
C ASN A 958 -3.42 35.16 28.21
N ASP A 959 -3.24 33.87 27.92
CA ASP A 959 -2.51 33.34 26.76
C ASP A 959 -3.45 32.85 25.62
N ALA A 960 -4.76 33.12 25.73
CA ALA A 960 -5.78 32.50 24.88
C ALA A 960 -5.57 32.74 23.38
N THR A 961 -4.95 33.86 22.98
CA THR A 961 -4.64 34.17 21.57
C THR A 961 -3.63 33.21 20.97
N ASP A 962 -2.61 32.84 21.74
CA ASP A 962 -1.48 32.04 21.26
C ASP A 962 -1.79 30.55 21.41
N VAL A 963 -2.47 30.14 22.49
CA VAL A 963 -3.12 28.82 22.59
C VAL A 963 -4.04 28.57 21.40
N THR A 964 -4.90 29.54 21.03
CA THR A 964 -5.83 29.36 19.91
C THR A 964 -5.11 29.13 18.58
N ARG A 965 -3.99 29.85 18.33
CA ARG A 965 -3.16 29.62 17.13
C ARG A 965 -2.61 28.20 17.11
N VAL A 966 -2.00 27.77 18.22
CA VAL A 966 -1.42 26.43 18.39
C VAL A 966 -2.45 25.30 18.22
N LEU A 967 -3.69 25.50 18.69
CA LEU A 967 -4.79 24.55 18.50
C LEU A 967 -5.29 24.50 17.04
N LEU A 968 -5.37 25.65 16.35
CA LEU A 968 -5.76 25.72 14.94
C LEU A 968 -4.72 25.07 14.02
N ASP A 969 -3.43 25.37 14.25
CA ASP A 969 -2.29 24.79 13.50
C ASP A 969 -2.24 23.26 13.60
N ARG A 970 -2.85 22.67 14.63
CA ARG A 970 -2.94 21.21 14.86
C ARG A 970 -4.36 20.65 14.90
N SER A 971 -5.32 21.35 14.30
CA SER A 971 -6.72 20.92 14.12
C SER A 971 -6.88 19.49 13.60
N LEU A 972 -6.00 19.03 12.70
CA LEU A 972 -5.98 17.65 12.18
C LEU A 972 -5.47 16.57 13.17
N GLN A 973 -5.07 16.94 14.39
CA GLN A 973 -4.50 16.02 15.40
C GLN A 973 -5.33 16.03 16.69
N GLU A 974 -6.67 15.99 16.56
CA GLU A 974 -7.62 16.16 17.67
C GLU A 974 -7.32 15.31 18.92
N GLY A 975 -6.88 14.06 18.76
CA GLY A 975 -6.53 13.19 19.90
C GLY A 975 -5.41 13.71 20.81
N LYS A 976 -4.55 14.62 20.33
CA LYS A 976 -3.52 15.26 21.16
C LYS A 976 -4.07 16.42 22.00
N ILE A 977 -5.10 17.10 21.51
CA ILE A 977 -5.70 18.29 22.13
C ILE A 977 -6.97 17.96 22.93
N ALA A 978 -7.50 16.74 22.81
CA ALA A 978 -8.65 16.22 23.58
C ALA A 978 -8.47 16.39 25.09
N GLY A 979 -7.31 16.04 25.64
CA GLY A 979 -6.98 16.21 27.06
C GLY A 979 -7.06 17.68 27.52
N PHE A 980 -6.64 18.64 26.68
CA PHE A 980 -6.71 20.06 26.99
C PHE A 980 -8.15 20.59 27.02
N PHE A 981 -9.00 20.20 26.07
CA PHE A 981 -10.42 20.58 26.10
C PHE A 981 -11.17 19.92 27.27
N LEU A 982 -10.79 18.70 27.68
CA LEU A 982 -11.34 18.05 28.87
C LEU A 982 -10.86 18.67 30.18
N LEU A 983 -9.64 19.22 30.21
CA LEU A 983 -9.16 20.04 31.33
C LEU A 983 -9.99 21.32 31.49
N LEU A 984 -10.30 22.02 30.39
CA LEU A 984 -11.22 23.16 30.40
C LEU A 984 -12.63 22.78 30.88
N LEU A 985 -13.16 21.63 30.44
CA LEU A 985 -14.45 21.13 30.91
C LEU A 985 -14.44 20.78 32.40
N ALA A 986 -13.40 20.08 32.88
CA ALA A 986 -13.26 19.70 34.29
C ALA A 986 -13.15 20.93 35.20
N ALA A 987 -12.31 21.92 34.83
CA ALA A 987 -12.15 23.16 35.58
C ALA A 987 -13.43 24.00 35.60
N THR A 988 -14.11 24.18 34.46
CA THR A 988 -15.38 24.94 34.42
C THR A 988 -16.52 24.22 35.14
N ARG A 989 -16.56 22.88 35.10
CA ARG A 989 -17.51 22.05 35.87
C ARG A 989 -17.27 22.14 37.37
N LEU A 990 -16.01 22.15 37.81
CA LEU A 990 -15.65 22.38 39.22
C LEU A 990 -16.24 23.71 39.72
N LEU A 991 -16.04 24.81 38.99
CA LEU A 991 -16.59 26.11 39.38
C LEU A 991 -18.13 26.14 39.40
N LEU A 992 -18.79 25.47 38.43
CA LEU A 992 -20.25 25.33 38.43
C LEU A 992 -20.75 24.50 39.63
N HIS A 993 -20.05 23.42 40.00
CA HIS A 993 -20.31 22.66 41.22
C HIS A 993 -20.06 23.51 42.47
N GLY A 994 -19.07 24.42 42.45
CA GLY A 994 -18.84 25.41 43.50
C GLY A 994 -20.08 26.28 43.74
N HIS A 995 -20.65 26.85 42.67
CA HIS A 995 -21.92 27.58 42.74
C HIS A 995 -23.12 26.71 43.17
N ALA A 996 -23.12 25.42 42.80
CA ALA A 996 -24.13 24.46 43.25
C ALA A 996 -24.05 24.18 44.77
N LYS A 997 -22.84 24.02 45.32
CA LYS A 997 -22.59 23.78 46.76
C LYS A 997 -22.74 25.06 47.61
N ARG A 998 -22.42 26.24 47.05
CA ARG A 998 -22.38 27.51 47.79
C ARG A 998 -23.70 27.90 48.47
N ALA A 999 -24.83 27.78 47.77
CA ALA A 999 -26.14 28.08 48.37
C ALA A 999 -26.74 26.90 49.19
N VAL A 1000 -25.91 25.92 49.57
CA VAL A 1000 -26.20 24.92 50.62
C VAL A 1000 -25.29 25.15 51.85
N ILE A 1001 -24.02 25.52 51.63
CA ILE A 1001 -22.99 25.56 52.70
C ILE A 1001 -22.65 26.99 53.17
N GLY A 1002 -22.97 28.04 52.42
CA GLY A 1002 -22.73 29.44 52.84
C GLY A 1002 -21.26 29.87 52.84
N SER A 1003 -20.38 29.13 52.16
CA SER A 1003 -18.93 29.37 52.12
C SER A 1003 -18.56 30.80 51.70
N ALA A 1004 -17.53 31.34 52.37
CA ALA A 1004 -16.97 32.66 52.15
C ALA A 1004 -16.17 32.79 50.83
N LEU A 1005 -15.73 31.67 50.23
CA LEU A 1005 -14.97 31.71 48.97
C LEU A 1005 -15.84 32.25 47.83
N GLN A 1006 -15.50 33.44 47.32
CA GLN A 1006 -16.10 33.98 46.11
C GLN A 1006 -15.49 33.30 44.88
N VAL A 1007 -16.04 32.15 44.49
CA VAL A 1007 -15.91 31.69 43.11
C VAL A 1007 -16.50 32.76 42.21
N HIS A 1008 -15.65 33.42 41.42
CA HIS A 1008 -16.03 34.47 40.50
C HIS A 1008 -15.05 34.47 39.33
N LEU A 1009 -15.57 34.26 38.13
CA LEU A 1009 -14.76 34.30 36.91
C LEU A 1009 -14.90 35.71 36.32
N GLU A 1010 -13.78 36.41 36.20
CA GLU A 1010 -13.75 37.75 35.61
C GLU A 1010 -14.31 37.71 34.17
N SER A 1011 -15.05 38.75 33.77
CA SER A 1011 -15.72 38.76 32.46
C SER A 1011 -14.74 38.71 31.28
N GLU A 1012 -13.50 39.15 31.47
CA GLU A 1012 -12.42 39.07 30.48
C GLU A 1012 -11.91 37.62 30.34
N THR A 1013 -11.62 36.96 31.47
CA THR A 1013 -11.28 35.53 31.54
C THR A 1013 -12.35 34.67 30.87
N PHE A 1014 -13.61 34.95 31.18
CA PHE A 1014 -14.77 34.30 30.57
C PHE A 1014 -14.79 34.47 29.05
N GLU A 1015 -14.65 35.70 28.54
CA GLU A 1015 -14.73 35.97 27.11
C GLU A 1015 -13.54 35.37 26.34
N ALA A 1016 -12.32 35.44 26.89
CA ALA A 1016 -11.12 34.89 26.27
C ALA A 1016 -11.23 33.36 26.05
N ILE A 1017 -11.70 32.61 27.06
CA ILE A 1017 -11.93 31.17 26.95
C ILE A 1017 -13.05 30.87 25.94
N SER A 1018 -14.14 31.66 25.93
CA SER A 1018 -15.19 31.51 24.93
C SER A 1018 -14.68 31.75 23.51
N ARG A 1019 -13.88 32.79 23.25
CA ARG A 1019 -13.27 33.03 21.92
C ARG A 1019 -12.40 31.85 21.45
N LEU A 1020 -11.59 31.27 22.35
CA LEU A 1020 -10.74 30.10 22.08
C LEU A 1020 -11.58 28.86 21.70
N LEU A 1021 -12.63 28.58 22.48
CA LEU A 1021 -13.53 27.45 22.23
C LEU A 1021 -14.31 27.63 20.92
N LEU A 1022 -14.79 28.84 20.62
CA LEU A 1022 -15.51 29.14 19.38
C LEU A 1022 -14.63 28.98 18.14
N ARG A 1023 -13.41 29.54 18.17
CA ARG A 1023 -12.44 29.43 17.05
C ARG A 1023 -12.07 28.01 16.69
N THR A 1024 -12.09 27.11 17.66
CA THR A 1024 -11.74 25.69 17.46
C THR A 1024 -12.96 24.77 17.28
N TYR A 1025 -14.18 25.31 17.27
CA TYR A 1025 -15.44 24.56 17.13
C TYR A 1025 -15.89 24.51 15.66
N SER A 1026 -16.23 23.33 15.14
CA SER A 1026 -16.67 23.14 13.75
C SER A 1026 -18.19 23.00 13.57
N GLY A 1027 -18.97 22.99 14.65
CA GLY A 1027 -20.44 22.97 14.59
C GLY A 1027 -21.08 21.59 14.49
N THR A 1028 -20.31 20.53 14.72
CA THR A 1028 -20.69 19.11 14.56
C THR A 1028 -21.13 18.46 15.87
N VAL A 1029 -21.65 17.23 15.80
CA VAL A 1029 -21.88 16.36 16.98
C VAL A 1029 -20.70 15.43 17.31
N SER A 1030 -19.51 15.71 16.77
CA SER A 1030 -18.28 14.96 17.07
C SER A 1030 -17.94 14.99 18.56
N THR A 1031 -17.17 14.00 19.05
CA THR A 1031 -16.74 13.94 20.47
C THR A 1031 -16.07 15.24 20.91
N MET A 1032 -15.27 15.85 20.04
CA MET A 1032 -14.51 17.06 20.34
C MET A 1032 -15.40 18.31 20.37
N ASP A 1033 -16.31 18.46 19.40
CA ASP A 1033 -17.30 19.55 19.43
C ASP A 1033 -18.30 19.39 20.57
N ARG A 1034 -18.66 18.17 20.98
CA ARG A 1034 -19.43 17.93 22.22
C ARG A 1034 -18.70 18.47 23.45
N ILE A 1035 -17.38 18.26 23.56
CA ILE A 1035 -16.58 18.81 24.67
C ILE A 1035 -16.55 20.36 24.62
N ARG A 1036 -16.28 20.95 23.45
CA ARG A 1036 -16.28 22.42 23.26
C ARG A 1036 -17.64 23.04 23.59
N TYR A 1037 -18.72 22.48 23.04
CA TYR A 1037 -20.09 22.95 23.27
C TYR A 1037 -20.53 22.81 24.72
N THR A 1038 -20.28 21.66 25.35
CA THR A 1038 -20.64 21.46 26.77
C THR A 1038 -19.80 22.35 27.70
N THR A 1039 -18.56 22.69 27.33
CA THR A 1039 -17.76 23.70 28.06
C THR A 1039 -18.35 25.10 27.92
N LEU A 1040 -18.72 25.54 26.71
CA LEU A 1040 -19.42 26.82 26.48
C LEU A 1040 -20.77 26.90 27.22
N LEU A 1041 -21.51 25.80 27.26
CA LEU A 1041 -22.78 25.70 27.99
C LEU A 1041 -22.57 25.73 29.52
N THR A 1042 -21.54 25.04 30.03
CA THR A 1042 -21.13 25.08 31.45
C THR A 1042 -20.72 26.49 31.87
N LEU A 1043 -19.94 27.18 31.03
CA LEU A 1043 -19.57 28.58 31.21
C LEU A 1043 -20.82 29.48 31.27
N CYS A 1044 -21.77 29.35 30.34
CA CYS A 1044 -22.98 30.16 30.39
C CYS A 1044 -23.80 29.97 31.67
N TYR A 1045 -23.99 28.73 32.14
CA TYR A 1045 -24.68 28.48 33.41
C TYR A 1045 -23.90 29.01 34.62
N LEU A 1046 -22.57 28.96 34.59
CA LEU A 1046 -21.71 29.60 35.59
C LEU A 1046 -21.91 31.12 35.63
N GLN A 1047 -21.96 31.78 34.46
CA GLN A 1047 -22.20 33.23 34.35
C GLN A 1047 -23.62 33.62 34.81
N GLN A 1048 -24.64 32.84 34.50
CA GLN A 1048 -26.00 33.06 35.02
C GLN A 1048 -26.06 32.90 36.55
N ALA A 1049 -25.43 31.85 37.08
CA ALA A 1049 -25.33 31.61 38.53
C ALA A 1049 -24.50 32.69 39.27
N GLN A 1050 -23.55 33.33 38.60
CA GLN A 1050 -22.80 34.48 39.13
C GLN A 1050 -23.61 35.79 39.11
N ARG A 1051 -24.46 36.00 38.10
CA ARG A 1051 -25.33 37.19 37.98
C ARG A 1051 -26.53 37.19 38.96
N GLY A 1052 -26.72 36.13 39.74
CA GLY A 1052 -27.89 35.99 40.64
C GLY A 1052 -29.22 35.79 39.90
N ALA A 1053 -29.17 35.59 38.58
CA ALA A 1053 -30.33 35.25 37.76
C ALA A 1053 -30.71 33.79 38.03
N VAL A 1054 -31.51 33.57 39.07
CA VAL A 1054 -32.02 32.24 39.42
C VAL A 1054 -32.90 31.73 38.28
N THR A 1055 -32.35 30.85 37.45
CA THR A 1055 -33.15 29.94 36.63
C THR A 1055 -34.07 29.18 37.59
N HIS A 1056 -35.37 29.46 37.51
CA HIS A 1056 -36.35 28.86 38.43
C HIS A 1056 -36.18 27.35 38.49
N PRO A 1057 -35.93 26.75 39.66
CA PRO A 1057 -36.35 25.36 39.84
C PRO A 1057 -37.87 25.33 39.66
N TYR A 1058 -38.35 24.51 38.74
CA TYR A 1058 -39.73 24.01 38.81
C TYR A 1058 -39.83 23.25 40.15
N GLY A 1059 -40.55 23.71 41.18
CA GLY A 1059 -41.37 24.92 41.28
C GLY A 1059 -42.86 24.58 41.34
N ASP A 1060 -43.23 23.84 42.39
CA ASP A 1060 -44.58 23.59 42.91
C ASP A 1060 -45.72 23.40 41.89
N ASN A 1061 -45.43 22.60 40.87
CA ASN A 1061 -46.46 21.82 40.18
C ASN A 1061 -46.04 20.34 40.19
N THR A 1062 -46.53 19.61 41.18
CA THR A 1062 -46.47 18.14 41.25
C THR A 1062 -47.43 17.45 40.25
N GLY A 1063 -48.21 18.23 39.50
CA GLY A 1063 -48.86 17.82 38.26
C GLY A 1063 -48.04 18.21 37.02
N GLU A 1064 -48.12 17.39 35.96
CA GLU A 1064 -47.57 17.67 34.61
C GLU A 1064 -46.04 17.72 34.42
N MET A 1065 -45.25 17.06 35.30
CA MET A 1065 -44.02 16.38 34.83
C MET A 1065 -44.03 14.84 35.01
N ARG A 1066 -45.16 14.27 35.46
CA ARG A 1066 -45.52 12.86 35.18
C ARG A 1066 -46.12 12.67 33.77
N LEU A 1067 -45.67 13.46 32.78
CA LEU A 1067 -46.27 13.48 31.45
C LEU A 1067 -45.91 12.22 30.64
N ALA A 1068 -46.96 11.52 30.20
CA ALA A 1068 -46.92 10.49 29.15
C ALA A 1068 -46.17 9.19 29.44
N MET A 1069 -46.23 8.69 30.69
CA MET A 1069 -46.46 7.25 30.88
C MET A 1069 -47.98 7.02 30.90
N GLU A 1070 -48.56 6.88 29.70
CA GLU A 1070 -49.99 6.55 29.53
C GLU A 1070 -50.21 5.03 29.53
N GLY A 1071 -51.24 4.58 30.25
CA GLY A 1071 -51.82 3.23 30.14
C GLY A 1071 -51.60 2.30 31.34
N GLU A 1072 -52.54 2.37 32.30
CA GLU A 1072 -53.08 1.26 33.14
C GLU A 1072 -52.09 0.53 34.11
N ASP A 1073 -52.41 0.15 35.35
CA ASP A 1073 -53.71 0.00 36.06
C ASP A 1073 -53.66 0.46 37.56
N ASP A 1074 -54.74 0.22 38.31
CA ASP A 1074 -55.06 0.74 39.67
C ASP A 1074 -54.27 0.18 40.89
N ALA A 1075 -54.35 0.95 41.99
CA ALA A 1075 -54.24 0.55 43.42
C ALA A 1075 -52.83 0.26 44.02
N GLU A 1076 -52.54 0.37 45.33
CA GLU A 1076 -53.34 0.67 46.54
C GLU A 1076 -52.80 1.91 47.36
N LYS A 1077 -53.08 1.99 48.68
CA LYS A 1077 -53.14 3.22 49.52
C LYS A 1077 -52.05 3.30 50.61
N GLU A 1078 -51.91 4.50 51.21
CA GLU A 1078 -51.27 4.82 52.52
C GLU A 1078 -49.75 4.48 52.65
N ASP A 1079 -48.86 5.33 53.15
CA ASP A 1079 -48.94 6.26 54.30
C ASP A 1079 -48.54 7.73 54.00
N HIS A 1080 -49.11 8.67 54.76
CA HIS A 1080 -48.74 10.10 54.77
C HIS A 1080 -48.46 10.59 56.20
N ASP A 1081 -47.19 10.62 56.64
CA ASP A 1081 -46.72 11.53 57.73
C ASP A 1081 -45.17 11.60 57.92
N ARG A 1082 -44.37 11.56 56.83
CA ARG A 1082 -42.89 11.71 56.89
C ARG A 1082 -42.31 12.95 56.18
N SER A 1083 -43.17 13.78 55.60
CA SER A 1083 -42.82 14.86 54.66
C SER A 1083 -41.91 15.97 55.22
N LEU A 1084 -41.77 16.10 56.54
CA LEU A 1084 -40.94 17.15 57.16
C LEU A 1084 -39.48 16.75 57.45
N VAL A 1085 -39.17 15.47 57.57
CA VAL A 1085 -37.77 15.02 57.84
C VAL A 1085 -37.05 14.69 56.53
N GLU A 1086 -37.76 14.14 55.55
CA GLU A 1086 -37.21 13.84 54.21
C GLU A 1086 -36.86 15.11 53.42
N LEU A 1087 -37.40 16.27 53.81
CA LEU A 1087 -37.12 17.58 53.20
C LEU A 1087 -35.66 18.03 53.35
N GLN A 1088 -34.91 17.52 54.34
CA GLN A 1088 -33.48 17.85 54.52
C GLN A 1088 -32.53 16.91 53.79
N THR A 1089 -32.97 15.70 53.41
CA THR A 1089 -32.10 14.71 52.73
C THR A 1089 -32.27 14.70 51.21
N ALA A 1090 -33.33 15.34 50.68
CA ALA A 1090 -33.67 15.38 49.26
C ALA A 1090 -33.48 16.78 48.62
N THR A 1091 -32.24 17.15 48.23
CA THR A 1091 -31.93 18.10 47.10
C THR A 1091 -30.41 18.27 46.84
N SER A 1092 -29.65 17.19 46.62
CA SER A 1092 -28.24 17.30 46.16
C SER A 1092 -28.08 17.51 44.64
N LEU A 1093 -29.14 17.29 43.87
CA LEU A 1093 -29.19 17.47 42.42
C LEU A 1093 -29.61 18.90 42.07
N ARG A 1094 -28.79 19.61 41.30
CA ARG A 1094 -29.21 20.82 40.58
C ARG A 1094 -29.39 20.54 39.10
N VAL A 1095 -30.43 21.15 38.53
CA VAL A 1095 -30.78 21.10 37.12
C VAL A 1095 -30.56 22.50 36.55
N PHE A 1096 -29.55 22.65 35.69
CA PHE A 1096 -29.30 23.87 34.94
C PHE A 1096 -29.93 23.71 33.55
N SER A 1097 -30.94 24.51 33.24
CA SER A 1097 -31.73 24.39 32.01
C SER A 1097 -32.24 25.76 31.52
N GLY A 1098 -32.81 25.79 30.31
CA GLY A 1098 -33.46 26.98 29.74
C GLY A 1098 -32.57 27.81 28.79
N ILE A 1099 -31.27 27.53 28.69
CA ILE A 1099 -30.41 28.11 27.66
C ILE A 1099 -30.70 27.45 26.32
N LEU A 1100 -31.06 28.24 25.31
CA LEU A 1100 -31.31 27.76 23.95
C LEU A 1100 -30.03 27.58 23.11
N VAL A 1101 -29.10 28.53 23.24
CA VAL A 1101 -27.74 28.51 22.68
C VAL A 1101 -26.85 29.21 23.70
N PRO A 1102 -25.62 28.72 23.97
CA PRO A 1102 -24.65 29.47 24.76
C PRO A 1102 -24.49 30.91 24.25
N GLN A 1103 -24.65 31.92 25.10
CA GLN A 1103 -24.78 33.32 24.66
C GLN A 1103 -23.58 33.77 23.80
N GLN A 1104 -22.37 33.28 24.06
CA GLN A 1104 -21.17 33.67 23.30
C GLN A 1104 -21.19 33.09 21.88
N MET A 1105 -21.85 31.94 21.65
CA MET A 1105 -22.12 31.45 20.29
C MET A 1105 -23.16 32.29 19.55
N LEU A 1106 -23.94 33.15 20.23
CA LEU A 1106 -24.80 34.14 19.57
C LEU A 1106 -24.01 35.43 19.30
N ASP A 1107 -23.39 35.98 20.33
CA ASP A 1107 -22.65 37.25 20.29
C ASP A 1107 -21.42 37.19 19.35
N GLN A 1108 -20.78 36.03 19.25
CA GLN A 1108 -19.50 35.82 18.53
C GLN A 1108 -19.57 34.67 17.52
N ARG A 1109 -20.76 34.38 16.96
CA ARG A 1109 -20.99 33.25 16.03
C ARG A 1109 -20.04 33.16 14.84
N PHE A 1110 -19.50 34.30 14.39
CA PHE A 1110 -18.52 34.37 13.30
C PHE A 1110 -17.19 33.70 13.66
N LEU A 1111 -16.81 33.63 14.94
CA LEU A 1111 -15.60 32.90 15.35
C LEU A 1111 -15.70 31.38 15.12
N ILE A 1112 -16.90 30.82 14.90
CA ILE A 1112 -17.05 29.39 14.58
C ILE A 1112 -16.38 29.13 13.22
N MET A 1113 -15.55 28.08 13.16
CA MET A 1113 -14.63 27.81 12.03
C MET A 1113 -13.62 28.95 11.72
N ASP A 1114 -13.37 29.87 12.67
CA ASP A 1114 -12.61 31.13 12.50
C ASP A 1114 -13.05 31.99 11.29
N HIS A 1115 -14.35 31.97 10.99
CA HIS A 1115 -14.93 32.71 9.86
C HIS A 1115 -14.82 34.24 10.03
N GLN A 1116 -14.58 34.94 8.91
CA GLN A 1116 -14.45 36.39 8.90
C GLN A 1116 -15.78 37.03 8.51
N LYS A 1117 -16.42 37.69 9.48
CA LYS A 1117 -17.71 38.39 9.32
C LYS A 1117 -17.70 39.32 8.10
N THR A 1118 -18.54 39.03 7.12
CA THR A 1118 -18.74 39.90 5.95
C THR A 1118 -19.30 41.26 6.37
N PRO A 1119 -18.70 42.39 5.95
CA PRO A 1119 -19.24 43.72 6.26
C PRO A 1119 -20.61 43.93 5.60
N HIS A 1120 -21.49 44.66 6.30
CA HIS A 1120 -22.87 44.97 5.88
C HIS A 1120 -23.86 43.78 5.80
N VAL A 1121 -23.44 42.54 6.09
CA VAL A 1121 -24.34 41.38 6.21
C VAL A 1121 -24.65 41.10 7.69
N ALA A 1122 -25.85 40.62 7.99
CA ALA A 1122 -26.20 40.14 9.34
C ALA A 1122 -25.39 38.86 9.66
N PRO A 1123 -24.72 38.75 10.83
CA PRO A 1123 -23.86 37.60 11.16
C PRO A 1123 -24.53 36.23 11.00
N GLU A 1124 -25.83 36.17 11.27
CA GLU A 1124 -26.68 34.98 11.14
C GLU A 1124 -26.81 34.54 9.68
N VAL A 1125 -27.04 35.50 8.79
CA VAL A 1125 -27.23 35.29 7.34
C VAL A 1125 -25.92 34.88 6.69
N ASP A 1126 -24.82 35.53 7.09
CA ASP A 1126 -23.46 35.24 6.63
C ASP A 1126 -23.07 33.79 6.97
N MET A 1127 -23.23 33.40 8.24
CA MET A 1127 -22.91 32.05 8.71
C MET A 1127 -23.83 30.97 8.12
N LEU A 1128 -25.14 31.23 7.95
CA LEU A 1128 -26.01 30.26 7.28
C LEU A 1128 -25.68 30.13 5.79
N SER A 1129 -25.26 31.21 5.12
CA SER A 1129 -24.86 31.17 3.70
C SER A 1129 -23.65 30.26 3.51
N LEU A 1130 -22.63 30.41 4.37
CA LEU A 1130 -21.44 29.54 4.39
C LEU A 1130 -21.81 28.06 4.53
N LEU A 1131 -22.67 27.71 5.49
CA LEU A 1131 -23.12 26.33 5.71
C LEU A 1131 -23.91 25.78 4.51
N VAL A 1132 -24.85 26.57 3.97
CA VAL A 1132 -25.71 26.18 2.83
C VAL A 1132 -24.91 25.99 1.54
N ASP A 1133 -23.83 26.75 1.34
CA ASP A 1133 -22.98 26.66 0.15
C ASP A 1133 -21.96 25.51 0.21
N MET A 1134 -21.65 24.97 1.40
CA MET A 1134 -20.76 23.82 1.56
C MET A 1134 -21.43 22.46 1.29
N TRP A 1135 -22.68 22.25 1.72
CA TRP A 1135 -23.31 20.91 1.67
C TRP A 1135 -23.78 20.49 0.28
N THR A 1136 -23.93 19.19 0.03
CA THR A 1136 -24.78 18.65 -1.05
C THR A 1136 -26.21 18.35 -0.56
N ASP A 1137 -27.16 18.18 -1.49
CA ASP A 1137 -28.55 17.86 -1.12
C ASP A 1137 -28.67 16.46 -0.50
N GLU A 1138 -27.81 15.51 -0.89
CA GLU A 1138 -27.73 14.16 -0.31
C GLU A 1138 -27.11 14.15 1.10
N GLU A 1139 -26.07 14.97 1.32
CA GLU A 1139 -25.53 15.22 2.67
C GLU A 1139 -26.59 15.79 3.59
N VAL A 1140 -27.34 16.82 3.17
CA VAL A 1140 -28.38 17.44 4.01
C VAL A 1140 -29.50 16.45 4.34
N VAL A 1141 -29.94 15.64 3.38
CA VAL A 1141 -30.95 14.58 3.64
C VAL A 1141 -30.40 13.52 4.61
N THR A 1142 -29.15 13.10 4.45
CA THR A 1142 -28.53 12.06 5.27
C THR A 1142 -28.25 12.55 6.70
N ALA A 1143 -27.62 13.72 6.84
CA ALA A 1143 -27.38 14.35 8.14
C ALA A 1143 -28.68 14.67 8.87
N ALA A 1144 -29.72 15.14 8.17
CA ALA A 1144 -31.04 15.38 8.78
C ALA A 1144 -31.71 14.09 9.28
N LEU A 1145 -31.54 12.95 8.59
CA LEU A 1145 -32.04 11.66 9.09
C LEU A 1145 -31.26 11.19 10.33
N GLN A 1146 -29.94 11.35 10.31
CA GLN A 1146 -29.02 10.96 11.39
C GLN A 1146 -29.06 11.87 12.62
N CYS A 1147 -29.65 13.08 12.55
CA CYS A 1147 -29.74 13.99 13.69
C CYS A 1147 -30.26 13.31 14.99
N PRO A 1148 -29.51 13.35 16.10
CA PRO A 1148 -29.96 12.85 17.40
C PRO A 1148 -31.05 13.75 17.99
N ALA A 1149 -32.29 13.26 17.95
CA ALA A 1149 -33.50 13.96 18.38
C ALA A 1149 -33.63 14.08 19.91
N ARG A 1150 -32.73 13.45 20.68
CA ARG A 1150 -32.66 13.53 22.15
C ARG A 1150 -31.75 14.66 22.68
N LEU A 1151 -30.98 15.34 21.83
CA LEU A 1151 -30.08 16.42 22.27
C LEU A 1151 -30.83 17.55 22.99
N HIS A 1152 -30.26 18.01 24.10
CA HIS A 1152 -30.78 19.11 24.91
C HIS A 1152 -29.65 19.91 25.57
N ASN A 1153 -29.96 21.10 26.09
CA ASN A 1153 -29.03 21.98 26.82
C ASN A 1153 -29.11 21.87 28.35
N THR A 1154 -29.78 20.85 28.89
CA THR A 1154 -29.80 20.63 30.34
C THR A 1154 -28.46 20.06 30.83
N ILE A 1155 -27.84 20.72 31.81
CA ILE A 1155 -26.72 20.16 32.59
C ILE A 1155 -27.23 19.77 33.98
N LEU A 1156 -26.85 18.58 34.41
CA LEU A 1156 -27.14 18.05 35.75
C LEU A 1156 -25.84 18.06 36.58
N VAL A 1157 -25.95 18.48 37.84
CA VAL A 1157 -24.85 18.47 38.81
C VAL A 1157 -25.37 17.86 40.11
N ASN A 1158 -24.81 16.73 40.54
CA ASN A 1158 -25.25 15.99 41.72
C ASN A 1158 -24.06 15.47 42.53
N ALA A 1159 -23.88 16.02 43.73
CA ALA A 1159 -22.79 15.68 44.66
C ALA A 1159 -22.87 14.25 45.29
N LYS A 1160 -23.54 13.30 44.63
CA LYS A 1160 -23.67 11.88 45.01
C LYS A 1160 -23.42 10.93 43.84
N VAL A 1161 -22.92 11.42 42.71
CA VAL A 1161 -22.76 10.67 41.46
C VAL A 1161 -21.28 10.60 41.09
N ASP A 1162 -20.87 9.51 40.44
CA ASP A 1162 -19.56 9.38 39.83
C ASP A 1162 -19.26 10.57 38.89
N ALA A 1163 -18.11 11.21 39.11
CA ALA A 1163 -17.65 12.35 38.34
C ALA A 1163 -17.38 11.99 36.85
N GLY A 1164 -17.04 10.73 36.56
CA GLY A 1164 -16.89 10.21 35.21
C GLY A 1164 -18.22 10.16 34.46
N TRP A 1165 -19.24 9.52 35.04
CA TRP A 1165 -20.60 9.48 34.51
C TRP A 1165 -21.24 10.88 34.40
N GLU A 1166 -21.01 11.77 35.36
CA GLU A 1166 -21.42 13.19 35.31
C GLU A 1166 -20.89 13.90 34.04
N VAL A 1167 -19.59 13.75 33.73
CA VAL A 1167 -18.97 14.31 32.54
C VAL A 1167 -19.51 13.64 31.27
N LEU A 1168 -19.52 12.31 31.22
CA LEU A 1168 -19.98 11.56 30.05
C LEU A 1168 -21.44 11.92 29.68
N ARG A 1169 -22.34 11.98 30.66
CA ARG A 1169 -23.75 12.37 30.47
C ARG A 1169 -23.93 13.82 30.02
N SER A 1170 -22.96 14.69 30.31
CA SER A 1170 -22.99 16.09 29.87
C SER A 1170 -22.46 16.27 28.44
N LEU A 1171 -21.63 15.34 27.95
CA LEU A 1171 -21.17 15.25 26.57
C LEU A 1171 -22.18 14.52 25.66
N PHE A 1172 -22.85 13.52 26.23
CA PHE A 1172 -23.89 12.71 25.61
C PHE A 1172 -25.21 12.84 26.41
N PRO A 1173 -25.91 13.99 26.33
CA PRO A 1173 -27.20 14.19 26.97
C PRO A 1173 -28.29 13.22 26.48
N GLU A 1174 -28.05 12.50 25.40
CA GLU A 1174 -28.86 11.37 24.95
C GLU A 1174 -28.92 10.24 25.99
N PHE A 1175 -27.91 10.09 26.86
CA PHE A 1175 -27.87 9.07 27.91
C PHE A 1175 -28.68 9.51 29.14
N SER A 1176 -29.73 8.75 29.45
CA SER A 1176 -30.59 8.97 30.62
C SER A 1176 -30.13 8.15 31.81
N VAL A 1177 -29.63 6.93 31.56
CA VAL A 1177 -29.10 5.99 32.56
C VAL A 1177 -27.81 5.33 32.06
N GLN A 1178 -27.01 4.77 32.98
CA GLN A 1178 -25.72 4.18 32.64
C GLN A 1178 -25.84 2.94 31.73
N ASP A 1179 -26.96 2.20 31.79
CA ASP A 1179 -27.26 1.09 30.86
C ASP A 1179 -27.33 1.56 29.39
N ASP A 1180 -27.66 2.83 29.11
CA ASP A 1180 -27.75 3.35 27.73
C ASP A 1180 -26.39 3.28 27.00
N ILE A 1181 -25.27 3.36 27.74
CA ILE A 1181 -23.90 3.27 27.22
C ILE A 1181 -23.66 1.91 26.54
N MET A 1182 -24.25 0.83 27.06
CA MET A 1182 -24.03 -0.54 26.56
C MET A 1182 -24.89 -0.87 25.34
N LEU A 1183 -25.89 -0.04 25.04
CA LEU A 1183 -26.83 -0.22 23.93
C LEU A 1183 -26.48 0.67 22.74
N ALA A 1184 -25.99 1.88 23.02
CA ALA A 1184 -25.65 2.91 22.04
C ALA A 1184 -24.61 2.47 21.00
N SER A 1185 -24.68 3.11 19.83
CA SER A 1185 -23.61 3.11 18.84
C SER A 1185 -22.88 4.46 18.91
N PHE A 1186 -21.59 4.44 19.25
CA PHE A 1186 -20.82 5.68 19.38
C PHE A 1186 -20.48 6.30 18.02
N ASP A 1187 -20.31 5.49 16.96
CA ASP A 1187 -20.11 5.99 15.59
C ASP A 1187 -21.30 6.81 15.10
N GLU A 1188 -22.52 6.37 15.41
CA GLU A 1188 -23.76 7.08 15.06
C GLU A 1188 -23.95 8.35 15.90
N LEU A 1189 -23.59 8.32 17.18
CA LEU A 1189 -23.67 9.49 18.07
C LEU A 1189 -22.59 10.54 17.82
N THR A 1190 -21.43 10.15 17.26
CA THR A 1190 -20.27 11.03 17.07
C THR A 1190 -19.97 11.36 15.60
N ALA A 1191 -20.90 11.05 14.70
CA ALA A 1191 -20.80 11.30 13.27
C ALA A 1191 -20.46 12.76 12.93
N THR A 1192 -19.24 12.98 12.42
CA THR A 1192 -18.68 14.31 12.09
C THR A 1192 -19.43 15.03 10.96
N THR A 1193 -20.17 14.30 10.14
CA THR A 1193 -21.03 14.84 9.06
C THR A 1193 -22.32 15.48 9.58
N VAL A 1194 -22.70 15.24 10.84
CA VAL A 1194 -23.94 15.73 11.43
C VAL A 1194 -23.68 17.02 12.21
N MET A 1195 -24.24 18.13 11.71
CA MET A 1195 -24.25 19.41 12.42
C MET A 1195 -25.04 19.32 13.73
N ASP A 1196 -24.62 20.05 14.76
CA ASP A 1196 -25.33 20.10 16.03
C ASP A 1196 -26.67 20.85 15.87
N PRO A 1197 -27.83 20.17 16.01
CA PRO A 1197 -29.14 20.81 15.91
C PRO A 1197 -29.37 21.90 16.96
N ARG A 1198 -28.68 21.83 18.11
CA ARG A 1198 -28.79 22.81 19.19
C ARG A 1198 -28.28 24.20 18.76
N TYR A 1199 -27.31 24.23 17.84
CA TYR A 1199 -26.83 25.47 17.20
C TYR A 1199 -27.56 25.76 15.88
N LEU A 1200 -27.74 24.74 15.03
CA LEU A 1200 -28.27 24.91 13.67
C LEU A 1200 -29.74 25.37 13.64
N LEU A 1201 -30.63 24.83 14.50
CA LEU A 1201 -32.05 25.23 14.47
C LEU A 1201 -32.30 26.67 14.95
N PRO A 1202 -31.66 27.16 16.03
CA PRO A 1202 -31.74 28.58 16.38
C PRO A 1202 -31.15 29.51 15.32
N LEU A 1203 -30.06 29.11 14.64
CA LEU A 1203 -29.52 29.87 13.50
C LEU A 1203 -30.54 29.95 12.35
N LEU A 1204 -31.09 28.82 11.92
CA LEU A 1204 -32.11 28.74 10.88
C LEU A 1204 -33.35 29.58 11.21
N HIS A 1205 -33.85 29.47 12.45
CA HIS A 1205 -34.98 30.26 12.91
C HIS A 1205 -34.68 31.76 12.88
N THR A 1206 -33.52 32.18 13.37
CA THR A 1206 -33.17 33.61 13.43
C THR A 1206 -33.05 34.20 12.03
N VAL A 1207 -32.36 33.52 11.10
CA VAL A 1207 -32.25 33.98 9.70
C VAL A 1207 -33.62 34.06 9.03
N LEU A 1208 -34.46 33.03 9.19
CA LEU A 1208 -35.78 32.98 8.56
C LEU A 1208 -36.82 33.90 9.23
N SER A 1209 -36.51 34.49 10.40
CA SER A 1209 -37.33 35.52 11.02
C SER A 1209 -36.89 36.96 10.68
N LEU A 1210 -35.83 37.15 9.89
CA LEU A 1210 -35.40 38.48 9.46
C LEU A 1210 -36.32 39.06 8.37
N PRO A 1211 -36.43 40.39 8.26
CA PRO A 1211 -37.09 41.04 7.13
C PRO A 1211 -36.48 40.62 5.79
N VAL A 1212 -37.31 40.52 4.75
CA VAL A 1212 -36.90 40.04 3.42
C VAL A 1212 -35.80 40.92 2.80
N GLU A 1213 -35.79 42.20 3.15
CA GLU A 1213 -34.80 43.20 2.76
C GLU A 1213 -33.38 42.90 3.29
N GLN A 1214 -33.25 42.06 4.32
CA GLN A 1214 -31.97 41.66 4.92
C GLN A 1214 -31.47 40.30 4.41
N LEU A 1215 -32.25 39.61 3.57
CA LEU A 1215 -31.93 38.28 3.05
C LEU A 1215 -31.42 38.37 1.60
N PRO A 1216 -30.11 38.17 1.34
CA PRO A 1216 -29.54 38.25 -0.01
C PRO A 1216 -30.01 37.11 -0.93
N ARG A 1217 -30.57 36.04 -0.35
CA ARG A 1217 -31.19 34.91 -1.05
C ARG A 1217 -32.48 34.51 -0.34
N THR A 1218 -33.63 34.73 -0.95
CA THR A 1218 -34.95 34.38 -0.37
C THR A 1218 -35.14 32.87 -0.16
N ASN A 1219 -34.38 32.04 -0.88
CA ASN A 1219 -34.39 30.58 -0.80
C ASN A 1219 -33.31 29.97 0.12
N ILE A 1220 -32.59 30.78 0.92
CA ILE A 1220 -31.44 30.29 1.72
C ILE A 1220 -31.79 29.09 2.61
N GLY A 1221 -32.92 29.14 3.33
CA GLY A 1221 -33.35 28.04 4.20
C GLY A 1221 -33.99 26.84 3.47
N THR A 1222 -34.23 26.92 2.15
CA THR A 1222 -34.93 25.87 1.39
C THR A 1222 -34.15 24.56 1.38
N LYS A 1223 -32.82 24.64 1.23
CA LYS A 1223 -31.92 23.47 1.30
C LYS A 1223 -32.00 22.77 2.66
N CYS A 1224 -32.22 23.54 3.73
CA CYS A 1224 -32.31 23.06 5.11
C CYS A 1224 -33.68 22.50 5.51
N ILE A 1225 -34.66 22.44 4.60
CA ILE A 1225 -35.99 21.88 4.88
C ILE A 1225 -35.95 20.43 5.44
N PRO A 1226 -35.02 19.54 5.06
CA PRO A 1226 -34.86 18.24 5.73
C PRO A 1226 -34.58 18.35 7.23
N PHE A 1227 -33.65 19.22 7.67
CA PHE A 1227 -33.40 19.48 9.09
C PHE A 1227 -34.64 20.04 9.80
N LEU A 1228 -35.36 20.96 9.15
CA LEU A 1228 -36.60 21.54 9.68
C LEU A 1228 -37.72 20.50 9.81
N LEU A 1229 -37.86 19.56 8.88
CA LEU A 1229 -38.81 18.46 8.97
C LEU A 1229 -38.43 17.47 10.08
N ARG A 1230 -37.14 17.16 10.24
CA ARG A 1230 -36.64 16.30 11.33
C ARG A 1230 -36.90 16.92 12.70
N SER A 1231 -36.67 18.23 12.85
CA SER A 1231 -36.79 18.96 14.11
C SER A 1231 -38.13 18.78 14.83
N LEU A 1232 -39.20 18.51 14.07
CA LEU A 1232 -40.54 18.25 14.59
C LEU A 1232 -40.59 17.00 15.50
N SER A 1233 -39.63 16.08 15.35
CA SER A 1233 -39.48 14.88 16.17
C SER A 1233 -38.52 15.03 17.36
N PHE A 1234 -37.96 16.22 17.60
CA PHE A 1234 -37.03 16.42 18.72
C PHE A 1234 -37.76 16.41 20.07
N THR A 1235 -37.10 15.88 21.11
CA THR A 1235 -37.63 15.80 22.49
C THR A 1235 -37.72 17.18 23.12
N ASP A 1236 -36.69 18.01 22.92
CA ASP A 1236 -36.64 19.41 23.36
C ASP A 1236 -37.80 20.23 22.75
N PRO A 1237 -38.71 20.78 23.59
CA PRO A 1237 -39.82 21.60 23.10
C PRO A 1237 -39.39 22.93 22.47
N GLN A 1238 -38.27 23.52 22.89
CA GLN A 1238 -37.78 24.79 22.37
C GLN A 1238 -37.24 24.61 20.95
N LEU A 1239 -36.31 23.67 20.75
CA LEU A 1239 -35.76 23.36 19.41
C LEU A 1239 -36.88 22.98 18.42
N ARG A 1240 -37.87 22.22 18.88
CA ARG A 1240 -39.04 21.85 18.07
C ARG A 1240 -39.92 23.05 17.69
N ARG A 1241 -40.19 23.99 18.62
CA ARG A 1241 -40.94 25.23 18.33
C ARG A 1241 -40.23 26.07 17.28
N LEU A 1242 -38.91 26.25 17.43
CA LEU A 1242 -38.08 27.02 16.49
C LEU A 1242 -38.04 26.37 15.12
N GLY A 1243 -37.87 25.05 15.06
CA GLY A 1243 -37.96 24.27 13.83
C GLY A 1243 -39.32 24.42 13.13
N ALA A 1244 -40.43 24.38 13.87
CA ALA A 1244 -41.77 24.58 13.32
C ALA A 1244 -42.04 26.03 12.86
N ALA A 1245 -41.51 27.04 13.56
CA ALA A 1245 -41.61 28.44 13.17
C ALA A 1245 -40.73 28.74 11.94
N ALA A 1246 -39.49 28.24 11.90
CA ALA A 1246 -38.62 28.29 10.73
C ALA A 1246 -39.26 27.58 9.52
N LEU A 1247 -39.84 26.39 9.72
CA LEU A 1247 -40.60 25.65 8.70
C LEU A 1247 -41.88 26.38 8.25
N SER A 1248 -42.35 27.36 9.02
CA SER A 1248 -43.49 28.23 8.65
C SER A 1248 -43.04 29.44 7.82
N ALA A 1249 -41.89 30.04 8.16
CA ALA A 1249 -41.31 31.19 7.48
C ALA A 1249 -40.50 30.85 6.21
N VAL A 1250 -39.94 29.64 6.10
CA VAL A 1250 -39.09 29.23 4.97
C VAL A 1250 -39.83 29.33 3.62
N TRP A 1251 -39.15 29.89 2.62
CA TRP A 1251 -39.63 29.87 1.23
C TRP A 1251 -39.69 28.44 0.71
N THR A 1252 -40.89 28.02 0.29
CA THR A 1252 -41.15 26.68 -0.25
C THR A 1252 -41.34 26.74 -1.77
N PRO A 1253 -40.45 26.13 -2.57
CA PRO A 1253 -40.64 26.04 -4.02
C PRO A 1253 -41.87 25.18 -4.37
N SER A 1254 -42.43 25.42 -5.55
CA SER A 1254 -43.46 24.57 -6.15
C SER A 1254 -42.94 23.14 -6.40
N GLY A 1255 -43.82 22.14 -6.26
CA GLY A 1255 -43.48 20.73 -6.44
C GLY A 1255 -43.36 19.99 -5.09
N PRO A 1256 -42.44 19.02 -4.95
CA PRO A 1256 -42.43 18.06 -3.84
C PRO A 1256 -42.35 18.74 -2.46
N THR A 1257 -41.47 19.74 -2.33
CA THR A 1257 -41.23 20.48 -1.10
C THR A 1257 -42.51 21.13 -0.55
N ARG A 1258 -43.34 21.72 -1.40
CA ARG A 1258 -44.61 22.33 -0.99
C ARG A 1258 -45.64 21.29 -0.52
N ILE A 1259 -45.65 20.09 -1.12
CA ILE A 1259 -46.54 18.99 -0.70
C ILE A 1259 -46.13 18.51 0.70
N VAL A 1260 -44.84 18.20 0.88
CA VAL A 1260 -44.27 17.69 2.14
C VAL A 1260 -44.42 18.69 3.28
N VAL A 1261 -44.06 19.96 3.06
CA VAL A 1261 -44.19 21.01 4.08
C VAL A 1261 -45.67 21.33 4.37
N GLY A 1262 -46.54 21.28 3.35
CA GLY A 1262 -47.99 21.38 3.53
C GLY A 1262 -48.55 20.28 4.42
N PHE A 1263 -48.19 19.02 4.16
CA PHE A 1263 -48.59 17.87 4.97
C PHE A 1263 -48.07 17.99 6.41
N ALA A 1264 -46.80 18.38 6.60
CA ALA A 1264 -46.22 18.60 7.92
C ALA A 1264 -47.01 19.65 8.74
N ARG A 1265 -47.30 20.81 8.15
CA ARG A 1265 -48.10 21.89 8.78
C ARG A 1265 -49.53 21.42 9.12
N LEU A 1266 -50.17 20.67 8.22
CA LEU A 1266 -51.50 20.08 8.47
C LEU A 1266 -51.46 19.03 9.61
N LYS A 1267 -50.44 18.16 9.65
CA LYS A 1267 -50.29 17.13 10.69
C LYS A 1267 -50.01 17.74 12.07
N LEU A 1268 -49.18 18.78 12.15
CA LEU A 1268 -48.98 19.58 13.37
C LEU A 1268 -50.30 20.21 13.83
N THR A 1269 -51.07 20.79 12.92
CA THR A 1269 -52.40 21.38 13.21
C THR A 1269 -53.39 20.32 13.70
N GLN A 1270 -53.40 19.13 13.09
CA GLN A 1270 -54.22 17.99 13.52
C GLN A 1270 -53.86 17.56 14.95
N LEU A 1271 -52.57 17.37 15.26
CA LEU A 1271 -52.09 16.99 16.59
C LEU A 1271 -52.38 18.09 17.64
N ALA A 1272 -52.22 19.36 17.28
CA ALA A 1272 -52.61 20.48 18.14
C ALA A 1272 -54.12 20.50 18.41
N SER A 1273 -54.97 20.23 17.40
CA SER A 1273 -56.43 20.16 17.57
C SER A 1273 -56.89 18.98 18.43
N LYS A 1274 -56.22 17.82 18.33
CA LYS A 1274 -56.47 16.66 19.21
C LYS A 1274 -56.15 17.01 20.66
N LYS A 1275 -55.02 17.68 20.93
CA LYS A 1275 -54.69 18.17 22.28
C LYS A 1275 -55.61 19.31 22.75
N GLY A 1276 -55.99 20.24 21.87
CA GLY A 1276 -56.88 21.36 22.22
C GLY A 1276 -58.31 20.94 22.60
N ARG A 1277 -58.79 19.79 22.09
CA ARG A 1277 -60.05 19.19 22.57
C ARG A 1277 -59.91 18.48 23.92
N ALA A 1278 -58.69 18.13 24.34
CA ALA A 1278 -58.42 17.48 25.61
C ALA A 1278 -58.15 18.52 26.71
N LYS A 1279 -59.23 18.93 27.40
CA LYS A 1279 -59.21 19.69 28.67
C LYS A 1279 -58.51 21.07 28.65
N TYR A 1280 -59.06 22.04 27.90
CA TYR A 1280 -58.93 23.45 28.28
C TYR A 1280 -60.31 24.12 28.34
N PRO A 1281 -60.84 24.41 29.55
CA PRO A 1281 -62.03 25.26 29.67
C PRO A 1281 -61.69 26.69 29.22
N GLN A 1282 -62.65 27.39 28.60
CA GLN A 1282 -62.46 28.76 28.17
C GLN A 1282 -62.31 29.70 29.37
N GLY A 1283 -61.10 30.19 29.64
CA GLY A 1283 -60.89 31.17 30.72
C GLY A 1283 -59.44 31.59 30.91
N LYS A 1284 -59.26 32.91 31.06
CA LYS A 1284 -58.03 33.67 31.37
C LYS A 1284 -56.99 33.77 30.25
N GLU A 1285 -56.72 35.02 29.90
CA GLU A 1285 -55.65 35.45 29.01
C GLU A 1285 -54.32 35.46 29.79
N GLY A 1286 -53.54 34.39 29.66
CA GLY A 1286 -52.09 34.43 29.80
C GLY A 1286 -51.44 34.33 28.41
N GLU A 1287 -50.16 34.63 28.28
CA GLU A 1287 -49.45 34.46 27.01
C GLU A 1287 -49.50 33.00 26.55
N PHE A 1288 -50.28 32.72 25.50
CA PHE A 1288 -50.46 31.37 24.96
C PHE A 1288 -49.21 30.89 24.23
N THR A 1289 -48.18 30.48 24.97
CA THR A 1289 -46.96 29.91 24.41
C THR A 1289 -47.31 28.62 23.65
N TRP A 1290 -47.27 28.68 22.32
CA TRP A 1290 -47.71 27.56 21.48
C TRP A 1290 -46.82 26.32 21.68
N ASN A 1291 -47.38 25.32 22.35
CA ASN A 1291 -46.72 24.04 22.57
C ASN A 1291 -46.80 23.18 21.31
N CYS A 1292 -45.88 23.42 20.36
CA CYS A 1292 -45.72 22.61 19.16
C CYS A 1292 -45.69 21.10 19.53
N PRO A 1293 -46.66 20.30 19.07
CA PRO A 1293 -46.70 18.88 19.37
C PRO A 1293 -45.49 18.18 18.75
N ARG A 1294 -44.95 17.17 19.44
CA ARG A 1294 -43.93 16.29 18.85
C ARG A 1294 -44.57 15.47 17.74
N LEU A 1295 -43.99 15.51 16.55
CA LEU A 1295 -44.30 14.61 15.47
C LEU A 1295 -43.54 13.30 15.71
N PRO A 1296 -44.19 12.12 15.77
CA PRO A 1296 -43.49 10.84 15.85
C PRO A 1296 -42.36 10.73 14.80
N ALA A 1297 -41.21 10.22 15.24
CA ALA A 1297 -40.00 10.15 14.43
C ALA A 1297 -40.17 9.43 13.08
N PRO A 1298 -41.00 8.35 12.93
CA PRO A 1298 -41.24 7.73 11.62
C PRO A 1298 -41.84 8.69 10.61
N ILE A 1299 -42.72 9.61 11.03
CA ILE A 1299 -43.35 10.58 10.13
C ILE A 1299 -42.33 11.65 9.71
N SER A 1300 -41.46 12.09 10.64
CA SER A 1300 -40.39 13.04 10.31
C SER A 1300 -39.39 12.45 9.30
N ALA A 1301 -39.01 11.18 9.48
CA ALA A 1301 -38.14 10.46 8.56
C ALA A 1301 -38.82 10.23 7.20
N PHE A 1302 -40.09 9.82 7.19
CA PHE A 1302 -40.90 9.71 5.97
C PHE A 1302 -40.91 11.03 5.19
N LEU A 1303 -41.24 12.14 5.84
CA LEU A 1303 -41.32 13.45 5.19
C LEU A 1303 -39.98 13.92 4.61
N VAL A 1304 -38.85 13.61 5.26
CA VAL A 1304 -37.52 13.85 4.69
C VAL A 1304 -37.26 12.93 3.48
N MET A 1305 -37.53 11.63 3.62
CA MET A 1305 -37.23 10.62 2.61
C MET A 1305 -38.07 10.75 1.32
N VAL A 1306 -39.33 11.17 1.41
CA VAL A 1306 -40.20 11.30 0.22
C VAL A 1306 -39.84 12.48 -0.68
N LEU A 1307 -39.01 13.44 -0.23
CA LEU A 1307 -38.62 14.59 -1.06
C LEU A 1307 -37.98 14.17 -2.39
N HIS A 1308 -37.13 13.13 -2.38
CA HIS A 1308 -36.48 12.63 -3.59
C HIS A 1308 -37.44 11.83 -4.49
N PRO A 1309 -38.16 10.78 -4.03
CA PRO A 1309 -39.21 10.11 -4.82
C PRO A 1309 -40.30 11.04 -5.37
N LEU A 1310 -40.67 12.12 -4.68
CA LEU A 1310 -41.64 13.10 -5.18
C LEU A 1310 -41.02 14.11 -6.17
N SER A 1311 -39.70 14.27 -6.19
CA SER A 1311 -38.99 15.12 -7.16
C SER A 1311 -38.85 14.48 -8.54
N ASN A 1312 -38.84 13.14 -8.61
CA ASN A 1312 -38.71 12.37 -9.84
C ASN A 1312 -39.97 11.54 -10.10
N ALA A 1313 -40.71 11.88 -11.16
CA ALA A 1313 -41.95 11.18 -11.55
C ALA A 1313 -41.70 9.72 -11.99
N ASP A 1314 -40.50 9.40 -12.48
CA ASP A 1314 -40.10 8.05 -12.91
C ASP A 1314 -39.66 7.17 -11.73
N TYR A 1315 -39.61 7.69 -10.50
CA TYR A 1315 -39.20 6.93 -9.33
C TYR A 1315 -40.27 5.87 -8.96
N PRO A 1316 -39.94 4.58 -8.71
CA PRO A 1316 -40.93 3.52 -8.53
C PRO A 1316 -41.99 3.78 -7.45
N LEU A 1317 -41.62 4.43 -6.35
CA LEU A 1317 -42.52 4.82 -5.26
C LEU A 1317 -43.32 6.10 -5.51
N HIS A 1318 -43.10 6.84 -6.60
CA HIS A 1318 -43.72 8.15 -6.83
C HIS A 1318 -45.25 8.08 -6.77
N ASN A 1319 -45.84 7.14 -7.50
CA ASN A 1319 -47.29 6.97 -7.56
C ASN A 1319 -47.89 6.46 -6.23
N ASP A 1320 -47.19 5.56 -5.53
CA ASP A 1320 -47.64 5.03 -4.23
C ASP A 1320 -47.62 6.11 -3.13
N ILE A 1321 -46.56 6.93 -3.10
CA ILE A 1321 -46.44 8.06 -2.17
C ILE A 1321 -47.45 9.17 -2.53
N MET A 1322 -47.58 9.53 -3.81
CA MET A 1322 -48.56 10.52 -4.25
C MET A 1322 -49.99 10.08 -3.92
N ARG A 1323 -50.32 8.79 -4.14
CA ARG A 1323 -51.62 8.23 -3.80
C ARG A 1323 -51.89 8.33 -2.29
N PHE A 1324 -50.97 7.88 -1.45
CA PHE A 1324 -51.10 8.01 0.01
C PHE A 1324 -51.28 9.46 0.46
N LEU A 1325 -50.51 10.40 -0.09
CA LEU A 1325 -50.61 11.83 0.26
C LEU A 1325 -51.90 12.49 -0.28
N LEU A 1326 -52.50 11.94 -1.34
CA LEU A 1326 -53.82 12.37 -1.86
C LEU A 1326 -54.99 11.77 -1.07
N GLU A 1327 -54.85 10.53 -0.57
CA GLU A 1327 -55.81 9.84 0.33
C GLU A 1327 -55.74 10.42 1.76
N THR A 1328 -55.78 11.76 1.85
CA THR A 1328 -55.47 12.59 3.03
C THR A 1328 -56.19 12.17 4.30
N GLN A 1329 -57.47 11.76 4.26
CA GLN A 1329 -58.17 11.31 5.47
C GLN A 1329 -57.50 10.08 6.10
N GLU A 1330 -57.05 9.13 5.28
CA GLU A 1330 -56.35 7.94 5.75
C GLU A 1330 -54.90 8.25 6.16
N ALA A 1331 -54.19 9.10 5.41
CA ALA A 1331 -52.89 9.62 5.85
C ALA A 1331 -52.97 10.46 7.14
N PHE A 1332 -54.14 11.03 7.45
CA PHE A 1332 -54.40 11.72 8.71
C PHE A 1332 -54.79 10.78 9.86
N SER A 1333 -55.30 9.57 9.63
CA SER A 1333 -55.42 8.51 10.65
C SER A 1333 -54.11 7.71 10.79
N ASN A 1334 -53.70 7.00 9.73
CA ASN A 1334 -52.50 6.17 9.62
C ASN A 1334 -51.33 7.03 9.13
N PRO A 1335 -50.43 7.49 10.02
CA PRO A 1335 -49.53 8.60 9.71
C PRO A 1335 -48.33 8.23 8.83
N VAL A 1336 -48.08 6.94 8.63
CA VAL A 1336 -47.06 6.38 7.74
C VAL A 1336 -47.67 5.11 7.13
N PRO A 1337 -47.62 4.90 5.79
CA PRO A 1337 -48.30 3.80 5.12
C PRO A 1337 -47.54 2.47 5.22
N LEU A 1338 -46.85 2.20 6.34
CA LEU A 1338 -45.98 1.02 6.48
C LEU A 1338 -46.74 -0.28 6.17
N HIS A 1339 -47.91 -0.51 6.77
CA HIS A 1339 -48.74 -1.66 6.44
C HIS A 1339 -49.19 -1.67 4.97
N HIS A 1340 -49.66 -0.54 4.42
CA HIS A 1340 -50.13 -0.48 3.03
C HIS A 1340 -49.00 -0.71 2.01
N PHE A 1341 -47.78 -0.22 2.26
CA PHE A 1341 -46.62 -0.49 1.42
C PHE A 1341 -46.16 -1.95 1.56
N LEU A 1342 -46.18 -2.53 2.77
CA LEU A 1342 -45.90 -3.95 2.99
C LEU A 1342 -46.94 -4.88 2.33
N THR A 1343 -48.19 -4.46 2.18
CA THR A 1343 -49.24 -5.19 1.46
C THR A 1343 -49.45 -4.73 0.01
N SER A 1344 -48.60 -3.86 -0.51
CA SER A 1344 -48.68 -3.37 -1.90
C SER A 1344 -48.36 -4.48 -2.90
N PHE A 1345 -48.83 -4.33 -4.15
CA PHE A 1345 -48.78 -5.39 -5.17
C PHE A 1345 -47.39 -6.07 -5.34
N PRO A 1346 -46.24 -5.34 -5.38
CA PRO A 1346 -44.92 -5.97 -5.49
C PRO A 1346 -44.58 -6.91 -4.33
N LEU A 1347 -45.00 -6.57 -3.10
CA LEU A 1347 -44.74 -7.37 -1.90
C LEU A 1347 -45.79 -8.48 -1.69
N ALA A 1348 -47.03 -8.24 -2.11
CA ALA A 1348 -48.05 -9.29 -2.20
C ALA A 1348 -47.61 -10.46 -3.12
N CYS A 1349 -46.91 -10.16 -4.22
CA CYS A 1349 -46.29 -11.17 -5.09
C CYS A 1349 -45.24 -12.05 -4.38
N ILE A 1350 -44.60 -11.56 -3.31
CA ILE A 1350 -43.66 -12.33 -2.49
C ILE A 1350 -44.40 -13.13 -1.40
N THR A 1351 -45.33 -12.50 -0.68
CA THR A 1351 -45.99 -13.13 0.48
C THR A 1351 -47.02 -14.20 0.09
N THR A 1352 -47.82 -13.96 -0.94
CA THR A 1352 -48.99 -14.82 -1.25
C THR A 1352 -48.61 -16.21 -1.78
N PRO A 1353 -47.61 -16.40 -2.66
CA PRO A 1353 -47.16 -17.74 -3.06
C PRO A 1353 -46.60 -18.56 -1.88
N LEU A 1354 -45.93 -17.90 -0.92
CA LEU A 1354 -45.43 -18.55 0.30
C LEU A 1354 -46.57 -19.01 1.22
N MET A 1355 -47.66 -18.23 1.31
CA MET A 1355 -48.87 -18.64 2.04
C MET A 1355 -49.58 -19.83 1.41
N ILE A 1356 -49.81 -19.81 0.09
CA ILE A 1356 -50.45 -20.91 -0.66
C ILE A 1356 -49.69 -22.23 -0.44
N LYS A 1357 -48.35 -22.17 -0.54
CA LYS A 1357 -47.46 -23.33 -0.32
C LYS A 1357 -47.58 -23.95 1.08
N ARG A 1358 -48.06 -23.21 2.09
CA ARG A 1358 -48.34 -23.72 3.45
C ARG A 1358 -49.63 -24.55 3.49
N GLN A 1359 -50.64 -24.20 2.69
CA GLN A 1359 -51.84 -25.03 2.49
C GLN A 1359 -51.56 -26.25 1.60
N GLU A 1360 -50.81 -26.09 0.51
CA GLU A 1360 -50.45 -27.20 -0.39
C GLU A 1360 -49.67 -28.30 0.34
N LYS A 1361 -48.68 -27.92 1.16
CA LYS A 1361 -47.91 -28.85 2.00
C LYS A 1361 -48.76 -29.68 2.97
N THR A 1362 -49.95 -29.22 3.34
CA THR A 1362 -50.89 -29.97 4.19
C THR A 1362 -51.83 -30.89 3.42
N GLN A 1363 -51.85 -30.88 2.08
CA GLN A 1363 -52.86 -31.63 1.30
C GLN A 1363 -52.33 -32.69 0.33
N ASN A 1364 -51.25 -32.51 -0.44
CA ASN A 1364 -50.90 -33.50 -1.49
C ASN A 1364 -49.40 -33.69 -1.83
N ARG A 1365 -49.07 -34.85 -2.44
CA ARG A 1365 -47.72 -35.28 -2.86
C ARG A 1365 -47.72 -35.88 -4.30
N THR A 1366 -47.36 -35.14 -5.36
CA THR A 1366 -46.89 -35.76 -6.64
C THR A 1366 -46.33 -34.78 -7.70
N SER A 1367 -45.23 -35.18 -8.39
CA SER A 1367 -44.58 -34.52 -9.58
C SER A 1367 -44.39 -32.99 -9.43
N GLY A 1368 -44.11 -32.03 -10.34
CA GLY A 1368 -44.16 -31.66 -11.78
C GLY A 1368 -43.61 -30.20 -12.08
N HIS A 1369 -44.33 -29.05 -11.82
CA HIS A 1369 -43.99 -27.61 -12.21
C HIS A 1369 -44.11 -26.37 -11.21
N VAL A 1370 -44.41 -26.48 -9.90
CA VAL A 1370 -44.55 -25.37 -8.91
C VAL A 1370 -43.22 -24.73 -8.46
N ALA A 1371 -42.12 -25.46 -8.51
CA ALA A 1371 -40.83 -25.02 -7.99
C ALA A 1371 -40.08 -24.06 -8.94
N ALA A 1372 -40.72 -23.57 -10.01
CA ALA A 1372 -40.09 -22.83 -11.11
C ALA A 1372 -40.21 -21.36 -10.79
N ALA A 1373 -41.45 -20.89 -10.63
CA ALA A 1373 -41.76 -19.69 -9.88
C ALA A 1373 -41.03 -19.65 -8.53
N PHE A 1374 -40.88 -20.78 -7.82
CA PHE A 1374 -40.10 -20.80 -6.58
C PHE A 1374 -38.59 -20.57 -6.77
N ALA A 1375 -37.98 -21.12 -7.83
CA ALA A 1375 -36.56 -20.92 -8.14
C ALA A 1375 -36.27 -19.57 -8.82
N GLU A 1376 -37.28 -18.95 -9.42
CA GLU A 1376 -37.25 -17.62 -10.02
C GLU A 1376 -37.43 -16.53 -8.97
N VAL A 1377 -38.50 -16.58 -8.15
CA VAL A 1377 -38.72 -15.65 -7.04
C VAL A 1377 -37.60 -15.76 -5.99
N ALA A 1378 -37.07 -16.95 -5.73
CA ALA A 1378 -35.89 -17.10 -4.86
C ALA A 1378 -34.60 -16.57 -5.51
N ARG A 1379 -34.49 -16.55 -6.84
CA ARG A 1379 -33.36 -15.92 -7.56
C ARG A 1379 -33.45 -14.39 -7.50
N GLU A 1380 -34.64 -13.83 -7.61
CA GLU A 1380 -34.85 -12.37 -7.53
C GLU A 1380 -34.59 -11.84 -6.12
N LEU A 1381 -35.11 -12.53 -5.09
CA LEU A 1381 -34.80 -12.28 -3.66
C LEU A 1381 -33.34 -12.58 -3.26
N GLN A 1382 -32.51 -13.07 -4.19
CA GLN A 1382 -31.06 -13.28 -4.02
C GLN A 1382 -30.23 -12.29 -4.86
N SER A 1383 -30.87 -11.31 -5.53
CA SER A 1383 -30.16 -10.34 -6.38
C SER A 1383 -30.23 -8.91 -5.88
N GLU A 1384 -31.40 -8.44 -5.43
CA GLU A 1384 -31.55 -7.09 -4.87
C GLU A 1384 -32.82 -7.02 -4.01
N ALA A 1385 -32.78 -6.27 -2.91
CA ALA A 1385 -33.98 -5.96 -2.13
C ALA A 1385 -34.86 -4.95 -2.90
N PRO A 1386 -36.18 -5.19 -3.09
CA PRO A 1386 -37.06 -4.28 -3.81
C PRO A 1386 -37.02 -2.84 -3.28
N THR A 1387 -37.16 -1.83 -4.16
CA THR A 1387 -37.07 -0.40 -3.77
C THR A 1387 -38.05 -0.03 -2.64
N HIS A 1388 -39.27 -0.59 -2.65
CA HIS A 1388 -40.25 -0.47 -1.57
C HIS A 1388 -39.71 -0.98 -0.22
N LEU A 1389 -38.97 -2.09 -0.24
CA LEU A 1389 -38.39 -2.74 0.94
C LEU A 1389 -37.26 -1.90 1.54
N ASN A 1390 -36.34 -1.42 0.69
CA ASN A 1390 -35.24 -0.53 1.10
C ASN A 1390 -35.75 0.80 1.66
N PHE A 1391 -36.83 1.35 1.10
CA PHE A 1391 -37.49 2.53 1.65
C PHE A 1391 -38.10 2.26 3.03
N ILE A 1392 -38.76 1.11 3.24
CA ILE A 1392 -39.34 0.73 4.53
C ILE A 1392 -38.25 0.49 5.59
N LEU A 1393 -37.16 -0.19 5.24
CA LEU A 1393 -36.02 -0.43 6.13
C LEU A 1393 -35.38 0.89 6.60
N ARG A 1394 -34.97 1.75 5.66
CA ARG A 1394 -34.36 3.05 5.99
C ARG A 1394 -35.32 3.95 6.79
N LEU A 1395 -36.62 3.82 6.57
CA LEU A 1395 -37.66 4.56 7.29
C LEU A 1395 -37.86 4.09 8.74
N ILE A 1396 -37.80 2.78 9.00
CA ILE A 1396 -37.93 2.24 10.36
C ILE A 1396 -36.63 2.44 11.15
N GLN A 1397 -35.46 2.34 10.51
CA GLN A 1397 -34.16 2.71 11.08
C GLN A 1397 -34.20 4.12 11.68
N PHE A 1398 -34.42 5.16 10.86
CA PHE A 1398 -34.52 6.54 11.37
C PHE A 1398 -35.84 6.85 12.11
N GLY A 1399 -36.71 5.84 12.26
CA GLY A 1399 -38.05 5.94 12.81
C GLY A 1399 -38.15 5.83 14.34
N CYS A 1400 -37.19 5.24 15.05
CA CYS A 1400 -37.25 5.13 16.52
C CYS A 1400 -36.12 5.91 17.21
N GLN A 1401 -36.44 6.73 18.21
CA GLN A 1401 -35.46 7.28 19.18
C GLN A 1401 -36.02 7.44 20.61
N THR A 1402 -37.31 7.21 20.82
CA THR A 1402 -38.02 7.38 22.09
C THR A 1402 -39.14 6.34 22.26
N ASN A 1403 -39.57 6.10 23.50
CA ASN A 1403 -40.70 5.20 23.82
C ASN A 1403 -42.00 5.55 23.07
N GLY A 1404 -42.26 6.84 22.82
CA GLY A 1404 -43.41 7.27 22.01
C GLY A 1404 -43.31 6.91 20.52
N ASP A 1405 -42.08 6.74 19.99
CA ASP A 1405 -41.86 6.27 18.63
C ASP A 1405 -41.98 4.74 18.55
N MET A 1406 -41.46 4.01 19.55
CA MET A 1406 -41.64 2.56 19.65
C MET A 1406 -43.13 2.19 19.77
N MET A 1407 -43.91 2.90 20.61
CA MET A 1407 -45.36 2.74 20.63
C MET A 1407 -46.03 3.00 19.28
N ALA A 1408 -45.52 3.94 18.47
CA ALA A 1408 -46.05 4.19 17.14
C ALA A 1408 -45.74 3.03 16.17
N LEU A 1409 -44.52 2.49 16.20
CA LEU A 1409 -44.08 1.35 15.37
C LEU A 1409 -44.76 0.02 15.77
N LEU A 1410 -45.11 -0.14 17.05
CA LEU A 1410 -45.94 -1.23 17.55
C LEU A 1410 -47.40 -1.05 17.13
N GLY A 1411 -47.97 0.14 17.33
CA GLY A 1411 -49.36 0.46 17.00
C GLY A 1411 -49.68 0.49 15.51
N SER A 1412 -48.68 0.62 14.64
CA SER A 1412 -48.81 0.42 13.19
C SER A 1412 -48.45 -1.01 12.73
N GLU A 1413 -48.39 -1.96 13.67
CA GLU A 1413 -47.98 -3.37 13.51
C GLU A 1413 -46.65 -3.58 12.77
N SER A 1414 -45.85 -2.53 12.62
CA SER A 1414 -44.77 -2.50 11.63
C SER A 1414 -43.53 -3.27 12.09
N LEU A 1415 -43.22 -3.18 13.39
CA LEU A 1415 -42.20 -4.03 14.01
C LEU A 1415 -42.60 -5.52 13.95
N GLN A 1416 -43.88 -5.83 14.18
CA GLN A 1416 -44.41 -7.19 14.10
C GLN A 1416 -44.37 -7.72 12.67
N ALA A 1417 -44.75 -6.92 11.68
CA ALA A 1417 -44.66 -7.28 10.27
C ALA A 1417 -43.21 -7.53 9.83
N MET A 1418 -42.25 -6.70 10.28
CA MET A 1418 -40.83 -6.95 10.04
C MET A 1418 -40.35 -8.28 10.65
N MET A 1419 -40.66 -8.55 11.93
CA MET A 1419 -40.30 -9.81 12.60
C MET A 1419 -40.90 -11.02 11.87
N VAL A 1420 -42.16 -10.91 11.42
CA VAL A 1420 -42.82 -11.94 10.61
C VAL A 1420 -42.13 -12.13 9.25
N ILE A 1421 -41.74 -11.04 8.56
CA ILE A 1421 -41.01 -11.10 7.28
C ILE A 1421 -39.64 -11.78 7.46
N VAL A 1422 -38.88 -11.45 8.50
CA VAL A 1422 -37.60 -12.11 8.82
C VAL A 1422 -37.79 -13.61 9.04
N SER A 1423 -38.82 -14.02 9.79
CA SER A 1423 -39.16 -15.43 9.97
C SER A 1423 -39.70 -16.13 8.70
N MET A 1424 -40.21 -15.38 7.71
CA MET A 1424 -40.74 -15.92 6.45
C MET A 1424 -39.70 -15.98 5.31
N VAL A 1425 -38.76 -15.04 5.22
CA VAL A 1425 -37.79 -14.90 4.11
C VAL A 1425 -36.60 -15.85 4.30
N ALA A 1426 -36.88 -17.15 4.51
CA ALA A 1426 -35.86 -18.19 4.63
C ALA A 1426 -35.00 -18.39 3.34
N ALA A 1427 -35.39 -17.78 2.22
CA ALA A 1427 -34.71 -17.90 0.92
C ALA A 1427 -33.46 -17.00 0.76
N SER A 1428 -33.32 -15.96 1.59
CA SER A 1428 -32.16 -15.05 1.61
C SER A 1428 -31.66 -14.87 3.04
N ALA A 1429 -30.35 -14.90 3.24
CA ALA A 1429 -29.73 -14.56 4.53
C ALA A 1429 -29.46 -13.05 4.64
N GLU A 1430 -29.16 -12.41 3.51
CA GLU A 1430 -28.82 -10.98 3.40
C GLU A 1430 -30.03 -10.11 3.73
N ILE A 1431 -31.19 -10.35 3.11
CA ILE A 1431 -32.42 -9.61 3.43
C ILE A 1431 -32.84 -9.84 4.91
N ARG A 1432 -32.62 -11.05 5.44
CA ARG A 1432 -32.88 -11.32 6.88
C ARG A 1432 -31.93 -10.55 7.80
N LEU A 1433 -30.68 -10.31 7.38
CA LEU A 1433 -29.71 -9.50 8.10
C LEU A 1433 -30.10 -8.01 8.07
N GLU A 1434 -30.42 -7.44 6.91
CA GLU A 1434 -30.84 -6.04 6.76
C GLU A 1434 -32.03 -5.71 7.66
N PHE A 1435 -33.05 -6.57 7.66
CA PHE A 1435 -34.20 -6.44 8.54
C PHE A 1435 -33.82 -6.58 10.02
N LEU A 1436 -32.97 -7.55 10.38
CA LEU A 1436 -32.55 -7.75 11.77
C LEU A 1436 -31.72 -6.58 12.30
N GLN A 1437 -30.85 -5.99 11.47
CA GLN A 1437 -30.09 -4.78 11.78
C GLN A 1437 -31.00 -3.56 11.98
N CYS A 1438 -32.03 -3.41 11.13
CA CYS A 1438 -33.05 -2.39 11.32
C CYS A 1438 -33.89 -2.60 12.60
N ILE A 1439 -34.21 -3.86 12.95
CA ILE A 1439 -34.88 -4.20 14.22
C ILE A 1439 -33.95 -3.90 15.41
N HIS A 1440 -32.67 -4.28 15.33
CA HIS A 1440 -31.64 -4.01 16.32
C HIS A 1440 -31.56 -2.50 16.59
N PHE A 1441 -31.28 -1.69 15.58
CA PHE A 1441 -31.21 -0.23 15.68
C PHE A 1441 -32.46 0.34 16.36
N ALA A 1442 -33.66 -0.02 15.88
CA ALA A 1442 -34.91 0.50 16.42
C ALA A 1442 -35.13 0.15 17.90
N CYS A 1443 -34.59 -0.99 18.36
CA CYS A 1443 -34.72 -1.44 19.75
C CYS A 1443 -33.65 -0.87 20.69
N THR A 1444 -32.42 -0.61 20.23
CA THR A 1444 -31.29 -0.28 21.13
C THR A 1444 -31.02 1.21 21.32
N THR A 1445 -31.83 2.11 20.75
CA THR A 1445 -31.64 3.56 20.90
C THR A 1445 -31.67 4.08 22.35
N SER A 1446 -32.32 3.37 23.27
CA SER A 1446 -32.15 3.53 24.73
C SER A 1446 -32.60 2.29 25.49
N SER A 1447 -32.19 2.16 26.75
CA SER A 1447 -32.65 1.10 27.66
C SER A 1447 -34.16 1.11 27.90
N ALA A 1448 -34.80 2.28 27.85
CA ALA A 1448 -36.25 2.43 27.98
C ALA A 1448 -37.00 1.98 26.71
N VAL A 1449 -36.44 2.22 25.52
CA VAL A 1449 -36.99 1.71 24.25
C VAL A 1449 -36.80 0.20 24.15
N ALA A 1450 -35.63 -0.31 24.54
CA ALA A 1450 -35.31 -1.73 24.52
C ALA A 1450 -36.24 -2.55 25.44
N LYS A 1451 -36.44 -2.09 26.70
CA LYS A 1451 -37.40 -2.72 27.63
C LYS A 1451 -38.82 -2.73 27.08
N GLN A 1452 -39.27 -1.63 26.47
CA GLN A 1452 -40.60 -1.56 25.85
C GLN A 1452 -40.75 -2.49 24.63
N ALA A 1453 -39.70 -2.63 23.81
CA ALA A 1453 -39.66 -3.59 22.70
C ALA A 1453 -39.71 -5.04 23.18
N MET A 1454 -39.09 -5.35 24.32
CA MET A 1454 -39.15 -6.67 24.97
C MET A 1454 -40.53 -6.95 25.56
N GLU A 1455 -41.09 -6.01 26.33
CA GLU A 1455 -42.35 -6.16 27.06
C GLU A 1455 -43.58 -6.12 26.13
N LYS A 1456 -43.75 -5.03 25.37
CA LYS A 1456 -44.94 -4.78 24.53
C LYS A 1456 -44.77 -5.22 23.08
N GLY A 1457 -43.52 -5.33 22.60
CA GLY A 1457 -43.21 -5.84 21.26
C GLY A 1457 -42.84 -7.33 21.23
N HIS A 1458 -42.60 -7.96 22.38
CA HIS A 1458 -42.13 -9.35 22.50
C HIS A 1458 -40.84 -9.66 21.72
N VAL A 1459 -40.05 -8.65 21.36
CA VAL A 1459 -38.90 -8.78 20.44
C VAL A 1459 -37.89 -9.83 20.93
N LEU A 1460 -37.59 -9.88 22.23
CA LEU A 1460 -36.67 -10.88 22.78
C LEU A 1460 -37.25 -12.31 22.70
N SER A 1461 -38.56 -12.50 22.91
CA SER A 1461 -39.21 -13.80 22.76
C SER A 1461 -39.24 -14.25 21.29
N TRP A 1462 -39.51 -13.33 20.36
CA TRP A 1462 -39.37 -13.58 18.93
C TRP A 1462 -37.92 -13.91 18.55
N LEU A 1463 -36.93 -13.18 19.08
CA LEU A 1463 -35.50 -13.37 18.78
C LEU A 1463 -35.01 -14.74 19.27
N PHE A 1464 -35.45 -15.21 20.44
CA PHE A 1464 -35.24 -16.60 20.86
C PHE A 1464 -35.90 -17.59 19.89
N GLY A 1465 -37.17 -17.39 19.53
CA GLY A 1465 -37.86 -18.22 18.54
C GLY A 1465 -37.16 -18.26 17.17
N PHE A 1466 -36.59 -17.14 16.73
CA PHE A 1466 -35.83 -16.99 15.50
C PHE A 1466 -34.45 -17.64 15.59
N ALA A 1467 -33.76 -17.53 16.72
CA ALA A 1467 -32.52 -18.28 16.97
C ALA A 1467 -32.77 -19.80 16.93
N PHE A 1468 -33.86 -20.30 17.53
CA PHE A 1468 -34.27 -21.71 17.38
C PHE A 1468 -34.70 -22.08 15.96
N GLN A 1469 -35.29 -21.14 15.21
CA GLN A 1469 -35.56 -21.33 13.78
C GLN A 1469 -34.24 -21.50 13.01
N LEU A 1470 -33.24 -20.63 13.21
CA LEU A 1470 -31.93 -20.74 12.56
C LEU A 1470 -31.17 -22.01 12.98
N ILE A 1471 -31.17 -22.38 14.26
CA ILE A 1471 -30.59 -23.65 14.76
C ILE A 1471 -31.24 -24.87 14.06
N ARG A 1472 -32.53 -24.80 13.72
CA ARG A 1472 -33.26 -25.86 13.00
C ARG A 1472 -33.14 -25.79 11.47
N GLU A 1473 -32.92 -24.60 10.90
CA GLU A 1473 -32.67 -24.41 9.46
C GLU A 1473 -31.24 -24.80 9.07
N TYR A 1474 -30.26 -24.47 9.91
CA TYR A 1474 -28.85 -24.78 9.69
C TYR A 1474 -28.51 -26.22 10.10
N GLY A 1475 -29.06 -26.73 11.21
CA GLY A 1475 -28.70 -28.04 11.74
C GLY A 1475 -27.18 -28.16 11.93
N GLU A 1476 -26.61 -29.29 11.49
CA GLU A 1476 -25.16 -29.58 11.50
C GLU A 1476 -24.30 -28.67 10.57
N CYS A 1477 -24.87 -27.67 9.89
CA CYS A 1477 -24.11 -26.73 9.05
C CYS A 1477 -23.33 -25.69 9.88
N VAL A 1478 -22.34 -26.14 10.66
CA VAL A 1478 -21.54 -25.38 11.64
C VAL A 1478 -21.01 -24.01 11.16
N TYR A 1479 -20.74 -23.87 9.85
CA TYR A 1479 -20.29 -22.61 9.25
C TYR A 1479 -21.37 -21.52 9.27
N MET A 1480 -22.64 -21.86 9.05
CA MET A 1480 -23.76 -20.90 8.96
C MET A 1480 -23.96 -20.07 10.24
N TYR A 1481 -23.59 -20.61 11.40
CA TYR A 1481 -23.64 -19.90 12.68
C TYR A 1481 -22.58 -18.78 12.80
N GLY A 1482 -21.60 -18.75 11.90
CA GLY A 1482 -20.60 -17.69 11.82
C GLY A 1482 -20.87 -16.65 10.76
N GLU A 1483 -21.90 -16.85 9.93
CA GLU A 1483 -22.32 -15.88 8.93
C GLU A 1483 -22.96 -14.67 9.66
N PRO A 1484 -22.87 -13.45 9.10
CA PRO A 1484 -23.29 -12.22 9.79
C PRO A 1484 -24.70 -12.27 10.40
N LEU A 1485 -25.66 -12.95 9.75
CA LEU A 1485 -27.03 -13.10 10.27
C LEU A 1485 -27.09 -13.72 11.67
N PHE A 1486 -26.28 -14.74 11.97
CA PHE A 1486 -26.30 -15.37 13.30
C PHE A 1486 -25.47 -14.59 14.32
N MET A 1487 -24.37 -13.96 13.89
CA MET A 1487 -23.59 -13.05 14.74
C MET A 1487 -24.37 -11.79 15.13
N GLU A 1488 -25.25 -11.29 14.25
CA GLU A 1488 -26.19 -10.21 14.53
C GLU A 1488 -27.26 -10.64 15.54
N VAL A 1489 -27.81 -11.85 15.42
CA VAL A 1489 -28.71 -12.44 16.44
C VAL A 1489 -28.03 -12.48 17.81
N LEU A 1490 -26.77 -12.95 17.88
CA LEU A 1490 -26.01 -12.97 19.13
C LEU A 1490 -25.72 -11.55 19.66
N THR A 1491 -25.43 -10.59 18.78
CA THR A 1491 -25.15 -9.20 19.18
C THR A 1491 -26.40 -8.53 19.76
N LEU A 1492 -27.57 -8.74 19.15
CA LEU A 1492 -28.84 -8.26 19.67
C LEU A 1492 -29.26 -9.00 20.96
N LEU A 1493 -29.00 -10.32 21.07
CA LEU A 1493 -29.18 -11.07 22.31
C LEU A 1493 -28.25 -10.55 23.42
N ARG A 1494 -27.00 -10.20 23.13
CA ARG A 1494 -26.04 -9.63 24.09
C ARG A 1494 -26.52 -8.28 24.64
N LYS A 1495 -27.13 -7.44 23.79
CA LYS A 1495 -27.72 -6.15 24.23
C LYS A 1495 -29.05 -6.29 24.97
N LEU A 1496 -29.95 -7.20 24.54
CA LEU A 1496 -31.30 -7.31 25.12
C LEU A 1496 -31.40 -8.22 26.35
N SER A 1497 -30.62 -9.30 26.43
CA SER A 1497 -30.74 -10.28 27.53
C SER A 1497 -30.49 -9.67 28.92
N PRO A 1498 -29.44 -8.84 29.14
CA PRO A 1498 -29.20 -8.19 30.45
C PRO A 1498 -30.33 -7.27 30.91
N LEU A 1499 -31.19 -6.78 30.01
CA LEU A 1499 -32.34 -5.95 30.39
C LEU A 1499 -33.49 -6.76 31.00
N SER A 1500 -33.52 -8.09 30.82
CA SER A 1500 -34.55 -8.97 31.39
C SER A 1500 -34.46 -9.11 32.92
N LEU A 1501 -33.30 -8.77 33.50
CA LEU A 1501 -32.99 -8.82 34.93
C LEU A 1501 -33.86 -7.90 35.79
N VAL A 1502 -34.67 -7.02 35.19
CA VAL A 1502 -35.71 -6.23 35.89
C VAL A 1502 -36.79 -7.13 36.51
N SER A 1503 -37.04 -8.32 35.96
CA SER A 1503 -37.97 -9.31 36.52
C SER A 1503 -37.25 -10.66 36.70
N PRO A 1504 -37.10 -11.18 37.94
CA PRO A 1504 -36.36 -12.43 38.17
C PRO A 1504 -37.01 -13.65 37.52
N LEU A 1505 -38.34 -13.65 37.35
CA LEU A 1505 -39.04 -14.70 36.59
C LEU A 1505 -38.72 -14.64 35.09
N HIS A 1506 -38.52 -13.43 34.55
CA HIS A 1506 -38.16 -13.27 33.14
C HIS A 1506 -36.68 -13.56 32.90
N ALA A 1507 -35.78 -13.13 33.81
CA ALA A 1507 -34.36 -13.49 33.78
C ALA A 1507 -34.14 -15.00 33.74
N GLN A 1508 -34.85 -15.77 34.59
CA GLN A 1508 -34.77 -17.23 34.60
C GLN A 1508 -35.29 -17.87 33.30
N GLN A 1509 -36.36 -17.32 32.70
CA GLN A 1509 -36.82 -17.75 31.38
C GLN A 1509 -35.77 -17.46 30.30
N VAL A 1510 -35.17 -16.27 30.31
CA VAL A 1510 -34.13 -15.84 29.36
C VAL A 1510 -32.87 -16.72 29.49
N GLN A 1511 -32.41 -17.02 30.70
CA GLN A 1511 -31.32 -17.98 30.92
C GLN A 1511 -31.68 -19.37 30.38
N GLN A 1512 -32.89 -19.88 30.63
CA GLN A 1512 -33.32 -21.18 30.09
C GLN A 1512 -33.37 -21.19 28.56
N GLN A 1513 -33.77 -20.11 27.90
CA GLN A 1513 -33.72 -20.02 26.44
C GLN A 1513 -32.27 -19.93 25.91
N LEU A 1514 -31.36 -19.22 26.60
CA LEU A 1514 -29.94 -19.17 26.25
C LEU A 1514 -29.23 -20.53 26.45
N GLU A 1515 -29.55 -21.26 27.52
CA GLU A 1515 -29.03 -22.61 27.76
C GLU A 1515 -29.58 -23.60 26.71
N LEU A 1516 -30.86 -23.50 26.34
CA LEU A 1516 -31.42 -24.26 25.21
C LEU A 1516 -30.79 -23.89 23.85
N ILE A 1517 -30.42 -22.62 23.62
CA ILE A 1517 -29.65 -22.20 22.43
C ILE A 1517 -28.28 -22.87 22.44
N ARG A 1518 -27.54 -22.77 23.55
CA ARG A 1518 -26.22 -23.39 23.70
C ARG A 1518 -26.28 -24.90 23.50
N ASP A 1519 -27.24 -25.57 24.12
CA ASP A 1519 -27.38 -27.02 24.05
C ASP A 1519 -27.80 -27.45 22.62
N GLY A 1520 -28.59 -26.63 21.91
CA GLY A 1520 -28.88 -26.80 20.48
C GLY A 1520 -27.66 -26.59 19.57
N LEU A 1521 -26.81 -25.60 19.86
CA LEU A 1521 -25.54 -25.37 19.17
C LEU A 1521 -24.56 -26.54 19.38
N LEU A 1522 -24.45 -27.06 20.61
CA LEU A 1522 -23.64 -28.23 20.94
C LEU A 1522 -24.16 -29.52 20.28
N ALA A 1523 -25.49 -29.72 20.26
CA ALA A 1523 -26.13 -30.84 19.57
C ALA A 1523 -25.88 -30.81 18.06
N ASN A 1524 -25.87 -29.61 17.45
CA ASN A 1524 -25.50 -29.38 16.04
C ASN A 1524 -23.98 -29.30 15.81
N HIS A 1525 -23.15 -29.69 16.80
CA HIS A 1525 -21.69 -29.74 16.74
C HIS A 1525 -21.00 -28.40 16.40
N VAL A 1526 -21.62 -27.28 16.76
CA VAL A 1526 -21.04 -25.94 16.57
C VAL A 1526 -19.82 -25.79 17.49
N THR A 1527 -18.65 -25.67 16.87
CA THR A 1527 -17.33 -25.74 17.51
C THR A 1527 -16.55 -24.43 17.46
N THR A 1528 -17.04 -23.42 16.74
CA THR A 1528 -16.30 -22.18 16.47
C THR A 1528 -16.60 -21.15 17.55
N LYS A 1529 -15.57 -20.74 18.29
CA LYS A 1529 -15.71 -20.32 19.67
C LYS A 1529 -16.41 -18.96 19.85
N ASP A 1530 -16.36 -18.01 18.91
CA ASP A 1530 -17.10 -16.73 19.03
C ASP A 1530 -18.61 -16.87 19.27
N VAL A 1531 -19.21 -17.95 18.78
CA VAL A 1531 -20.64 -18.25 19.01
C VAL A 1531 -20.86 -18.90 20.37
N LEU A 1532 -19.88 -19.65 20.86
CA LEU A 1532 -19.94 -20.30 22.16
C LEU A 1532 -19.61 -19.31 23.27
N ASP A 1533 -18.52 -18.54 23.13
CA ASP A 1533 -18.20 -17.36 23.94
C ASP A 1533 -19.33 -16.32 23.86
N GLY A 1534 -19.82 -16.02 22.66
CA GLY A 1534 -20.92 -15.08 22.47
C GLY A 1534 -22.19 -15.45 23.23
N VAL A 1535 -22.43 -16.75 23.50
CA VAL A 1535 -23.54 -17.23 24.33
C VAL A 1535 -23.14 -17.36 25.81
N GLU A 1536 -21.96 -17.89 26.13
CA GLU A 1536 -21.51 -18.06 27.52
C GLU A 1536 -21.07 -16.74 28.20
N GLU A 1537 -20.69 -15.70 27.45
CA GLU A 1537 -20.55 -14.34 27.97
C GLU A 1537 -21.90 -13.77 28.41
N ILE A 1538 -22.96 -13.96 27.61
CA ILE A 1538 -24.31 -13.53 27.97
C ILE A 1538 -24.80 -14.32 29.19
N LEU A 1539 -24.58 -15.64 29.21
CA LEU A 1539 -24.89 -16.47 30.38
C LEU A 1539 -24.06 -16.06 31.62
N LYS A 1540 -22.80 -15.66 31.45
CA LYS A 1540 -21.92 -15.17 32.52
C LYS A 1540 -22.37 -13.81 33.05
N GLU A 1541 -22.80 -12.88 32.19
CA GLU A 1541 -23.36 -11.59 32.63
C GLU A 1541 -24.70 -11.79 33.35
N MET A 1542 -25.60 -12.61 32.80
CA MET A 1542 -26.88 -12.93 33.44
C MET A 1542 -26.66 -13.54 34.84
N ARG A 1543 -25.81 -14.56 34.95
CA ARG A 1543 -25.47 -15.22 36.23
C ARG A 1543 -24.77 -14.27 37.21
N SER A 1544 -23.92 -13.36 36.74
CA SER A 1544 -23.19 -12.42 37.62
C SER A 1544 -24.11 -11.35 38.21
N ARG A 1545 -25.04 -10.81 37.41
CA ARG A 1545 -26.02 -9.81 37.89
C ARG A 1545 -27.13 -10.43 38.74
N GLU A 1546 -27.56 -11.68 38.49
CA GLU A 1546 -28.49 -12.38 39.40
C GLU A 1546 -27.91 -12.48 40.82
N GLY A 1547 -26.62 -12.83 40.96
CA GLY A 1547 -25.93 -12.91 42.25
C GLY A 1547 -25.91 -11.60 43.05
N ALA A 1548 -25.91 -10.45 42.37
CA ALA A 1548 -26.04 -9.14 43.01
C ALA A 1548 -27.48 -8.84 43.46
N SER A 1549 -28.49 -9.17 42.64
CA SER A 1549 -29.91 -8.93 42.97
C SER A 1549 -30.44 -9.86 44.08
N ALA A 1550 -29.97 -11.10 44.14
CA ALA A 1550 -30.38 -12.09 45.14
C ALA A 1550 -29.88 -11.77 46.56
N GLY A 1551 -28.92 -10.83 46.71
CA GLY A 1551 -28.31 -10.49 47.99
C GLY A 1551 -29.23 -9.79 49.01
N THR A 1552 -30.42 -9.33 48.63
CA THR A 1552 -31.30 -8.49 49.49
C THR A 1552 -32.71 -9.04 49.72
N ALA A 1553 -32.90 -10.36 49.70
CA ALA A 1553 -34.12 -11.00 50.22
C ALA A 1553 -33.81 -12.28 51.03
N PRO A 1554 -34.11 -12.35 52.35
CA PRO A 1554 -33.72 -13.48 53.17
C PRO A 1554 -34.51 -14.75 52.82
N MET A 1555 -33.78 -15.78 52.36
CA MET A 1555 -34.35 -17.05 51.92
C MET A 1555 -35.05 -17.79 53.08
N ARG A 1556 -36.38 -17.70 53.15
CA ARG A 1556 -37.20 -18.46 54.12
C ARG A 1556 -37.02 -19.96 53.90
N LYS A 1557 -36.31 -20.64 54.82
CA LYS A 1557 -36.22 -22.11 54.85
C LYS A 1557 -37.62 -22.73 54.84
N ARG A 1558 -37.98 -23.42 53.76
CA ARG A 1558 -39.18 -24.27 53.73
C ARG A 1558 -38.95 -25.44 54.68
N GLN A 1559 -39.57 -25.40 55.86
CA GLN A 1559 -39.78 -26.62 56.64
C GLN A 1559 -40.67 -27.57 55.83
N THR A 1560 -40.20 -28.79 55.60
CA THR A 1560 -41.02 -29.89 55.10
C THR A 1560 -41.95 -30.36 56.22
N LEU A 1561 -43.12 -29.71 56.33
CA LEU A 1561 -44.18 -30.19 57.22
C LEU A 1561 -44.68 -31.56 56.74
N HIS A 1562 -44.66 -32.53 57.65
CA HIS A 1562 -45.02 -33.91 57.36
C HIS A 1562 -46.50 -34.07 56.97
N ASN A 1563 -46.75 -35.16 56.25
CA ASN A 1563 -48.07 -35.77 56.06
C ASN A 1563 -48.94 -35.69 57.32
N ASN A 1564 -50.12 -35.08 57.20
CA ASN A 1564 -51.27 -35.41 58.05
C ASN A 1564 -52.53 -35.48 57.19
N ALA A 1565 -52.58 -36.53 56.34
CA ALA A 1565 -53.78 -36.85 55.59
C ALA A 1565 -54.87 -37.38 56.54
N ARG A 1566 -56.00 -36.67 56.62
CA ARG A 1566 -57.28 -37.24 57.04
C ARG A 1566 -58.35 -36.89 55.99
N PRO A 1567 -59.13 -37.87 55.50
CA PRO A 1567 -60.04 -37.65 54.38
C PRO A 1567 -61.37 -37.06 54.84
N THR A 1568 -61.69 -35.84 54.38
CA THR A 1568 -63.05 -35.30 54.49
C THR A 1568 -63.94 -35.92 53.42
N GLN A 1569 -64.94 -36.69 53.87
CA GLN A 1569 -65.93 -37.31 52.98
C GLN A 1569 -66.88 -36.28 52.36
N ARG A 1570 -67.34 -36.65 51.15
CA ARG A 1570 -68.70 -36.45 50.58
C ARG A 1570 -69.75 -35.62 51.36
N THR A 1571 -70.59 -34.99 50.52
CA THR A 1571 -72.05 -34.73 50.64
C THR A 1571 -72.62 -33.39 51.15
N LYS A 1572 -73.43 -32.80 50.24
CA LYS A 1572 -74.68 -32.03 50.44
C LYS A 1572 -74.62 -30.65 51.13
N ARG A 1573 -74.94 -29.62 50.34
CA ARG A 1573 -76.24 -28.90 50.46
C ARG A 1573 -76.55 -28.06 49.21
N ARG A 1574 -77.72 -28.35 48.60
CA ARG A 1574 -78.26 -27.78 47.36
C ARG A 1574 -77.24 -27.65 46.23
#